data_AF-A0A973BCW1-F1
#
_entry.id   AF-A0A973BCW1-F1
#
_cell.length_a   1.000
_cell.length_b   1.000
_cell.length_c   1.000
_cell.angle_alpha   90.00
_cell.angle_beta   90.00
_cell.angle_gamma   90.00
#
_symmetry.space_group_name_H-M   'P 1'
#
loop_
_entity.id
_entity.type
_entity.pdbx_description
1 polymer ?
#
loop_
_entity_poly.entity_id
_entity_poly.type
_entity_poly.pdbx_seq_one_letter_code
_entity_poly.pdbx_strand_id
1 'polypeptide(L)'
;MNTNKQYHLGINLGHDRSAALVADGKIIVAIDQERLDRQKHSIGFMHQSIGNTRQIQLPHEAIQYCLNKKNLSWEDLTTITANMPGIDFSTQILKKALPKSVHHKIKTVPSHHLSHAYSAYWPSGFDEAIILSVDGTGTSKDGWTESYSLYTGKATKIKTLFSGKIPSHLADLGTLGSMYEYISKKAGFITKVSESIQIPEAGKLMGLAAYGTHQRKWSNWIETTPDSYSIQINSYDIALETEALKKLYDDDQIQKNYLKPYVVDLAYKVQQELEKAIIHLIKTAINKTGIKKVCLAGGVALNSVANYKLIKELELDDIFIFPAAGDNGIAVGNALWAYDHFDDQKQRAALASASLGIEYQDQQIHAALNTYKDKIIFEKLSDEEVLNHCAKKMAKGYIIARFEGGCEFGPRALGNRSIIADPTFNKMKDVINYRVKFRESFRPFAPVVPIEKTSEIFDLHICSPFMLMVSDIKQKYHKLLPAITHEDGTGRVQTVDQKNNSFFHALAYKLQEYRNGPAVLLNTSYNIAGQPIVETPEEAIETFLNTDIDFLSLENYWIQKQKTTPKDYEAHLTLLPDSVRPIGLKETDDEHLKMAMLLDDAIFNAGNGDGIWTNKELQQFSATYARYKSYSSLTSKKISTLIDPVIDNKAAVFLNPLGKSIIKSIHNNQEIDVSFEKLKCYSFLLNGGDPEQLRIDLHLSFRELDFELHEIKKKLHKLQIDINIPVLENFNKNTEISSSNHVFEAFSNKEFNIKSKLVSFYQILHRLNYNQKEICNCLKIDDLQHIKPTHLAYFERYILKEEPLHHLIRLFLLRGNISWKQAKELFGDALLNILLAINMLGVKKNKQLFSYVALYHVDGFFIATDHRFLFLKEDQMEEDPVMYIGSDSLGLIQTAPRYYSNHTLDLCTGSGVQAIVASRYSRQVLAIDINPRAIRFARFNAMLNGIHNMDVQLGNLYEKLKFNCFDTILANPPFVPSPNLETKFRDGGSSGEDILKTIISGASKRLSNKGQLFIVTDLVNVSKYEQKLKKWWHNDNADILLLKTADRDEILFSVPHCHHPFGQSYEAFNSELFSWIENFRTEQLTAVNFGYILIKKHDFKGGYFDKTIHNPSSPIYPETRSFFDTKIILHEQKQSGFRLHIEKSIRIKTQTSFATNNSEKHYFLTAQDNPYYCEYRISESLYKLLLQISKNTDLILHNCDHPILLNLIYSGIVKIEISSNLLKEKIEFNELLSGINQANTWNQKPNNEDIELIEFETKTTPTCLTAYLRQ
;
A
#
# COMPACT_ATOMS: atom_id res chain seq x y z
N MET A 1 3.21 37.44 57.10
CA MET A 1 2.23 36.49 56.53
C MET A 1 2.95 35.70 55.44
N ASN A 2 3.46 34.51 55.76
CA ASN A 2 4.03 33.61 54.76
C ASN A 2 2.86 32.99 54.00
N THR A 3 2.57 33.50 52.80
CA THR A 3 1.68 32.80 51.86
C THR A 3 2.35 31.46 51.53
N ASN A 4 1.77 30.35 51.98
CA ASN A 4 2.21 29.02 51.57
C ASN A 4 2.13 28.95 50.04
N LYS A 5 3.28 28.92 49.38
CA LYS A 5 3.33 28.81 47.92
C LYS A 5 2.66 27.50 47.50
N GLN A 6 1.75 27.59 46.54
CA GLN A 6 1.07 26.44 45.96
C GLN A 6 1.96 25.82 44.87
N TYR A 7 2.14 24.51 44.93
CA TYR A 7 3.02 23.76 44.04
C TYR A 7 2.21 22.79 43.19
N HIS A 8 2.34 22.88 41.87
CA HIS A 8 1.64 22.03 40.92
C HIS A 8 2.65 21.13 40.22
N LEU A 9 2.46 19.81 40.35
CA LEU A 9 3.26 18.82 39.65
C LEU A 9 2.55 18.41 38.36
N GLY A 10 3.24 18.55 37.24
CA GLY A 10 2.82 18.06 35.94
C GLY A 10 3.68 16.89 35.47
N ILE A 11 3.06 15.90 34.83
CA ILE A 11 3.72 14.66 34.41
C ILE A 11 3.31 14.30 32.97
N ASN A 12 4.26 13.87 32.14
CA ASN A 12 3.99 13.21 30.87
C ASN A 12 4.16 11.68 31.04
N LEU A 13 3.15 10.90 30.62
CA LEU A 13 3.16 9.43 30.69
C LEU A 13 3.29 8.75 29.33
N GLY A 14 3.41 9.50 28.23
CA GLY A 14 3.59 8.98 26.88
C GLY A 14 5.02 8.48 26.59
N HIS A 15 5.48 8.67 25.35
CA HIS A 15 6.91 8.66 25.04
C HIS A 15 7.54 10.00 25.49
N ASP A 16 8.87 10.05 25.58
CA ASP A 16 9.59 11.22 26.11
C ASP A 16 9.06 11.63 27.49
N ARG A 17 8.94 10.64 28.40
CA ARG A 17 8.41 10.87 29.74
C ARG A 17 9.14 12.03 30.43
N SER A 18 8.41 12.84 31.18
CA SER A 18 8.97 14.03 31.82
C SER A 18 8.14 14.43 33.05
N ALA A 19 8.72 15.27 33.89
CA ALA A 19 8.05 15.90 35.02
C ALA A 19 8.42 17.38 35.11
N ALA A 20 7.48 18.18 35.63
CA ALA A 20 7.68 19.61 35.85
C ALA A 20 6.97 20.08 37.11
N LEU A 21 7.60 20.99 37.85
CA LEU A 21 7.04 21.65 39.02
C LEU A 21 6.82 23.13 38.73
N VAL A 22 5.60 23.62 38.97
CA VAL A 22 5.21 25.03 38.78
C VAL A 22 4.75 25.62 40.11
N ALA A 23 5.12 26.88 40.36
CA ALA A 23 4.60 27.69 41.47
C ALA A 23 4.56 29.16 41.05
N ASP A 24 3.52 29.90 41.47
CA ASP A 24 3.31 31.32 41.15
C ASP A 24 3.36 31.65 39.64
N GLY A 25 2.90 30.71 38.80
CA GLY A 25 2.94 30.82 37.33
C GLY A 25 4.34 30.63 36.71
N LYS A 26 5.37 30.31 37.51
CA LYS A 26 6.75 30.07 37.08
C LYS A 26 7.07 28.58 37.05
N ILE A 27 7.79 28.15 36.02
CA ILE A 27 8.38 26.80 35.97
C ILE A 27 9.60 26.79 36.88
N ILE A 28 9.53 26.00 37.95
CA ILE A 28 10.56 25.92 39.00
C ILE A 28 11.66 24.94 38.63
N VAL A 29 11.26 23.80 38.06
CA VAL A 29 12.13 22.74 37.57
C VAL A 29 11.36 21.88 36.59
N ALA A 30 12.02 21.44 35.53
CA ALA A 30 11.48 20.49 34.56
C ALA A 30 12.61 19.64 33.99
N ILE A 31 12.39 18.34 33.82
CA ILE A 31 13.42 17.41 33.36
C ILE A 31 12.80 16.28 32.52
N ASP A 32 13.50 15.91 31.46
CA ASP A 32 13.18 14.73 30.65
C ASP A 32 13.71 13.49 31.38
N GLN A 33 12.90 12.43 31.47
CA GLN A 33 13.30 11.16 32.10
C GLN A 33 14.53 10.55 31.40
N GLU A 34 14.65 10.73 30.08
CA GLU A 34 15.81 10.22 29.32
C GLU A 34 17.15 10.78 29.80
N ARG A 35 17.17 11.97 30.43
CA ARG A 35 18.39 12.56 30.99
C ARG A 35 18.88 11.76 32.19
N LEU A 36 17.97 11.13 32.94
CA LEU A 36 18.20 10.46 34.22
C LEU A 36 18.39 8.96 34.05
N ASP A 37 17.56 8.29 33.25
CA ASP A 37 17.68 6.84 32.99
C ASP A 37 18.67 6.51 31.86
N ARG A 38 19.18 7.55 31.17
CA ARG A 38 20.08 7.48 30.02
C ARG A 38 19.51 6.70 28.83
N GLN A 39 18.19 6.48 28.80
CA GLN A 39 17.46 5.84 27.70
C GLN A 39 16.80 6.90 26.84
N LYS A 40 17.36 7.12 25.65
CA LYS A 40 16.83 8.09 24.69
C LYS A 40 15.40 7.73 24.29
N HIS A 41 14.52 8.73 24.30
CA HIS A 41 13.08 8.58 24.13
C HIS A 41 12.43 7.66 25.17
N SER A 42 12.84 7.81 26.44
CA SER A 42 12.33 7.03 27.58
C SER A 42 10.80 6.83 27.51
N ILE A 43 10.36 5.57 27.40
CA ILE A 43 8.97 5.18 27.21
C ILE A 43 8.34 4.68 28.51
N GLY A 44 7.05 4.94 28.69
CA GLY A 44 6.29 4.47 29.85
C GLY A 44 5.71 3.05 29.74
N PHE A 45 5.74 2.39 28.58
CA PHE A 45 5.06 1.11 28.36
C PHE A 45 5.99 -0.10 28.59
N MET A 46 5.53 -1.13 29.32
CA MET A 46 6.21 -2.44 29.26
C MET A 46 5.91 -3.15 27.94
N HIS A 47 6.94 -3.80 27.37
CA HIS A 47 7.03 -4.35 26.02
C HIS A 47 5.97 -5.36 25.54
N GLN A 48 4.91 -5.67 26.31
CA GLN A 48 4.07 -6.83 26.01
C GLN A 48 2.53 -6.65 26.05
N SER A 49 1.95 -5.46 26.22
CA SER A 49 0.50 -5.29 25.93
C SER A 49 0.06 -3.83 25.77
N ILE A 50 -0.20 -3.40 24.52
CA ILE A 50 -0.99 -2.17 24.27
C ILE A 50 -2.39 -2.40 24.85
N GLY A 51 -2.82 -1.53 25.78
CA GLY A 51 -4.15 -1.59 26.40
C GLY A 51 -4.21 -2.10 27.85
N ASN A 52 -3.09 -2.53 28.45
CA ASN A 52 -3.08 -2.91 29.87
C ASN A 52 -2.59 -1.77 30.77
N THR A 53 -3.52 -1.00 31.33
CA THR A 53 -3.21 0.10 32.28
C THR A 53 -2.45 -0.32 33.55
N ARG A 54 -2.22 -1.62 33.78
CA ARG A 54 -1.38 -2.13 34.88
C ARG A 54 0.12 -2.11 34.58
N GLN A 55 0.52 -1.77 33.35
CA GLN A 55 1.90 -1.91 32.88
C GLN A 55 2.57 -0.58 32.47
N ILE A 56 1.94 0.57 32.75
CA ILE A 56 2.54 1.89 32.49
C ILE A 56 3.35 2.33 33.71
N GLN A 57 4.63 2.65 33.51
CA GLN A 57 5.56 3.11 34.55
C GLN A 57 5.62 4.63 34.62
N LEU A 58 5.50 5.16 35.84
CA LEU A 58 5.72 6.59 36.10
C LEU A 58 7.19 6.96 35.87
N PRO A 59 7.50 8.20 35.45
CA PRO A 59 8.86 8.72 35.43
C PRO A 59 9.33 9.05 36.86
N HIS A 60 9.59 8.02 37.66
CA HIS A 60 9.86 8.15 39.09
C HIS A 60 11.07 9.05 39.38
N GLU A 61 12.13 8.92 38.59
CA GLU A 61 13.36 9.70 38.72
C GLU A 61 13.09 11.17 38.40
N ALA A 62 12.37 11.48 37.32
CA ALA A 62 12.02 12.87 36.97
C ALA A 62 11.11 13.51 38.02
N ILE A 63 10.13 12.75 38.54
CA ILE A 63 9.26 13.20 39.63
C ILE A 63 10.08 13.50 40.88
N GLN A 64 10.94 12.56 41.29
CA GLN A 64 11.77 12.72 42.48
C GLN A 64 12.74 13.89 42.32
N TYR A 65 13.33 14.06 41.13
CA TYR A 65 14.18 15.19 40.78
C TYR A 65 13.45 16.53 40.98
N CYS A 66 12.19 16.62 40.55
CA CYS A 66 11.36 17.81 40.73
C CYS A 66 11.03 18.08 42.20
N LEU A 67 10.66 17.03 42.96
CA LEU A 67 10.31 17.15 44.38
C LEU A 67 11.54 17.52 45.23
N ASN A 68 12.69 16.91 44.96
CA ASN A 68 13.95 17.16 45.68
C ASN A 68 14.44 18.60 45.52
N LYS A 69 14.23 19.23 44.34
CA LYS A 69 14.62 20.65 44.12
C LYS A 69 14.02 21.61 45.14
N LYS A 70 12.86 21.27 45.71
CA LYS A 70 12.18 22.05 46.76
C LYS A 70 11.98 21.31 48.08
N ASN A 71 12.60 20.13 48.23
CA ASN A 71 12.44 19.24 49.40
C ASN A 71 10.97 18.98 49.74
N LEU A 72 10.13 18.71 48.73
CA LEU A 72 8.69 18.49 48.90
C LEU A 72 8.36 17.01 49.00
N SER A 73 7.31 16.67 49.76
CA SER A 73 6.61 15.39 49.68
C SER A 73 5.34 15.50 48.82
N TRP A 74 4.66 14.37 48.60
CA TRP A 74 3.37 14.35 47.90
C TRP A 74 2.28 15.16 48.63
N GLU A 75 2.38 15.25 49.96
CA GLU A 75 1.47 16.00 50.83
C GLU A 75 1.64 17.52 50.70
N ASP A 76 2.79 18.00 50.23
CA ASP A 76 3.04 19.44 50.04
C ASP A 76 2.50 19.98 48.70
N LEU A 77 2.25 19.09 47.73
CA LEU A 77 1.71 19.47 46.42
C LEU A 77 0.25 19.95 46.52
N THR A 78 -0.11 20.95 45.73
CA THR A 78 -1.50 21.41 45.58
C THR A 78 -2.24 20.55 44.57
N THR A 79 -1.62 20.26 43.42
CA THR A 79 -2.18 19.37 42.40
C THR A 79 -1.12 18.45 41.80
N ILE A 80 -1.60 17.31 41.28
CA ILE A 80 -0.82 16.34 40.51
C ILE A 80 -1.59 16.12 39.21
N THR A 81 -1.03 16.51 38.08
CA THR A 81 -1.72 16.45 36.78
C THR A 81 -0.86 15.67 35.79
N ALA A 82 -1.44 14.64 35.18
CA ALA A 82 -0.77 13.85 34.17
C ALA A 82 -1.63 13.80 32.90
N ASN A 83 -0.97 13.49 31.78
CA ASN A 83 -1.63 13.28 30.50
C ASN A 83 -0.77 12.35 29.63
N MET A 84 -1.41 11.71 28.66
CA MET A 84 -0.77 10.94 27.60
C MET A 84 -1.56 11.08 26.29
N PRO A 85 -0.91 10.95 25.12
CA PRO A 85 -1.60 11.01 23.83
C PRO A 85 -2.54 9.81 23.63
N GLY A 86 -3.47 9.91 22.69
CA GLY A 86 -4.47 8.88 22.44
C GLY A 86 -5.54 8.82 23.53
N ILE A 87 -5.93 7.61 23.96
CA ILE A 87 -6.90 7.44 25.06
C ILE A 87 -6.16 7.68 26.38
N ASP A 88 -6.50 8.77 27.07
CA ASP A 88 -5.83 9.18 28.30
C ASP A 88 -6.26 8.33 29.52
N PHE A 89 -5.35 7.49 30.00
CA PHE A 89 -5.52 6.69 31.21
C PHE A 89 -4.73 7.21 32.42
N SER A 90 -4.17 8.42 32.33
CA SER A 90 -3.25 8.98 33.32
C SER A 90 -3.83 9.03 34.74
N THR A 91 -5.07 9.46 34.90
CA THR A 91 -5.76 9.52 36.20
C THR A 91 -5.89 8.14 36.85
N GLN A 92 -6.23 7.10 36.09
CA GLN A 92 -6.36 5.75 36.62
C GLN A 92 -4.99 5.17 37.02
N ILE A 93 -3.94 5.50 36.27
CA ILE A 93 -2.56 5.08 36.56
C ILE A 93 -2.06 5.74 37.85
N LEU A 94 -2.20 7.07 37.96
CA LEU A 94 -1.79 7.82 39.15
C LEU A 94 -2.52 7.33 40.42
N LYS A 95 -3.83 7.09 40.35
CA LYS A 95 -4.60 6.58 41.51
C LYS A 95 -4.17 5.17 41.95
N LYS A 96 -3.60 4.37 41.06
CA LYS A 96 -3.05 3.05 41.41
C LYS A 96 -1.65 3.15 42.01
N ALA A 97 -0.82 4.05 41.47
CA ALA A 97 0.59 4.17 41.85
C ALA A 97 0.82 5.04 43.08
N LEU A 98 -0.06 6.03 43.34
CA LEU A 98 0.12 7.01 44.42
C LEU A 98 -0.73 6.68 45.66
N PRO A 99 -0.28 7.10 46.87
CA PRO A 99 -1.02 6.92 48.11
C PRO A 99 -2.44 7.49 48.05
N LYS A 100 -3.40 6.81 48.71
CA LYS A 100 -4.80 7.28 48.79
C LYS A 100 -4.94 8.69 49.37
N SER A 101 -4.02 9.09 50.26
CA SER A 101 -4.00 10.42 50.88
C SER A 101 -3.95 11.55 49.86
N VAL A 102 -3.36 11.35 48.68
CA VAL A 102 -3.19 12.39 47.66
C VAL A 102 -4.13 12.26 46.46
N HIS A 103 -5.06 11.31 46.45
CA HIS A 103 -5.97 11.08 45.31
C HIS A 103 -6.84 12.29 44.98
N HIS A 104 -7.21 13.11 45.98
CA HIS A 104 -7.99 14.33 45.80
C HIS A 104 -7.22 15.46 45.07
N LYS A 105 -5.88 15.35 45.04
CA LYS A 105 -4.97 16.28 44.35
C LYS A 105 -4.77 15.93 42.89
N ILE A 106 -5.14 14.71 42.46
CA ILE A 106 -5.02 14.26 41.07
C ILE A 106 -6.06 14.97 40.20
N LYS A 107 -5.60 15.73 39.19
CA LYS A 107 -6.45 16.47 38.24
C LYS A 107 -6.26 15.96 36.81
N THR A 108 -7.23 16.25 35.95
CA THR A 108 -7.26 15.78 34.56
C THR A 108 -7.41 16.96 33.62
N VAL A 109 -6.49 17.08 32.68
CA VAL A 109 -6.59 18.05 31.59
C VAL A 109 -7.58 17.53 30.53
N PRO A 110 -8.43 18.38 29.93
CA PRO A 110 -9.43 17.93 28.95
C PRO A 110 -8.88 17.40 27.62
N SER A 111 -7.67 17.78 27.23
CA SER A 111 -7.09 17.49 25.91
C SER A 111 -5.56 17.55 25.97
N HIS A 112 -4.91 16.65 25.25
CA HIS A 112 -3.46 16.59 25.07
C HIS A 112 -2.95 17.83 24.31
N HIS A 113 -3.63 18.23 23.23
CA HIS A 113 -3.29 19.46 22.52
C HIS A 113 -3.49 20.72 23.35
N LEU A 114 -4.39 20.69 24.34
CA LEU A 114 -4.54 21.80 25.29
C LEU A 114 -3.32 21.88 26.23
N SER A 115 -2.79 20.76 26.73
CA SER A 115 -1.53 20.77 27.48
C SER A 115 -0.38 21.37 26.67
N HIS A 116 -0.26 20.99 25.39
CA HIS A 116 0.67 21.63 24.44
C HIS A 116 0.43 23.14 24.31
N ALA A 117 -0.84 23.57 24.19
CA ALA A 117 -1.17 24.99 24.10
C ALA A 117 -0.76 25.76 25.37
N TYR A 118 -0.92 25.17 26.56
CA TYR A 118 -0.45 25.76 27.82
C TYR A 118 1.08 25.82 27.89
N SER A 119 1.80 24.78 27.44
CA SER A 119 3.27 24.78 27.47
C SER A 119 3.88 25.86 26.57
N ALA A 120 3.19 26.28 25.51
CA ALA A 120 3.66 27.35 24.63
C ALA A 120 3.12 28.73 25.02
N TYR A 121 1.81 28.90 25.19
CA TYR A 121 1.24 30.23 25.39
C TYR A 121 1.57 30.83 26.75
N TRP A 122 1.45 30.07 27.84
CA TRP A 122 1.70 30.61 29.18
C TRP A 122 3.09 31.22 29.37
N PRO A 123 4.17 30.53 28.96
CA PRO A 123 5.52 31.06 29.05
C PRO A 123 5.92 32.04 27.93
N SER A 124 5.08 32.32 26.93
CA SER A 124 5.50 33.13 25.77
C SER A 124 5.77 34.60 26.07
N GLY A 125 5.15 35.14 27.12
CA GLY A 125 5.15 36.58 27.39
C GLY A 125 4.23 37.40 26.46
N PHE A 126 3.46 36.76 25.57
CA PHE A 126 2.53 37.47 24.69
C PHE A 126 1.18 37.73 25.36
N ASP A 127 0.65 38.95 25.26
CA ASP A 127 -0.69 39.28 25.79
C ASP A 127 -1.83 38.66 24.98
N GLU A 128 -1.64 38.51 23.67
CA GLU A 128 -2.50 37.72 22.80
C GLU A 128 -1.70 37.00 21.72
N ALA A 129 -2.15 35.80 21.33
CA ALA A 129 -1.50 34.99 20.30
C ALA A 129 -2.46 33.98 19.67
N ILE A 130 -2.20 33.61 18.41
CA ILE A 130 -2.69 32.35 17.83
C ILE A 130 -1.82 31.23 18.38
N ILE A 131 -2.41 30.11 18.77
CA ILE A 131 -1.67 28.95 19.29
C ILE A 131 -2.00 27.77 18.38
N LEU A 132 -0.99 27.17 17.76
CA LEU A 132 -1.13 25.93 16.98
C LEU A 132 -0.44 24.78 17.71
N SER A 133 -1.23 23.82 18.16
CA SER A 133 -0.76 22.52 18.63
C SER A 133 -0.84 21.53 17.47
N VAL A 134 0.30 21.05 16.98
CA VAL A 134 0.40 20.08 15.89
C VAL A 134 1.40 18.98 16.24
N ASP A 135 0.92 17.74 16.28
CA ASP A 135 1.69 16.60 16.76
C ASP A 135 1.49 15.35 15.90
N GLY A 136 2.12 14.23 16.28
CA GLY A 136 1.82 12.90 15.77
C GLY A 136 0.34 12.57 15.96
N THR A 137 -0.14 12.59 17.21
CA THR A 137 -1.56 12.39 17.55
C THR A 137 -1.91 13.09 18.87
N GLY A 138 -3.10 13.69 18.98
CA GLY A 138 -3.60 14.24 20.25
C GLY A 138 -4.57 13.30 20.99
N THR A 139 -5.55 13.86 21.70
CA THR A 139 -6.50 13.05 22.49
C THR A 139 -7.47 12.27 21.59
N SER A 140 -7.66 10.99 21.91
CA SER A 140 -8.64 10.11 21.29
C SER A 140 -9.89 10.00 22.17
N LYS A 141 -11.03 10.47 21.67
CA LYS A 141 -12.32 10.41 22.37
C LYS A 141 -13.46 10.22 21.37
N ASP A 142 -14.43 9.38 21.72
CA ASP A 142 -15.65 9.14 20.92
C ASP A 142 -15.36 8.70 19.46
N GLY A 143 -14.26 7.94 19.25
CA GLY A 143 -13.83 7.44 17.93
C GLY A 143 -13.06 8.43 17.06
N TRP A 144 -12.74 9.62 17.59
CA TRP A 144 -11.98 10.67 16.91
C TRP A 144 -10.69 10.98 17.66
N THR A 145 -9.63 11.29 16.91
CA THR A 145 -8.33 11.73 17.42
C THR A 145 -8.01 13.13 16.90
N GLU A 146 -7.51 13.99 17.79
CA GLU A 146 -7.02 15.31 17.40
C GLU A 146 -5.80 15.17 16.47
N SER A 147 -5.85 15.78 15.29
CA SER A 147 -4.71 15.87 14.36
C SER A 147 -3.93 17.17 14.56
N TYR A 148 -4.64 18.27 14.76
CA TYR A 148 -4.08 19.57 15.14
C TYR A 148 -5.17 20.41 15.81
N SER A 149 -4.78 21.37 16.63
CA SER A 149 -5.71 22.28 17.28
C SER A 149 -5.20 23.72 17.22
N LEU A 150 -6.08 24.62 16.81
CA LEU A 150 -5.87 26.07 16.81
C LEU A 150 -6.62 26.69 17.99
N TYR A 151 -5.94 27.57 18.71
CA TYR A 151 -6.50 28.35 19.81
C TYR A 151 -6.16 29.82 19.65
N THR A 152 -6.90 30.66 20.37
CA THR A 152 -6.53 32.05 20.65
C THR A 152 -6.25 32.18 22.13
N GLY A 153 -5.07 32.68 22.46
CA GLY A 153 -4.73 33.13 23.81
C GLY A 153 -5.01 34.63 23.96
N LYS A 154 -5.68 35.03 25.04
CA LYS A 154 -5.83 36.44 25.45
C LYS A 154 -5.70 36.56 26.96
N ALA A 155 -4.74 37.36 27.43
CA ALA A 155 -4.34 37.46 28.84
C ALA A 155 -4.10 36.05 29.43
N THR A 156 -4.89 35.61 30.40
CA THR A 156 -4.79 34.29 31.04
C THR A 156 -5.65 33.20 30.39
N LYS A 157 -6.46 33.54 29.38
CA LYS A 157 -7.43 32.61 28.77
C LYS A 157 -6.94 32.04 27.45
N ILE A 158 -7.09 30.72 27.30
CA ILE A 158 -6.94 30.01 26.02
C ILE A 158 -8.32 29.55 25.57
N LYS A 159 -8.70 29.88 24.33
CA LYS A 159 -9.97 29.49 23.72
C LYS A 159 -9.72 28.74 22.42
N THR A 160 -10.34 27.58 22.24
CA THR A 160 -10.26 26.83 20.97
C THR A 160 -10.90 27.61 19.84
N LEU A 161 -10.15 27.82 18.76
CA LEU A 161 -10.60 28.40 17.50
C LEU A 161 -11.07 27.29 16.54
N PHE A 162 -10.29 26.22 16.43
CA PHE A 162 -10.59 25.08 15.59
C PHE A 162 -9.86 23.83 16.11
N SER A 163 -10.44 22.64 15.93
CA SER A 163 -9.78 21.37 16.23
C SER A 163 -9.99 20.44 15.05
N GLY A 164 -8.91 20.19 14.32
CA GLY A 164 -8.88 19.22 13.24
C GLY A 164 -8.85 17.82 13.83
N LYS A 165 -9.81 16.99 13.44
CA LYS A 165 -9.93 15.61 13.94
C LYS A 165 -9.98 14.63 12.79
N ILE A 166 -9.45 13.44 13.05
CA ILE A 166 -9.50 12.31 12.14
C ILE A 166 -10.05 11.09 12.88
N PRO A 167 -10.66 10.12 12.19
CA PRO A 167 -11.08 8.88 12.83
C PRO A 167 -9.89 8.20 13.52
N SER A 168 -10.05 7.73 14.76
CA SER A 168 -8.92 7.26 15.57
C SER A 168 -8.14 6.11 14.95
N HIS A 169 -8.79 5.24 14.16
CA HIS A 169 -8.13 4.13 13.47
C HIS A 169 -7.26 4.55 12.27
N LEU A 170 -7.33 5.83 11.87
CA LEU A 170 -6.50 6.42 10.80
C LEU A 170 -5.41 7.34 11.35
N ALA A 171 -5.27 7.49 12.67
CA ALA A 171 -4.38 8.47 13.28
C ALA A 171 -2.90 8.28 12.86
N ASP A 172 -2.45 7.04 12.83
CA ASP A 172 -1.09 6.66 12.42
C ASP A 172 -0.82 6.86 10.92
N LEU A 173 -1.85 7.17 10.12
CA LEU A 173 -1.75 7.32 8.67
C LEU A 173 -2.20 8.69 8.14
N GLY A 174 -2.77 9.54 9.01
CA GLY A 174 -3.57 10.70 8.60
C GLY A 174 -3.22 12.02 9.27
N THR A 175 -2.11 12.12 10.00
CA THR A 175 -1.61 13.41 10.55
C THR A 175 -0.33 13.87 9.86
N LEU A 176 -0.02 15.16 9.97
CA LEU A 176 1.23 15.73 9.47
C LEU A 176 2.45 15.10 10.12
N GLY A 177 2.39 14.86 11.45
CA GLY A 177 3.45 14.17 12.18
C GLY A 177 3.69 12.76 11.65
N SER A 178 2.63 11.96 11.49
CA SER A 178 2.73 10.57 10.99
C SER A 178 3.33 10.47 9.58
N MET A 179 2.95 11.37 8.66
CA MET A 179 3.54 11.39 7.30
C MET A 179 5.05 11.71 7.34
N TYR A 180 5.44 12.68 8.16
CA TYR A 180 6.84 13.09 8.30
C TYR A 180 7.68 11.97 8.94
N GLU A 181 7.14 11.32 9.97
CA GLU A 181 7.74 10.18 10.64
C GLU A 181 7.92 8.96 9.72
N TYR A 182 6.95 8.72 8.81
CA TYR A 182 7.03 7.61 7.86
C TYR A 182 8.26 7.72 6.97
N ILE A 183 8.49 8.88 6.36
CA ILE A 183 9.67 9.12 5.52
C ILE A 183 10.95 9.07 6.35
N SER A 184 10.91 9.54 7.60
CA SER A 184 12.05 9.42 8.53
C SER A 184 12.44 7.97 8.78
N LYS A 185 11.47 7.06 8.94
CA LYS A 185 11.71 5.61 9.06
C LYS A 185 12.32 5.04 7.78
N LYS A 186 11.82 5.43 6.61
CA LYS A 186 12.36 4.99 5.31
C LYS A 186 13.80 5.45 5.08
N ALA A 187 14.18 6.64 5.51
CA ALA A 187 15.56 7.11 5.51
C ALA A 187 16.49 6.35 6.48
N GLY A 188 15.93 5.47 7.33
CA GLY A 188 16.66 4.71 8.34
C GLY A 188 16.93 5.50 9.63
N PHE A 189 16.27 6.64 9.82
CA PHE A 189 16.45 7.49 11.00
C PHE A 189 15.53 7.03 12.13
N ILE A 190 15.96 5.99 12.83
CA ILE A 190 15.19 5.30 13.86
C ILE A 190 16.07 5.08 15.10
N THR A 191 15.56 5.47 16.27
CA THR A 191 16.07 5.01 17.56
C THR A 191 15.32 3.73 17.95
N LYS A 192 16.04 2.61 18.07
CA LYS A 192 15.46 1.38 18.61
C LYS A 192 15.49 1.47 20.13
N VAL A 193 14.31 1.62 20.74
CA VAL A 193 14.17 1.60 22.20
C VAL A 193 14.08 0.14 22.69
N SER A 194 13.52 -0.75 21.86
CA SER A 194 13.54 -2.20 22.07
C SER A 194 13.38 -2.98 20.76
N GLU A 195 13.30 -4.32 20.84
CA GLU A 195 13.02 -5.18 19.68
C GLU A 195 11.73 -4.81 18.96
N SER A 196 10.71 -4.35 19.69
CA SER A 196 9.37 -4.05 19.17
C SER A 196 9.05 -2.56 19.03
N ILE A 197 9.84 -1.66 19.63
CA ILE A 197 9.55 -0.21 19.66
C ILE A 197 10.65 0.59 18.96
N GLN A 198 10.22 1.32 17.94
CA GLN A 198 11.07 2.12 17.06
C GLN A 198 10.54 3.55 17.00
N ILE A 199 11.36 4.51 17.45
CA ILE A 199 11.00 5.93 17.47
C ILE A 199 11.73 6.67 16.34
N PRO A 200 11.00 7.28 15.39
CA PRO A 200 11.60 8.01 14.28
C PRO A 200 12.31 9.29 14.74
N GLU A 201 13.50 9.53 14.22
CA GLU A 201 14.29 10.73 14.51
C GLU A 201 14.03 11.83 13.45
N ALA A 202 12.82 12.38 13.42
CA ALA A 202 12.34 13.35 12.42
C ALA A 202 13.30 14.55 12.18
N GLY A 203 13.99 15.01 13.23
CA GLY A 203 15.00 16.08 13.09
C GLY A 203 16.18 15.73 12.18
N LYS A 204 16.47 14.43 11.94
CA LYS A 204 17.46 13.97 10.94
C LYS A 204 16.94 14.20 9.52
N LEU A 205 15.68 13.86 9.28
CA LEU A 205 15.04 14.02 7.98
C LEU A 205 14.98 15.49 7.57
N MET A 206 14.70 16.39 8.53
CA MET A 206 14.74 17.83 8.31
C MET A 206 16.10 18.31 7.79
N GLY A 207 17.20 17.78 8.33
CA GLY A 207 18.55 18.10 7.85
C GLY A 207 18.90 17.45 6.52
N LEU A 208 18.28 16.29 6.19
CA LEU A 208 18.47 15.63 4.90
C LEU A 208 17.75 16.37 3.76
N ALA A 209 16.60 16.99 4.04
CA ALA A 209 15.79 17.70 3.07
C ALA A 209 16.56 18.79 2.31
N ALA A 210 17.54 19.44 2.95
CA ALA A 210 18.39 20.47 2.33
C ALA A 210 19.30 19.95 1.20
N TYR A 211 19.49 18.63 1.07
CA TYR A 211 20.28 18.01 0.00
C TYR A 211 19.41 17.48 -1.15
N GLY A 212 18.08 17.53 -0.99
CA GLY A 212 17.13 17.07 -1.98
C GLY A 212 16.68 18.20 -2.90
N THR A 213 16.04 17.81 -4.00
CA THR A 213 15.56 18.73 -5.02
C THR A 213 14.14 18.37 -5.45
N HIS A 214 13.46 19.34 -6.06
CA HIS A 214 12.13 19.09 -6.61
C HIS A 214 12.20 18.21 -7.85
N GLN A 215 11.43 17.12 -7.88
CA GLN A 215 11.28 16.27 -9.04
C GLN A 215 9.96 16.58 -9.77
N ARG A 216 10.07 17.04 -11.03
CA ARG A 216 8.91 17.53 -11.84
C ARG A 216 7.76 16.53 -12.00
N LYS A 217 8.02 15.23 -11.80
CA LYS A 217 7.06 14.14 -12.02
C LYS A 217 6.37 13.63 -10.76
N TRP A 218 6.62 14.21 -9.58
CA TRP A 218 6.02 13.75 -8.32
C TRP A 218 4.70 14.48 -7.99
N SER A 219 3.68 13.76 -7.53
CA SER A 219 2.33 14.28 -7.25
C SER A 219 2.24 15.08 -5.96
N ASN A 220 1.35 16.07 -5.86
CA ASN A 220 1.16 16.83 -4.60
C ASN A 220 0.50 15.94 -3.52
N TRP A 221 0.97 16.07 -2.28
CA TRP A 221 0.46 15.28 -1.15
C TRP A 221 -0.57 16.03 -0.30
N ILE A 222 -0.43 17.35 -0.18
CA ILE A 222 -1.33 18.19 0.60
C ILE A 222 -2.01 19.22 -0.29
N GLU A 223 -3.32 19.33 -0.12
CA GLU A 223 -4.16 20.35 -0.74
C GLU A 223 -4.79 21.22 0.35
N THR A 224 -4.74 22.54 0.17
CA THR A 224 -5.29 23.50 1.13
C THR A 224 -6.77 23.72 0.86
N THR A 225 -7.60 23.77 1.90
CA THR A 225 -9.04 24.12 1.83
C THR A 225 -9.29 25.45 2.54
N PRO A 226 -10.41 26.17 2.34
CA PRO A 226 -10.58 27.51 2.92
C PRO A 226 -10.37 27.61 4.44
N ASP A 227 -10.70 26.55 5.19
CA ASP A 227 -10.64 26.52 6.66
C ASP A 227 -9.61 25.51 7.23
N SER A 228 -8.98 24.67 6.40
CA SER A 228 -8.10 23.56 6.81
C SER A 228 -7.20 23.12 5.64
N TYR A 229 -6.63 21.92 5.68
CA TYR A 229 -6.06 21.21 4.55
C TYR A 229 -6.68 19.81 4.43
N SER A 230 -6.51 19.17 3.27
CA SER A 230 -6.75 17.75 3.03
C SER A 230 -5.45 17.07 2.63
N ILE A 231 -5.23 15.89 3.20
CA ILE A 231 -4.14 15.00 2.80
C ILE A 231 -4.67 14.15 1.64
N GLN A 232 -4.10 14.32 0.45
CA GLN A 232 -4.51 13.65 -0.78
C GLN A 232 -3.87 12.27 -0.96
N ILE A 233 -2.84 11.97 -0.17
CA ILE A 233 -2.13 10.70 -0.16
C ILE A 233 -2.02 10.21 1.29
N ASN A 234 -2.58 9.05 1.61
CA ASN A 234 -2.36 8.48 2.94
C ASN A 234 -0.95 7.86 3.01
N SER A 235 -0.45 7.56 4.22
CA SER A 235 0.89 6.97 4.35
C SER A 235 1.04 5.56 3.75
N TYR A 236 -0.05 4.84 3.47
CA TYR A 236 -0.01 3.58 2.71
C TYR A 236 0.27 3.84 1.22
N ASP A 237 -0.33 4.85 0.62
CA ASP A 237 -0.04 5.27 -0.75
C ASP A 237 1.39 5.82 -0.88
N ILE A 238 1.86 6.59 0.12
CA ILE A 238 3.28 6.99 0.23
C ILE A 238 4.19 5.76 0.30
N ALA A 239 3.74 4.67 0.96
CA ALA A 239 4.49 3.41 1.00
C ALA A 239 4.63 2.77 -0.38
N LEU A 240 3.54 2.74 -1.16
CA LEU A 240 3.55 2.23 -2.53
C LEU A 240 4.44 3.08 -3.45
N GLU A 241 4.36 4.42 -3.35
CA GLU A 241 5.22 5.34 -4.10
C GLU A 241 6.70 5.14 -3.74
N THR A 242 7.01 4.95 -2.46
CA THR A 242 8.38 4.68 -1.98
C THR A 242 8.92 3.35 -2.52
N GLU A 243 8.11 2.28 -2.54
CA GLU A 243 8.55 0.99 -3.10
C GLU A 243 8.71 1.04 -4.63
N ALA A 244 7.93 1.86 -5.32
CA ALA A 244 8.10 2.12 -6.76
C ALA A 244 9.42 2.88 -7.05
N LEU A 245 9.70 3.95 -6.29
CA LEU A 245 10.95 4.71 -6.39
C LEU A 245 12.17 3.86 -6.04
N LYS A 246 12.05 2.98 -5.04
CA LYS A 246 13.08 1.99 -4.70
C LYS A 246 13.38 1.08 -5.90
N LYS A 247 12.37 0.49 -6.55
CA LYS A 247 12.60 -0.33 -7.75
C LYS A 247 13.26 0.44 -8.89
N LEU A 248 13.06 1.75 -8.98
CA LEU A 248 13.54 2.58 -10.08
C LEU A 248 14.95 3.14 -9.86
N TYR A 249 15.28 3.54 -8.64
CA TYR A 249 16.49 4.30 -8.33
C TYR A 249 17.34 3.69 -7.21
N ASP A 250 16.94 2.57 -6.62
CA ASP A 250 17.74 1.91 -5.60
C ASP A 250 18.96 1.23 -6.23
N ASP A 251 20.13 1.61 -5.73
CA ASP A 251 21.39 0.97 -6.04
C ASP A 251 21.82 0.17 -4.81
N ASP A 252 21.81 -1.15 -4.93
CA ASP A 252 22.16 -2.08 -3.85
C ASP A 252 23.60 -1.87 -3.33
N GLN A 253 24.45 -1.11 -4.04
CA GLN A 253 25.77 -0.69 -3.55
C GLN A 253 25.69 0.39 -2.45
N ILE A 254 24.62 1.20 -2.43
CA ILE A 254 24.40 2.23 -1.42
C ILE A 254 23.77 1.59 -0.18
N GLN A 255 24.61 1.13 0.74
CA GLN A 255 24.16 0.44 1.96
C GLN A 255 23.27 1.30 2.87
N LYS A 256 23.50 2.62 2.92
CA LYS A 256 22.79 3.51 3.85
C LYS A 256 21.62 4.20 3.15
N ASN A 257 20.40 3.96 3.61
CA ASN A 257 19.17 4.47 2.98
C ASN A 257 19.17 6.00 2.77
N TYR A 258 19.68 6.77 3.72
CA TYR A 258 19.74 8.23 3.62
C TYR A 258 20.73 8.76 2.56
N LEU A 259 21.56 7.90 1.97
CA LEU A 259 22.43 8.25 0.83
C LEU A 259 21.79 7.91 -0.51
N LYS A 260 20.63 7.22 -0.52
CA LYS A 260 19.92 6.86 -1.74
C LYS A 260 19.26 8.11 -2.33
N PRO A 261 19.59 8.53 -3.57
CA PRO A 261 19.15 9.82 -4.11
C PRO A 261 17.63 10.07 -4.04
N TYR A 262 16.81 9.05 -4.31
CA TYR A 262 15.35 9.19 -4.23
C TYR A 262 14.84 9.42 -2.79
N VAL A 263 15.54 8.91 -1.76
CA VAL A 263 15.21 9.16 -0.35
C VAL A 263 15.55 10.59 0.03
N VAL A 264 16.65 11.12 -0.50
CA VAL A 264 17.06 12.52 -0.30
C VAL A 264 16.01 13.48 -0.87
N ASP A 265 15.54 13.22 -2.09
CA ASP A 265 14.47 14.04 -2.70
C ASP A 265 13.11 13.85 -2.00
N LEU A 266 12.79 12.64 -1.49
CA LEU A 266 11.58 12.43 -0.67
C LEU A 266 11.61 13.23 0.64
N ALA A 267 12.79 13.38 1.25
CA ALA A 267 12.98 14.24 2.42
C ALA A 267 12.67 15.71 2.09
N TYR A 268 13.14 16.18 0.93
CA TYR A 268 12.80 17.51 0.41
C TYR A 268 11.29 17.67 0.19
N LYS A 269 10.66 16.68 -0.44
CA LYS A 269 9.21 16.70 -0.74
C LYS A 269 8.36 16.80 0.53
N VAL A 270 8.55 15.91 1.50
CA VAL A 270 7.71 15.89 2.71
C VAL A 270 7.88 17.16 3.54
N GLN A 271 9.09 17.75 3.52
CA GLN A 271 9.36 19.04 4.14
C GLN A 271 8.55 20.17 3.48
N GLN A 272 8.53 20.25 2.14
CA GLN A 272 7.74 21.25 1.41
C GLN A 272 6.22 21.11 1.64
N GLU A 273 5.70 19.88 1.69
CA GLU A 273 4.29 19.62 1.95
C GLU A 273 3.89 20.04 3.38
N LEU A 274 4.72 19.69 4.38
CA LEU A 274 4.52 20.11 5.77
C LEU A 274 4.46 21.64 5.91
N GLU A 275 5.42 22.34 5.30
CA GLU A 275 5.50 23.80 5.30
C GLU A 275 4.22 24.40 4.73
N LYS A 276 3.77 23.92 3.56
CA LYS A 276 2.54 24.36 2.89
C LYS A 276 1.33 24.23 3.82
N ALA A 277 1.20 23.11 4.52
CA ALA A 277 0.08 22.86 5.43
C ALA A 277 0.05 23.85 6.60
N ILE A 278 1.18 24.00 7.31
CA ILE A 278 1.25 24.82 8.52
C ILE A 278 1.09 26.32 8.18
N ILE A 279 1.70 26.79 7.10
CA ILE A 279 1.56 28.16 6.61
C ILE A 279 0.09 28.47 6.34
N HIS A 280 -0.61 27.55 5.69
CA HIS A 280 -2.03 27.72 5.40
C HIS A 280 -2.91 27.77 6.67
N LEU A 281 -2.65 26.93 7.67
CA LEU A 281 -3.40 26.94 8.94
C LEU A 281 -3.24 28.27 9.68
N ILE A 282 -2.00 28.75 9.82
CA ILE A 282 -1.72 30.02 10.51
C ILE A 282 -2.29 31.19 9.73
N LYS A 283 -2.11 31.24 8.40
CA LYS A 283 -2.71 32.28 7.55
C LYS A 283 -4.22 32.35 7.71
N THR A 284 -4.88 31.19 7.75
CA THR A 284 -6.34 31.11 7.97
C THR A 284 -6.73 31.64 9.35
N ALA A 285 -5.96 31.31 10.40
CA ALA A 285 -6.20 31.82 11.74
C ALA A 285 -5.95 33.34 11.86
N ILE A 286 -4.93 33.87 11.18
CA ILE A 286 -4.66 35.32 11.08
C ILE A 286 -5.86 36.01 10.42
N ASN A 287 -6.34 35.49 9.27
CA ASN A 287 -7.48 36.07 8.58
C ASN A 287 -8.75 36.11 9.45
N LYS A 288 -8.93 35.14 10.36
CA LYS A 288 -10.09 35.07 11.27
C LYS A 288 -9.97 35.97 12.49
N THR A 289 -8.75 36.27 12.96
CA THR A 289 -8.53 36.87 14.28
C THR A 289 -7.80 38.22 14.23
N GLY A 290 -7.09 38.51 13.15
CA GLY A 290 -6.18 39.64 13.01
C GLY A 290 -4.87 39.53 13.80
N ILE A 291 -4.69 38.47 14.61
CA ILE A 291 -3.52 38.32 15.49
C ILE A 291 -2.33 37.80 14.68
N LYS A 292 -1.18 38.49 14.75
CA LYS A 292 0.06 38.11 14.06
C LYS A 292 1.17 37.58 14.98
N LYS A 293 0.90 37.47 16.29
CA LYS A 293 1.77 36.76 17.25
C LYS A 293 1.36 35.29 17.32
N VAL A 294 2.30 34.37 17.15
CA VAL A 294 2.02 32.94 17.04
C VAL A 294 2.79 32.14 18.09
N CYS A 295 2.11 31.26 18.81
CA CYS A 295 2.69 30.21 19.64
C CYS A 295 2.58 28.87 18.92
N LEU A 296 3.66 28.09 18.82
CA LEU A 296 3.64 26.73 18.28
C LEU A 296 3.96 25.70 19.36
N ALA A 297 3.26 24.57 19.33
CA ALA A 297 3.44 23.44 20.23
C ALA A 297 3.16 22.10 19.51
N GLY A 298 3.52 20.99 20.16
CA GLY A 298 3.50 19.64 19.59
C GLY A 298 4.80 19.29 18.85
N GLY A 299 5.07 18.00 18.65
CA GLY A 299 6.34 17.51 18.10
C GLY A 299 6.72 18.12 16.74
N VAL A 300 5.73 18.49 15.92
CA VAL A 300 5.94 19.13 14.61
C VAL A 300 6.48 20.56 14.76
N ALA A 301 6.21 21.25 15.86
CA ALA A 301 6.74 22.60 16.12
C ALA A 301 8.27 22.62 16.34
N LEU A 302 8.93 21.45 16.47
CA LEU A 302 10.38 21.34 16.44
C LEU A 302 10.97 21.49 15.02
N ASN A 303 10.14 21.57 13.98
CA ASN A 303 10.56 21.82 12.60
C ASN A 303 10.98 23.28 12.41
N SER A 304 12.25 23.56 12.69
CA SER A 304 12.82 24.91 12.66
C SER A 304 12.87 25.56 11.27
N VAL A 305 12.76 24.76 10.20
CA VAL A 305 12.68 25.27 8.82
C VAL A 305 11.29 25.84 8.56
N ALA A 306 10.24 25.10 8.93
CA ALA A 306 8.86 25.58 8.82
C ALA A 306 8.61 26.81 9.71
N ASN A 307 9.17 26.84 10.92
CA ASN A 307 9.04 27.97 11.85
C ASN A 307 9.57 29.29 11.27
N TYR A 308 10.74 29.26 10.60
CA TYR A 308 11.29 30.44 9.94
C TYR A 308 10.47 30.86 8.73
N LYS A 309 10.04 29.89 7.91
CA LYS A 309 9.22 30.15 6.73
C LYS A 309 7.89 30.82 7.07
N LEU A 310 7.26 30.46 8.19
CA LEU A 310 6.05 31.13 8.70
C LEU A 310 6.25 32.62 8.92
N ILE A 311 7.36 33.01 9.57
CA ILE A 311 7.64 34.42 9.85
C ILE A 311 7.84 35.21 8.58
N LYS A 312 8.62 34.65 7.65
CA LYS A 312 8.97 35.30 6.39
C LYS A 312 7.76 35.43 5.46
N GLU A 313 6.96 34.38 5.30
CA GLU A 313 5.83 34.38 4.36
C GLU A 313 4.56 35.04 4.88
N LEU A 314 4.33 35.02 6.19
CA LEU A 314 3.11 35.59 6.79
C LEU A 314 3.34 36.94 7.47
N GLU A 315 4.59 37.43 7.46
CA GLU A 315 5.00 38.68 8.13
C GLU A 315 4.46 38.73 9.56
N LEU A 316 4.82 37.71 10.34
CA LEU A 316 4.42 37.60 11.74
C LEU A 316 5.11 38.66 12.58
N ASP A 317 4.41 39.20 13.58
CA ASP A 317 4.97 40.18 14.51
C ASP A 317 6.00 39.53 15.44
N ASP A 318 5.68 38.30 15.90
CA ASP A 318 6.56 37.50 16.74
C ASP A 318 6.11 36.03 16.75
N ILE A 319 7.03 35.12 17.07
CA ILE A 319 6.75 33.69 17.24
C ILE A 319 7.35 33.19 18.54
N PHE A 320 6.62 32.33 19.25
CA PHE A 320 7.13 31.63 20.41
C PHE A 320 6.94 30.13 20.24
N ILE A 321 8.02 29.37 20.42
CA ILE A 321 7.99 27.92 20.46
C ILE A 321 8.67 27.50 21.74
N PHE A 322 7.98 26.69 22.55
CA PHE A 322 8.55 26.19 23.80
C PHE A 322 9.75 25.28 23.49
N PRO A 323 10.88 25.35 24.23
CA PRO A 323 12.09 24.57 23.93
C PRO A 323 11.84 23.06 23.86
N ALA A 324 10.97 22.56 24.74
CA ALA A 324 10.47 21.19 24.77
C ALA A 324 9.08 21.13 24.10
N ALA A 325 8.99 21.50 22.81
CA ALA A 325 7.69 21.60 22.13
C ALA A 325 6.95 20.28 21.93
N GLY A 326 7.67 19.15 21.90
CA GLY A 326 7.08 17.80 21.80
C GLY A 326 6.49 17.33 23.12
N ASP A 327 6.21 16.02 23.21
CA ASP A 327 5.50 15.41 24.35
C ASP A 327 6.18 15.64 25.71
N ASN A 328 7.49 15.84 25.75
CA ASN A 328 8.17 16.23 26.98
C ASN A 328 7.63 17.55 27.56
N GLY A 329 7.18 18.50 26.75
CA GLY A 329 6.54 19.75 27.18
C GLY A 329 5.19 19.58 27.86
N ILE A 330 4.54 18.42 27.71
CA ILE A 330 3.22 18.14 28.31
C ILE A 330 3.27 18.24 29.83
N ALA A 331 4.36 17.85 30.48
CA ALA A 331 4.52 18.00 31.92
C ALA A 331 4.38 19.47 32.35
N VAL A 332 5.03 20.39 31.64
CA VAL A 332 4.91 21.84 31.89
C VAL A 332 3.49 22.33 31.62
N GLY A 333 2.91 21.92 30.48
CA GLY A 333 1.53 22.24 30.11
C GLY A 333 0.51 21.83 31.16
N ASN A 334 0.63 20.61 31.69
CA ASN A 334 -0.22 20.05 32.74
C ASN A 334 -0.13 20.85 34.05
N ALA A 335 1.09 21.21 34.47
CA ALA A 335 1.31 21.97 35.69
C ALA A 335 0.75 23.41 35.57
N LEU A 336 0.98 24.07 34.43
CA LEU A 336 0.46 25.42 34.16
C LEU A 336 -1.06 25.44 33.99
N TRP A 337 -1.64 24.43 33.34
CA TRP A 337 -3.09 24.26 33.27
C TRP A 337 -3.69 24.12 34.68
N ALA A 338 -3.07 23.31 35.54
CA ALA A 338 -3.56 23.13 36.90
C ALA A 338 -3.45 24.43 37.73
N TYR A 339 -2.33 25.15 37.62
CA TYR A 339 -2.18 26.47 38.24
C TYR A 339 -3.28 27.43 37.80
N ASP A 340 -3.58 27.51 36.49
CA ASP A 340 -4.67 28.34 35.96
C ASP A 340 -6.05 27.95 36.49
N HIS A 341 -6.29 26.67 36.82
CA HIS A 341 -7.63 26.21 37.19
C HIS A 341 -7.87 26.15 38.70
N PHE A 342 -6.81 26.03 39.51
CA PHE A 342 -6.92 25.74 40.94
C PHE A 342 -6.36 26.82 41.89
N ASP A 343 -5.70 27.85 41.36
CA ASP A 343 -5.23 28.99 42.16
C ASP A 343 -6.06 30.26 41.89
N ASP A 344 -6.23 31.10 42.91
CA ASP A 344 -7.03 32.33 42.83
C ASP A 344 -6.27 33.51 42.19
N GLN A 345 -4.97 33.61 42.45
CA GLN A 345 -4.10 34.68 41.93
C GLN A 345 -3.29 34.18 40.74
N LYS A 346 -3.81 34.43 39.54
CA LYS A 346 -3.26 33.92 38.29
C LYS A 346 -2.40 34.97 37.61
N GLN A 347 -1.09 34.69 37.52
CA GLN A 347 -0.17 35.48 36.73
C GLN A 347 0.59 34.59 35.76
N ARG A 348 0.88 35.12 34.57
CA ARG A 348 1.76 34.46 33.60
C ARG A 348 3.18 34.96 33.77
N ALA A 349 4.15 34.06 33.77
CA ALA A 349 5.55 34.40 33.76
C ALA A 349 6.18 34.00 32.42
N ALA A 350 6.82 34.96 31.74
CA ALA A 350 7.59 34.68 30.54
C ALA A 350 8.78 33.76 30.87
N LEU A 351 9.09 32.83 29.97
CA LEU A 351 10.24 31.95 30.12
C LEU A 351 11.54 32.74 29.92
N ALA A 352 12.31 32.90 30.98
CA ALA A 352 13.60 33.60 30.93
C ALA A 352 14.72 32.74 30.32
N SER A 353 14.75 31.45 30.65
CA SER A 353 15.76 30.49 30.19
C SER A 353 15.14 29.10 30.07
N ALA A 354 15.63 28.31 29.12
CA ALA A 354 15.29 26.89 28.98
C ALA A 354 16.04 25.99 29.99
N SER A 355 16.95 26.58 30.78
CA SER A 355 17.79 25.92 31.78
C SER A 355 16.98 25.58 33.03
N LEU A 356 16.12 24.57 32.93
CA LEU A 356 15.13 24.21 33.95
C LEU A 356 15.56 23.02 34.82
N GLY A 357 16.73 22.43 34.56
CA GLY A 357 17.34 21.42 35.43
C GLY A 357 17.88 21.98 36.75
N ILE A 358 18.42 21.11 37.59
CA ILE A 358 19.10 21.47 38.84
C ILE A 358 20.54 21.89 38.59
N GLU A 359 21.03 22.78 39.46
CA GLU A 359 22.43 23.16 39.52
C GLU A 359 23.15 22.23 40.50
N TYR A 360 24.41 21.90 40.20
CA TYR A 360 25.25 21.06 41.05
C TYR A 360 26.14 21.91 41.93
N GLN A 361 26.27 21.53 43.21
CA GLN A 361 27.12 22.24 44.15
C GLN A 361 28.60 21.92 43.87
N ASP A 362 29.50 22.87 44.19
CA ASP A 362 30.95 22.73 44.01
C ASP A 362 31.51 21.44 44.66
N GLN A 363 30.95 21.04 45.81
CA GLN A 363 31.31 19.78 46.47
C GLN A 363 30.97 18.54 45.65
N GLN A 364 29.83 18.52 44.97
CA GLN A 364 29.41 17.39 44.11
C GLN A 364 30.30 17.31 42.88
N ILE A 365 30.62 18.46 42.26
CA ILE A 365 31.55 18.56 41.13
C ILE A 365 32.93 18.07 41.53
N HIS A 366 33.44 18.51 42.68
CA HIS A 366 34.75 18.10 43.18
C HIS A 366 34.81 16.59 43.51
N ALA A 367 33.72 16.02 44.01
CA ALA A 367 33.61 14.57 44.23
C ALA A 367 33.67 13.78 42.92
N ALA A 368 32.96 14.23 41.88
CA ALA A 368 33.01 13.66 40.54
C ALA A 368 34.44 13.71 39.98
N LEU A 369 35.11 14.87 40.06
CA LEU A 369 36.50 15.05 39.61
C LEU A 369 37.47 14.09 40.30
N ASN A 370 37.37 13.94 41.62
CA ASN A 370 38.24 13.06 42.40
C ASN A 370 38.08 11.58 42.04
N THR A 371 36.89 11.16 41.58
CA THR A 371 36.64 9.80 41.09
C THR A 371 37.46 9.48 39.83
N TYR A 372 37.79 10.51 39.04
CA TYR A 372 38.50 10.37 37.77
C TYR A 372 39.94 10.91 37.78
N LYS A 373 40.49 11.27 38.95
CA LYS A 373 41.79 11.94 39.10
C LYS A 373 42.98 11.27 38.39
N ASP A 374 42.95 9.96 38.20
CA ASP A 374 44.02 9.18 37.55
C ASP A 374 43.90 9.17 36.00
N LYS A 375 42.88 9.86 35.46
CA LYS A 375 42.59 9.96 34.01
C LYS A 375 42.56 11.41 33.51
N ILE A 376 42.34 12.39 34.40
CA ILE A 376 42.20 13.81 34.06
C ILE A 376 43.16 14.69 34.86
N ILE A 377 43.50 15.84 34.28
CA ILE A 377 44.15 16.97 34.94
C ILE A 377 43.11 18.08 34.98
N PHE A 378 42.90 18.70 36.14
CA PHE A 378 41.95 19.79 36.27
C PHE A 378 42.52 20.94 37.11
N GLU A 379 42.12 22.16 36.78
CA GLU A 379 42.39 23.37 37.54
C GLU A 379 41.11 24.19 37.67
N LYS A 380 40.98 24.94 38.76
CA LYS A 380 39.84 25.86 38.96
C LYS A 380 40.24 27.24 38.50
N LEU A 381 39.46 27.83 37.60
CA LEU A 381 39.68 29.15 37.01
C LEU A 381 38.59 30.13 37.47
N SER A 382 38.83 31.42 37.31
CA SER A 382 37.76 32.44 37.37
C SER A 382 36.91 32.44 36.10
N ASP A 383 35.69 32.99 36.16
CA ASP A 383 34.79 33.04 35.00
C ASP A 383 35.41 33.76 33.79
N GLU A 384 36.18 34.84 34.05
CA GLU A 384 36.92 35.58 33.03
C GLU A 384 38.06 34.74 32.43
N GLU A 385 38.79 33.98 33.25
CA GLU A 385 39.83 33.07 32.78
C GLU A 385 39.25 31.92 31.94
N VAL A 386 38.11 31.35 32.34
CA VAL A 386 37.38 30.33 31.55
C VAL A 386 36.97 30.91 30.20
N LEU A 387 36.39 32.12 30.19
CA LEU A 387 35.99 32.82 28.97
C LEU A 387 37.19 33.02 28.02
N ASN A 388 38.30 33.52 28.55
CA ASN A 388 39.53 33.75 27.79
C ASN A 388 40.16 32.43 27.30
N HIS A 389 40.18 31.38 28.12
CA HIS A 389 40.66 30.06 27.74
C HIS A 389 39.82 29.47 26.61
N CYS A 390 38.49 29.50 26.74
CA CYS A 390 37.57 29.02 25.71
C CYS A 390 37.82 29.73 24.39
N ALA A 391 37.81 31.06 24.36
CA ALA A 391 38.00 31.84 23.14
C ALA A 391 39.38 31.56 22.49
N LYS A 392 40.45 31.58 23.28
CA LYS A 392 41.82 31.35 22.80
C LYS A 392 42.03 29.94 22.25
N LYS A 393 41.40 28.93 22.85
CA LYS A 393 41.51 27.54 22.41
C LYS A 393 40.62 27.28 21.18
N MET A 394 39.38 27.78 21.17
CA MET A 394 38.50 27.67 20.01
C MET A 394 39.12 28.33 18.76
N ALA A 395 39.76 29.49 18.91
CA ALA A 395 40.46 30.17 17.80
C ALA A 395 41.62 29.36 17.19
N LYS A 396 42.11 28.31 17.87
CA LYS A 396 43.10 27.35 17.36
C LYS A 396 42.47 26.06 16.83
N GLY A 397 41.14 25.96 16.85
CA GLY A 397 40.37 24.80 16.39
C GLY A 397 40.23 23.68 17.42
N TYR A 398 40.47 23.94 18.71
CA TYR A 398 40.15 22.97 19.76
C TYR A 398 38.63 22.87 19.98
N ILE A 399 38.15 21.66 20.27
CA ILE A 399 36.75 21.35 20.60
C ILE A 399 36.59 21.32 22.12
N ILE A 400 35.65 22.09 22.64
CA ILE A 400 35.43 22.22 24.08
C ILE A 400 34.03 21.72 24.43
N ALA A 401 33.93 20.87 25.45
CA ALA A 401 32.66 20.60 26.11
C ALA A 401 32.43 21.60 27.25
N ARG A 402 31.19 22.05 27.42
CA ARG A 402 30.74 22.89 28.51
C ARG A 402 29.60 22.22 29.26
N PHE A 403 29.74 22.19 30.57
CA PHE A 403 28.72 21.81 31.53
C PHE A 403 28.58 22.96 32.53
N GLU A 404 27.45 23.65 32.56
CA GLU A 404 27.20 24.80 33.43
C GLU A 404 25.76 24.82 33.93
N GLY A 405 25.55 25.12 35.21
CA GLY A 405 24.25 25.33 35.83
C GLY A 405 23.24 24.20 35.58
N GLY A 406 21.96 24.57 35.56
CA GLY A 406 20.86 23.66 35.24
C GLY A 406 20.83 23.26 33.76
N CYS A 407 20.54 21.99 33.48
CA CYS A 407 20.41 21.52 32.11
C CYS A 407 19.22 22.16 31.39
N GLU A 408 19.30 22.18 30.06
CA GLU A 408 18.22 22.64 29.20
C GLU A 408 17.10 21.61 29.11
N PHE A 409 15.85 22.06 29.22
CA PHE A 409 14.67 21.22 29.00
C PHE A 409 14.31 21.18 27.52
N GLY A 410 14.24 19.97 26.94
CA GLY A 410 14.04 19.77 25.51
C GLY A 410 15.23 19.13 24.80
N PRO A 411 15.16 19.01 23.46
CA PRO A 411 16.13 18.25 22.66
C PRO A 411 17.35 19.07 22.22
N ARG A 412 17.47 20.34 22.62
CA ARG A 412 18.54 21.26 22.20
C ARG A 412 19.40 21.63 23.40
N ALA A 413 20.72 21.59 23.22
CA ALA A 413 21.61 22.29 24.13
C ALA A 413 21.73 23.75 23.69
N LEU A 414 21.67 24.64 24.68
CA LEU A 414 21.55 26.09 24.53
C LEU A 414 22.64 26.82 25.34
N GLY A 415 23.68 26.08 25.74
CA GLY A 415 24.92 26.60 26.28
C GLY A 415 25.41 25.89 27.54
N ASN A 416 24.52 25.16 28.21
CA ASN A 416 24.76 24.58 29.53
C ASN A 416 25.19 23.12 29.48
N ARG A 417 24.75 22.38 28.46
CA ARG A 417 25.24 21.03 28.17
C ARG A 417 25.68 20.95 26.72
N SER A 418 26.74 21.69 26.39
CA SER A 418 27.10 22.03 25.01
C SER A 418 28.50 21.58 24.62
N ILE A 419 28.70 21.26 23.35
CA ILE A 419 30.01 21.16 22.72
C ILE A 419 30.14 22.36 21.80
N ILE A 420 31.19 23.14 22.02
CA ILE A 420 31.45 24.40 21.32
C ILE A 420 32.73 24.32 20.52
N ALA A 421 32.73 24.97 19.37
CA ALA A 421 33.88 25.08 18.48
C ALA A 421 33.85 26.38 17.66
N ASP A 422 34.95 26.66 17.00
CA ASP A 422 35.06 27.77 16.06
C ASP A 422 34.48 27.37 14.68
N PRO A 423 33.42 28.06 14.20
CA PRO A 423 32.77 27.73 12.93
C PRO A 423 33.51 28.16 11.65
N THR A 424 34.60 28.95 11.76
CA THR A 424 35.34 29.50 10.62
C THR A 424 36.26 28.46 9.97
N PHE A 425 36.59 27.40 10.70
CA PHE A 425 37.37 26.28 10.19
C PHE A 425 36.56 25.41 9.23
N ASN A 426 37.01 25.32 7.98
CA ASN A 426 36.29 24.72 6.85
C ASN A 426 35.69 23.33 7.12
N LYS A 427 36.51 22.43 7.69
CA LYS A 427 36.12 21.04 7.99
C LYS A 427 35.72 20.78 9.45
N MET A 428 35.51 21.82 10.27
CA MET A 428 35.19 21.61 11.70
C MET A 428 33.90 20.80 11.91
N LYS A 429 32.91 20.99 11.03
CA LYS A 429 31.69 20.16 11.02
C LYS A 429 32.02 18.67 10.86
N ASP A 430 32.86 18.34 9.88
CA ASP A 430 33.25 16.96 9.61
C ASP A 430 34.06 16.38 10.78
N VAL A 431 34.98 17.16 11.36
CA VAL A 431 35.77 16.77 12.54
C VAL A 431 34.86 16.41 13.71
N ILE A 432 33.93 17.29 14.09
CA ILE A 432 33.02 17.03 15.22
C ILE A 432 32.10 15.85 14.92
N ASN A 433 31.55 15.75 13.71
CA ASN A 433 30.66 14.63 13.34
C ASN A 433 31.39 13.28 13.39
N TYR A 434 32.65 13.22 12.94
CA TYR A 434 33.44 11.99 12.89
C TYR A 434 34.03 11.60 14.26
N ARG A 435 34.72 12.53 14.93
CA ARG A 435 35.55 12.23 16.11
C ARG A 435 34.79 12.30 17.43
N VAL A 436 33.77 13.15 17.51
CA VAL A 436 33.06 13.42 18.77
C VAL A 436 31.67 12.83 18.75
N LYS A 437 30.91 13.07 17.68
CA LYS A 437 29.51 12.64 17.59
C LYS A 437 29.33 11.23 17.05
N PHE A 438 30.30 10.72 16.29
CA PHE A 438 30.22 9.43 15.62
C PHE A 438 28.93 9.27 14.79
N ARG A 439 28.58 10.31 14.03
CA ARG A 439 27.30 10.38 13.28
C ARG A 439 27.48 10.82 11.83
N GLU A 440 26.38 10.92 11.10
CA GLU A 440 26.35 11.24 9.68
C GLU A 440 26.96 12.63 9.38
N SER A 441 27.81 12.73 8.35
CA SER A 441 28.60 13.93 8.00
C SER A 441 27.75 15.15 7.60
N PHE A 442 26.59 14.90 7.00
CA PHE A 442 25.69 15.94 6.50
C PHE A 442 24.95 16.69 7.62
N ARG A 443 25.00 16.18 8.87
CA ARG A 443 24.31 16.73 10.03
C ARG A 443 24.84 18.13 10.35
N PRO A 444 23.98 19.17 10.33
CA PRO A 444 24.42 20.51 10.66
C PRO A 444 24.61 20.72 12.16
N PHE A 445 25.33 21.79 12.48
CA PHE A 445 25.47 22.33 13.83
C PHE A 445 24.87 23.74 13.89
N ALA A 446 24.54 24.19 15.10
CA ALA A 446 23.83 25.45 15.27
C ALA A 446 24.82 26.61 15.47
N PRO A 447 24.67 27.71 14.72
CA PRO A 447 25.36 28.95 15.06
C PRO A 447 24.73 29.61 16.28
N VAL A 448 25.57 30.11 17.18
CA VAL A 448 25.20 31.02 18.27
C VAL A 448 25.70 32.41 17.92
N VAL A 449 24.83 33.40 17.99
CA VAL A 449 25.12 34.79 17.63
C VAL A 449 24.58 35.75 18.71
N PRO A 450 25.32 36.79 19.11
CA PRO A 450 24.77 37.87 19.92
C PRO A 450 23.59 38.52 19.21
N ILE A 451 22.52 38.83 19.95
CA ILE A 451 21.30 39.38 19.34
C ILE A 451 21.57 40.62 18.48
N GLU A 452 22.52 41.47 18.91
CA GLU A 452 22.92 42.70 18.21
C GLU A 452 23.62 42.46 16.87
N LYS A 453 24.13 41.24 16.65
CA LYS A 453 24.82 40.81 15.43
C LYS A 453 23.97 39.92 14.53
N THR A 454 22.77 39.55 14.97
CA THR A 454 21.88 38.63 14.24
C THR A 454 21.57 39.13 12.84
N SER A 455 21.03 40.34 12.72
CA SER A 455 20.65 40.92 11.41
C SER A 455 21.85 41.31 10.55
N GLU A 456 23.06 41.34 11.11
CA GLU A 456 24.29 41.53 10.33
C GLU A 456 24.56 40.27 9.49
N ILE A 457 24.38 39.08 10.10
CA ILE A 457 24.83 37.77 9.59
C ILE A 457 23.68 36.96 8.97
N PHE A 458 22.48 37.04 9.54
CA PHE A 458 21.30 36.28 9.15
C PHE A 458 20.21 37.19 8.58
N ASP A 459 19.34 36.64 7.75
CA ASP A 459 18.06 37.24 7.35
C ASP A 459 17.00 36.98 8.44
N LEU A 460 17.24 37.50 9.64
CA LEU A 460 16.37 37.33 10.81
C LEU A 460 16.31 38.61 11.63
N HIS A 461 15.09 39.03 11.96
CA HIS A 461 14.82 40.28 12.69
C HIS A 461 14.25 40.05 14.10
N ILE A 462 14.01 38.80 14.49
CA ILE A 462 13.50 38.42 15.80
C ILE A 462 14.50 37.57 16.59
N CYS A 463 14.26 37.40 17.89
CA CYS A 463 15.05 36.51 18.73
C CYS A 463 14.77 35.03 18.42
N SER A 464 15.81 34.20 18.46
CA SER A 464 15.71 32.73 18.41
C SER A 464 16.55 32.12 19.54
N PRO A 465 16.14 32.27 20.81
CA PRO A 465 16.95 31.83 21.96
C PRO A 465 17.08 30.31 22.07
N PHE A 466 16.22 29.54 21.40
CA PHE A 466 16.05 28.10 21.63
C PHE A 466 16.47 27.21 20.45
N MET A 467 17.16 27.75 19.44
CA MET A 467 17.54 27.00 18.21
C MET A 467 16.35 26.38 17.47
N LEU A 468 15.22 27.08 17.42
CA LEU A 468 13.99 26.63 16.77
C LEU A 468 13.70 27.37 15.46
N MET A 469 14.71 28.04 14.91
CA MET A 469 14.65 28.81 13.67
C MET A 469 15.85 28.47 12.77
N VAL A 470 15.58 28.11 11.51
CA VAL A 470 16.61 27.98 10.45
C VAL A 470 16.46 29.16 9.52
N SER A 471 17.38 30.12 9.61
CA SER A 471 17.34 31.36 8.82
C SER A 471 18.44 31.35 7.75
N ASP A 472 18.20 32.10 6.66
CA ASP A 472 19.19 32.32 5.62
C ASP A 472 20.43 33.04 6.21
N ILE A 473 21.62 32.49 5.99
CA ILE A 473 22.87 33.19 6.27
C ILE A 473 23.15 34.09 5.06
N LYS A 474 23.50 35.36 5.29
CA LYS A 474 23.83 36.25 4.18
C LYS A 474 25.05 35.74 3.42
N GLN A 475 24.94 35.71 2.09
CA GLN A 475 25.89 35.07 1.17
C GLN A 475 27.37 35.40 1.44
N LYS A 476 27.68 36.64 1.86
CA LYS A 476 29.05 37.07 2.21
C LYS A 476 29.69 36.27 3.36
N TYR A 477 28.89 35.65 4.23
CA TYR A 477 29.37 34.84 5.36
C TYR A 477 29.44 33.34 5.07
N HIS A 478 28.93 32.84 3.94
CA HIS A 478 28.93 31.39 3.64
C HIS A 478 30.35 30.80 3.68
N LYS A 479 31.32 31.49 3.06
CA LYS A 479 32.73 31.07 3.09
C LYS A 479 33.44 31.36 4.41
N LEU A 480 32.93 32.29 5.22
CA LEU A 480 33.51 32.68 6.51
C LEU A 480 33.04 31.80 7.67
N LEU A 481 31.85 31.18 7.55
CA LEU A 481 31.24 30.35 8.58
C LEU A 481 30.85 28.96 8.03
N PRO A 482 31.77 28.23 7.36
CA PRO A 482 31.46 26.99 6.65
C PRO A 482 30.96 25.86 7.55
N ALA A 483 31.37 25.79 8.83
CA ALA A 483 31.01 24.68 9.70
C ALA A 483 29.57 24.73 10.25
N ILE A 484 28.91 25.90 10.14
CA ILE A 484 27.53 26.13 10.58
C ILE A 484 26.58 26.50 9.43
N THR A 485 27.13 26.71 8.23
CA THR A 485 26.34 26.97 7.02
C THR A 485 25.90 25.64 6.44
N HIS A 486 24.58 25.46 6.29
CA HIS A 486 23.98 24.32 5.62
C HIS A 486 24.28 24.35 4.11
N GLU A 487 24.03 23.24 3.41
CA GLU A 487 24.30 23.15 1.96
C GLU A 487 23.48 24.17 1.14
N ASP A 488 22.27 24.50 1.62
CA ASP A 488 21.38 25.50 1.02
C ASP A 488 21.67 26.95 1.45
N GLY A 489 22.74 27.18 2.23
CA GLY A 489 23.11 28.52 2.71
C GLY A 489 22.38 28.99 3.98
N THR A 490 21.60 28.12 4.63
CA THR A 490 20.88 28.43 5.87
C THR A 490 21.67 28.04 7.13
N GLY A 491 21.19 28.44 8.32
CA GLY A 491 21.74 28.02 9.61
C GLY A 491 20.72 28.04 10.74
N ARG A 492 20.76 27.03 11.62
CA ARG A 492 19.83 26.92 12.77
C ARG A 492 20.25 27.78 13.95
N VAL A 493 19.85 29.04 13.94
CA VAL A 493 20.39 30.09 14.82
C VAL A 493 19.90 30.02 16.26
N GLN A 494 20.84 30.17 17.19
CA GLN A 494 20.61 30.57 18.58
C GLN A 494 21.01 32.03 18.77
N THR A 495 20.08 32.89 19.18
CA THR A 495 20.42 34.26 19.59
C THR A 495 20.67 34.30 21.09
N VAL A 496 21.76 34.92 21.50
CA VAL A 496 22.10 35.10 22.92
C VAL A 496 22.21 36.58 23.28
N ASP A 497 21.87 36.91 24.52
CA ASP A 497 22.05 38.22 25.12
C ASP A 497 22.54 38.09 26.57
N GLN A 498 22.80 39.22 27.23
CA GLN A 498 23.27 39.23 28.62
C GLN A 498 22.26 38.63 29.62
N LYS A 499 20.96 38.57 29.28
CA LYS A 499 19.90 38.10 30.17
C LYS A 499 19.67 36.59 30.04
N ASN A 500 19.72 36.05 28.82
CA ASN A 500 19.38 34.66 28.55
C ASN A 500 20.60 33.72 28.62
N ASN A 501 21.80 34.18 28.23
CA ASN A 501 23.06 33.46 28.31
C ASN A 501 24.25 34.43 28.18
N SER A 502 24.66 35.01 29.31
CA SER A 502 25.76 35.98 29.38
C SER A 502 27.10 35.40 28.94
N PHE A 503 27.39 34.13 29.26
CA PHE A 503 28.64 33.49 28.89
C PHE A 503 28.78 33.34 27.37
N PHE A 504 27.75 32.84 26.68
CA PHE A 504 27.79 32.66 25.22
C PHE A 504 27.82 34.01 24.49
N HIS A 505 27.13 35.02 25.01
CA HIS A 505 27.18 36.39 24.50
C HIS A 505 28.60 36.95 24.56
N ALA A 506 29.24 36.90 25.74
CA ALA A 506 30.61 37.36 25.91
C ALA A 506 31.62 36.52 25.11
N LEU A 507 31.43 35.21 25.03
CA LEU A 507 32.32 34.30 24.32
C LEU A 507 32.33 34.56 22.82
N ALA A 508 31.18 34.87 22.22
CA ALA A 508 31.11 35.19 20.79
C ALA A 508 31.92 36.45 20.44
N TYR A 509 31.86 37.49 21.28
CA TYR A 509 32.67 38.71 21.11
C TYR A 509 34.16 38.45 21.35
N LYS A 510 34.51 37.73 22.42
CA LYS A 510 35.90 37.36 22.69
C LYS A 510 36.49 36.51 21.58
N LEU A 511 35.75 35.55 21.06
CA LEU A 511 36.19 34.73 19.93
C LEU A 511 36.38 35.58 18.67
N GLN A 512 35.49 36.54 18.41
CA GLN A 512 35.67 37.53 17.34
C GLN A 512 37.01 38.30 17.48
N GLU A 513 37.36 38.77 18.68
CA GLU A 513 38.63 39.47 18.94
C GLU A 513 39.84 38.59 18.60
N TYR A 514 39.84 37.32 19.04
CA TYR A 514 40.99 36.42 18.86
C TYR A 514 41.25 36.03 17.40
N ARG A 515 40.21 35.91 16.57
CA ARG A 515 40.33 35.41 15.18
C ARG A 515 40.09 36.48 14.10
N ASN A 516 39.78 37.71 14.50
CA ASN A 516 39.39 38.81 13.59
C ASN A 516 38.28 38.40 12.58
N GLY A 517 37.16 37.87 13.10
CA GLY A 517 36.07 37.32 12.28
C GLY A 517 34.67 37.64 12.85
N PRO A 518 33.60 37.03 12.31
CA PRO A 518 32.24 37.28 12.79
C PRO A 518 32.04 36.83 14.25
N ALA A 519 31.17 37.49 15.01
CA ALA A 519 30.81 37.09 16.38
C ALA A 519 29.85 35.89 16.40
N VAL A 520 30.35 34.71 16.02
CA VAL A 520 29.56 33.49 15.92
C VAL A 520 30.35 32.31 16.45
N LEU A 521 29.73 31.47 17.27
CA LEU A 521 30.31 30.18 17.67
C LEU A 521 29.43 29.02 17.22
N LEU A 522 30.02 27.84 17.08
CA LEU A 522 29.31 26.60 16.82
C LEU A 522 28.86 26.02 18.14
N ASN A 523 27.60 25.62 18.24
CA ASN A 523 27.06 24.89 19.39
C ASN A 523 26.37 23.59 18.92
N THR A 524 26.61 22.51 19.68
CA THR A 524 25.86 21.26 19.59
C THR A 524 25.66 20.66 20.97
N SER A 525 24.69 19.76 21.11
CA SER A 525 24.45 19.02 22.36
C SER A 525 25.68 18.34 22.94
N TYR A 526 25.78 18.22 24.25
CA TYR A 526 26.85 17.45 24.89
C TYR A 526 26.40 16.01 25.14
N ASN A 527 26.67 15.17 24.14
CA ASN A 527 26.38 13.74 24.07
C ASN A 527 27.07 13.12 22.85
N ILE A 528 27.02 11.80 22.74
CA ILE A 528 27.37 11.05 21.52
C ILE A 528 26.12 10.50 20.82
N ALA A 529 26.26 9.99 19.60
CA ALA A 529 25.14 9.37 18.89
C ALA A 529 24.49 8.25 19.72
N GLY A 530 23.16 8.22 19.72
CA GLY A 530 22.37 7.24 20.47
C GLY A 530 22.15 7.57 21.95
N GLN A 531 22.89 8.52 22.53
CA GLN A 531 22.76 8.87 23.96
C GLN A 531 21.97 10.19 24.19
N PRO A 532 21.25 10.31 25.31
CA PRO A 532 20.69 11.58 25.78
C PRO A 532 21.76 12.63 26.12
N ILE A 533 21.38 13.91 26.21
CA ILE A 533 22.27 14.97 26.73
C ILE A 533 22.69 14.62 28.16
N VAL A 534 23.97 14.81 28.51
CA VAL A 534 24.49 14.53 29.87
C VAL A 534 23.78 15.41 30.92
N GLU A 535 23.49 14.84 32.07
CA GLU A 535 22.83 15.52 33.18
C GLU A 535 23.78 15.76 34.36
N THR A 536 24.54 14.74 34.76
CA THR A 536 25.40 14.77 35.95
C THR A 536 26.86 15.13 35.63
N PRO A 537 27.62 15.68 36.60
CA PRO A 537 29.06 15.91 36.45
C PRO A 537 29.85 14.65 36.07
N GLU A 538 29.49 13.50 36.65
CA GLU A 538 30.10 12.19 36.35
C GLU A 538 29.86 11.79 34.89
N GLU A 539 28.62 11.88 34.41
CA GLU A 539 28.29 11.61 33.00
C GLU A 539 29.05 12.54 32.03
N ALA A 540 29.22 13.81 32.42
CA ALA A 540 29.97 14.77 31.63
C ALA A 540 31.45 14.40 31.54
N ILE A 541 32.08 13.96 32.63
CA ILE A 541 33.48 13.51 32.63
C ILE A 541 33.62 12.18 31.87
N GLU A 542 32.71 11.24 32.04
CA GLU A 542 32.71 9.97 31.30
C GLU A 542 32.59 10.19 29.80
N THR A 543 31.67 11.06 29.38
CA THR A 543 31.50 11.41 27.96
C THR A 543 32.75 12.10 27.42
N PHE A 544 33.37 13.01 28.19
CA PHE A 544 34.63 13.63 27.81
C PHE A 544 35.74 12.59 27.59
N LEU A 545 35.90 11.65 28.52
CA LEU A 545 36.93 10.61 28.47
C LEU A 545 36.76 9.65 27.28
N ASN A 546 35.53 9.34 26.90
CA ASN A 546 35.19 8.39 25.84
C ASN A 546 35.07 9.02 24.44
N THR A 547 35.30 10.33 24.32
CA THR A 547 35.24 11.06 23.05
C THR A 547 36.59 11.69 22.72
N ASP A 548 36.70 12.31 21.55
CA ASP A 548 37.87 13.07 21.13
C ASP A 548 37.76 14.58 21.42
N ILE A 549 36.90 14.96 22.36
CA ILE A 549 36.82 16.34 22.85
C ILE A 549 38.16 16.70 23.51
N ASP A 550 38.65 17.91 23.22
CA ASP A 550 39.99 18.36 23.61
C ASP A 550 40.02 18.85 25.05
N PHE A 551 39.02 19.62 25.46
CA PHE A 551 38.87 20.16 26.81
C PHE A 551 37.43 20.08 27.32
N LEU A 552 37.27 19.97 28.63
CA LEU A 552 35.98 20.10 29.31
C LEU A 552 36.04 21.28 30.29
N SER A 553 35.12 22.23 30.13
CA SER A 553 34.78 23.25 31.11
C SER A 553 33.59 22.73 31.92
N LEU A 554 33.86 22.24 33.13
CA LEU A 554 32.84 21.78 34.07
C LEU A 554 32.66 22.86 35.13
N GLU A 555 31.62 23.68 34.98
CA GLU A 555 31.51 25.00 35.59
C GLU A 555 32.80 25.80 35.34
N ASN A 556 33.51 26.14 36.41
CA ASN A 556 34.77 26.86 36.40
C ASN A 556 36.00 25.95 36.53
N TYR A 557 35.84 24.62 36.44
CA TYR A 557 36.96 23.69 36.34
C TYR A 557 37.33 23.46 34.87
N TRP A 558 38.59 23.73 34.55
CA TRP A 558 39.18 23.47 33.25
C TRP A 558 39.89 22.11 33.26
N ILE A 559 39.45 21.20 32.39
CA ILE A 559 39.82 19.78 32.45
C ILE A 559 40.48 19.35 31.14
N GLN A 560 41.58 18.61 31.28
CA GLN A 560 42.32 17.96 30.20
C GLN A 560 42.51 16.46 30.48
N LYS A 561 42.58 15.63 29.44
CA LYS A 561 42.98 14.22 29.56
C LYS A 561 44.45 14.09 29.94
N GLN A 562 44.77 13.21 30.86
CA GLN A 562 46.15 13.01 31.32
C GLN A 562 47.02 12.26 30.30
N LYS A 563 46.45 11.27 29.61
CA LYS A 563 47.19 10.38 28.67
C LYS A 563 47.03 10.75 27.20
N THR A 564 46.25 11.78 26.90
CA THR A 564 45.92 12.16 25.53
C THR A 564 46.25 13.63 25.32
N THR A 565 47.11 13.93 24.35
CA THR A 565 47.42 15.30 23.96
C THR A 565 46.24 15.91 23.19
N PRO A 566 45.74 17.10 23.58
CA PRO A 566 44.74 17.85 22.81
C PRO A 566 45.21 18.12 21.38
N LYS A 567 44.30 18.06 20.41
CA LYS A 567 44.62 18.24 18.99
C LYS A 567 44.11 19.59 18.50
N ASP A 568 44.96 20.34 17.82
CA ASP A 568 44.54 21.56 17.13
C ASP A 568 43.92 21.23 15.76
N TYR A 569 43.48 22.25 15.01
CA TYR A 569 42.79 22.04 13.74
C TYR A 569 43.58 21.18 12.73
N GLU A 570 44.88 21.44 12.57
CA GLU A 570 45.71 20.69 11.63
C GLU A 570 45.85 19.23 12.06
N ALA A 571 46.05 18.97 13.36
CA ALA A 571 46.05 17.61 13.89
C ALA A 571 44.70 16.90 13.74
N HIS A 572 43.58 17.63 13.80
CA HIS A 572 42.25 17.09 13.51
C HIS A 572 42.11 16.62 12.05
N LEU A 573 42.68 17.37 11.10
CA LEU A 573 42.57 17.07 9.67
C LEU A 573 43.32 15.81 9.25
N THR A 574 44.48 15.53 9.86
CA THR A 574 45.30 14.35 9.50
C THR A 574 44.58 13.01 9.71
N LEU A 575 43.55 12.98 10.56
CA LEU A 575 42.81 11.79 10.96
C LEU A 575 41.40 11.74 10.36
N LEU A 576 41.03 12.70 9.52
CA LEU A 576 39.69 12.83 8.98
C LEU A 576 39.57 12.11 7.62
N PRO A 577 38.74 11.06 7.50
CA PRO A 577 38.48 10.44 6.20
C PRO A 577 37.62 11.34 5.31
N ASP A 578 37.59 11.04 4.01
CA ASP A 578 36.67 11.70 3.08
C ASP A 578 35.21 11.39 3.46
N SER A 579 34.40 12.44 3.60
CA SER A 579 33.01 12.34 3.99
C SER A 579 32.10 12.25 2.75
N VAL A 580 31.33 11.18 2.65
CA VAL A 580 30.30 11.04 1.61
C VAL A 580 29.13 11.94 1.97
N ARG A 581 28.68 12.77 1.02
CA ARG A 581 27.49 13.63 1.17
C ARG A 581 26.28 13.01 0.48
N PRO A 582 25.05 13.17 1.01
CA PRO A 582 23.83 12.87 0.29
C PRO A 582 23.74 13.77 -0.95
N ILE A 583 23.29 13.20 -2.06
CA ILE A 583 23.04 13.92 -3.30
C ILE A 583 21.69 13.44 -3.80
N GLY A 584 20.78 14.37 -4.05
CA GLY A 584 19.50 14.08 -4.72
C GLY A 584 19.70 13.53 -6.14
N LEU A 585 18.60 13.21 -6.83
CA LEU A 585 18.71 12.76 -8.21
C LEU A 585 19.25 13.92 -9.08
N LYS A 586 20.24 13.66 -9.94
CA LYS A 586 20.71 14.65 -10.91
C LYS A 586 19.56 14.99 -11.87
N GLU A 587 19.32 16.28 -12.12
CA GLU A 587 18.57 16.67 -13.32
C GLU A 587 19.34 16.16 -14.54
N THR A 588 18.74 15.27 -15.33
CA THR A 588 19.44 14.54 -16.41
C THR A 588 19.57 15.38 -17.69
N ASP A 589 20.82 15.69 -18.06
CA ASP A 589 21.29 16.37 -19.30
C ASP A 589 21.47 15.42 -20.52
N ASP A 590 21.49 16.01 -21.73
CA ASP A 590 21.30 15.48 -23.10
C ASP A 590 22.23 14.36 -23.68
N GLU A 591 23.14 13.71 -22.93
CA GLU A 591 24.01 12.66 -23.51
C GLU A 591 23.28 11.38 -23.95
N HIS A 592 22.03 11.20 -23.52
CA HIS A 592 21.18 10.06 -23.86
C HIS A 592 20.73 10.04 -25.34
N LEU A 593 20.75 11.17 -26.05
CA LEU A 593 20.29 11.29 -27.44
C LEU A 593 21.26 10.64 -28.47
N LYS A 594 22.57 10.68 -28.25
CA LYS A 594 23.56 10.06 -29.17
C LYS A 594 23.56 8.53 -29.10
N MET A 595 23.27 7.97 -27.92
CA MET A 595 23.24 6.51 -27.70
C MET A 595 21.90 5.88 -28.12
N ALA A 596 20.81 6.65 -28.14
CA ALA A 596 19.52 6.23 -28.71
C ALA A 596 19.57 6.01 -30.24
N MET A 597 20.37 6.81 -30.97
CA MET A 597 20.53 6.66 -32.43
C MET A 597 21.24 5.36 -32.85
N LEU A 598 22.15 4.83 -32.01
CA LEU A 598 22.83 3.54 -32.24
C LEU A 598 21.94 2.34 -31.92
N LEU A 599 20.97 2.52 -31.01
CA LEU A 599 19.97 1.50 -30.65
C LEU A 599 18.90 1.35 -31.74
N ASP A 600 18.50 2.46 -32.37
CA ASP A 600 17.60 2.45 -33.54
C ASP A 600 18.18 1.65 -34.71
N ASP A 601 19.49 1.77 -34.97
CA ASP A 601 20.15 1.04 -36.06
C ASP A 601 20.22 -0.48 -35.79
N ALA A 602 20.42 -0.88 -34.53
CA ALA A 602 20.44 -2.28 -34.10
C ALA A 602 19.04 -2.93 -34.03
N ILE A 603 17.98 -2.18 -33.70
CA ILE A 603 16.61 -2.70 -33.59
C ILE A 603 15.92 -2.76 -34.95
N PHE A 604 16.16 -1.79 -35.85
CA PHE A 604 15.41 -1.66 -37.10
C PHE A 604 16.16 -2.12 -38.36
N ASN A 605 17.49 -2.29 -38.33
CA ASN A 605 18.27 -2.77 -39.48
C ASN A 605 18.90 -4.18 -39.31
N ALA A 606 18.76 -4.84 -38.15
CA ALA A 606 19.21 -6.22 -37.94
C ALA A 606 18.45 -7.26 -38.81
N GLY A 607 17.36 -6.85 -39.48
CA GLY A 607 16.61 -7.67 -40.42
C GLY A 607 17.13 -7.67 -41.87
N ASN A 608 18.12 -6.84 -42.19
CA ASN A 608 18.66 -6.72 -43.56
C ASN A 608 20.15 -7.14 -43.61
N GLY A 609 20.42 -8.44 -43.59
CA GLY A 609 21.55 -9.01 -44.32
C GLY A 609 22.89 -9.21 -43.61
N ASP A 610 23.52 -8.21 -42.98
CA ASP A 610 25.00 -8.24 -42.92
C ASP A 610 25.69 -8.30 -41.54
N GLY A 611 25.02 -8.73 -40.47
CA GLY A 611 25.72 -9.31 -39.30
C GLY A 611 26.74 -8.45 -38.54
N ILE A 612 26.42 -7.19 -38.20
CA ILE A 612 27.36 -6.26 -37.52
C ILE A 612 27.31 -6.35 -35.98
N TRP A 613 26.29 -6.94 -35.36
CA TRP A 613 26.11 -6.93 -33.90
C TRP A 613 26.11 -8.34 -33.29
N THR A 614 27.00 -8.60 -32.33
CA THR A 614 27.00 -9.86 -31.59
C THR A 614 25.95 -9.85 -30.47
N ASN A 615 25.39 -11.01 -30.10
CA ASN A 615 24.42 -11.10 -28.98
C ASN A 615 24.97 -10.56 -27.65
N LYS A 616 26.30 -10.57 -27.47
CA LYS A 616 26.97 -10.03 -26.29
C LYS A 616 26.98 -8.51 -26.30
N GLU A 617 27.19 -7.87 -27.44
CA GLU A 617 27.09 -6.42 -27.63
C GLU A 617 25.64 -5.93 -27.51
N LEU A 618 24.67 -6.68 -28.06
CA LEU A 618 23.24 -6.39 -27.93
C LEU A 618 22.73 -6.52 -26.48
N GLN A 619 23.20 -7.54 -25.74
CA GLN A 619 22.89 -7.69 -24.32
C GLN A 619 23.60 -6.63 -23.45
N GLN A 620 24.82 -6.23 -23.79
CA GLN A 620 25.55 -5.19 -23.05
C GLN A 620 24.96 -3.79 -23.32
N PHE A 621 24.47 -3.51 -24.53
CA PHE A 621 23.68 -2.30 -24.87
C PHE A 621 22.31 -2.29 -24.18
N SER A 622 21.58 -3.42 -24.20
CA SER A 622 20.27 -3.56 -23.54
C SER A 622 20.38 -3.47 -22.01
N ALA A 623 21.40 -4.08 -21.40
CA ALA A 623 21.63 -4.03 -19.96
C ALA A 623 22.07 -2.65 -19.46
N THR A 624 22.86 -1.91 -20.26
CA THR A 624 23.28 -0.53 -19.94
C THR A 624 22.11 0.46 -20.06
N TYR A 625 21.15 0.23 -20.96
CA TYR A 625 19.96 1.10 -21.13
C TYR A 625 18.73 0.70 -20.29
N ALA A 626 18.63 -0.55 -19.80
CA ALA A 626 17.56 -0.99 -18.89
C ALA A 626 17.47 -0.18 -17.59
N ARG A 627 18.53 0.57 -17.24
CA ARG A 627 18.61 1.47 -16.09
C ARG A 627 18.06 2.88 -16.33
N TYR A 628 17.79 3.30 -17.57
CA TYR A 628 17.34 4.66 -17.90
C TYR A 628 16.05 4.70 -18.75
N LYS A 629 15.04 3.92 -18.34
CA LYS A 629 13.74 3.70 -19.01
C LYS A 629 12.87 4.94 -19.30
N SER A 630 13.36 6.16 -19.07
CA SER A 630 12.61 7.43 -19.14
C SER A 630 12.85 8.29 -20.38
N TYR A 631 13.66 7.88 -21.37
CA TYR A 631 14.06 8.72 -22.51
C TYR A 631 13.77 8.17 -23.92
N SER A 632 12.76 7.32 -24.13
CA SER A 632 12.28 7.02 -25.50
C SER A 632 11.29 8.07 -26.00
N SER A 633 11.76 9.30 -26.19
CA SER A 633 11.13 10.28 -27.07
C SER A 633 12.12 10.56 -28.20
N LEU A 634 11.67 10.36 -29.44
CA LEU A 634 12.29 10.75 -30.71
C LEU A 634 13.41 9.82 -31.23
N THR A 635 13.07 8.97 -32.20
CA THR A 635 13.64 9.07 -33.56
C THR A 635 12.74 8.36 -34.58
N SER A 636 12.61 9.01 -35.73
CA SER A 636 11.74 8.68 -36.85
C SER A 636 12.52 7.95 -37.93
N LYS A 637 12.06 6.78 -38.41
CA LYS A 637 11.70 6.52 -39.82
C LYS A 637 11.39 5.04 -40.09
N LYS A 638 10.38 4.85 -40.95
CA LYS A 638 9.88 3.62 -41.59
C LYS A 638 9.12 2.64 -40.71
N ILE A 639 7.96 3.11 -40.29
CA ILE A 639 6.74 2.31 -40.30
C ILE A 639 6.41 1.96 -41.76
N SER A 640 6.35 0.67 -42.09
CA SER A 640 5.65 0.12 -43.25
C SER A 640 5.07 -1.22 -42.77
N THR A 641 3.79 -1.56 -42.80
CA THR A 641 2.73 -1.30 -43.80
C THR A 641 1.31 -1.49 -43.21
N LEU A 642 1.01 -1.01 -41.99
CA LEU A 642 -0.31 -1.28 -41.37
C LEU A 642 -1.28 -0.09 -41.31
N ILE A 643 -0.80 1.15 -41.39
CA ILE A 643 -1.66 2.35 -41.40
C ILE A 643 -0.98 3.39 -42.30
N ASP A 644 -1.71 3.94 -43.27
CA ASP A 644 -1.25 5.08 -44.05
C ASP A 644 -1.10 6.28 -43.10
N PRO A 645 0.07 6.92 -42.95
CA PRO A 645 0.28 7.99 -41.97
C PRO A 645 -0.60 9.23 -42.21
N VAL A 646 -1.23 9.31 -43.39
CA VAL A 646 -2.21 10.32 -43.76
C VAL A 646 -3.57 9.64 -43.85
N ILE A 647 -4.48 10.00 -42.94
CA ILE A 647 -5.86 9.49 -42.94
C ILE A 647 -6.64 10.08 -44.13
N ASP A 648 -6.39 11.36 -44.42
CA ASP A 648 -6.81 12.19 -45.57
C ASP A 648 -6.03 13.52 -45.47
N ASN A 649 -6.14 14.43 -46.45
CA ASN A 649 -5.54 15.78 -46.52
C ASN A 649 -5.79 16.67 -45.28
N LYS A 650 -6.62 16.21 -44.32
CA LYS A 650 -7.06 16.94 -43.13
C LYS A 650 -6.49 16.41 -41.81
N ALA A 651 -5.90 15.21 -41.72
CA ALA A 651 -5.39 14.65 -40.46
C ALA A 651 -4.30 13.57 -40.61
N ALA A 652 -3.43 13.44 -39.60
CA ALA A 652 -2.32 12.49 -39.55
C ALA A 652 -2.27 11.69 -38.23
N VAL A 653 -1.78 10.45 -38.28
CA VAL A 653 -1.64 9.56 -37.10
C VAL A 653 -0.20 9.56 -36.60
N PHE A 654 -0.03 9.74 -35.29
CA PHE A 654 1.25 9.71 -34.57
C PHE A 654 1.23 8.55 -33.58
N LEU A 655 1.99 7.50 -33.85
CA LEU A 655 1.97 6.28 -33.04
C LEU A 655 2.88 6.41 -31.81
N ASN A 656 2.40 5.91 -30.67
CA ASN A 656 3.12 5.76 -29.41
C ASN A 656 3.01 4.28 -28.98
N PRO A 657 4.10 3.50 -28.98
CA PRO A 657 4.03 2.06 -28.75
C PRO A 657 4.03 1.64 -27.27
N LEU A 658 4.09 2.58 -26.31
CA LEU A 658 4.00 2.30 -24.86
C LEU A 658 2.82 3.04 -24.19
N GLY A 659 1.95 3.68 -24.97
CA GLY A 659 0.85 4.52 -24.50
C GLY A 659 0.15 5.27 -25.63
N LYS A 660 -0.72 6.24 -25.31
CA LYS A 660 -1.66 6.86 -26.27
C LYS A 660 -0.96 7.42 -27.53
N SER A 661 -1.22 6.76 -28.65
CA SER A 661 -1.02 7.29 -30.00
C SER A 661 -1.94 8.49 -30.19
N ILE A 662 -1.63 9.46 -31.05
CA ILE A 662 -2.49 10.63 -31.26
C ILE A 662 -2.86 10.80 -32.73
N ILE A 663 -4.09 11.20 -33.01
CA ILE A 663 -4.53 11.64 -34.34
C ILE A 663 -4.67 13.15 -34.30
N LYS A 664 -3.94 13.87 -35.17
CA LYS A 664 -3.89 15.33 -35.20
C LYS A 664 -4.44 15.87 -36.51
N SER A 665 -5.31 16.88 -36.43
CA SER A 665 -5.77 17.61 -37.62
C SER A 665 -4.68 18.54 -38.15
N ILE A 666 -4.53 18.55 -39.48
CA ILE A 666 -3.54 19.35 -40.21
C ILE A 666 -3.94 20.84 -40.26
N HIS A 667 -5.23 21.17 -40.12
CA HIS A 667 -5.74 22.53 -40.34
C HIS A 667 -6.14 23.30 -39.07
N ASN A 668 -6.44 22.64 -37.95
CA ASN A 668 -6.99 23.30 -36.76
C ASN A 668 -6.32 22.90 -35.42
N ASN A 669 -5.14 22.26 -35.47
CA ASN A 669 -4.29 21.94 -34.32
C ASN A 669 -4.95 21.10 -33.19
N GLN A 670 -6.10 20.47 -33.48
CA GLN A 670 -6.76 19.54 -32.56
C GLN A 670 -6.12 18.16 -32.59
N GLU A 671 -6.00 17.52 -31.42
CA GLU A 671 -5.36 16.22 -31.21
C GLU A 671 -6.28 15.27 -30.44
N ILE A 672 -6.20 13.98 -30.74
CA ILE A 672 -7.01 12.94 -30.11
C ILE A 672 -6.17 11.75 -29.72
N ASP A 673 -6.18 11.40 -28.44
CA ASP A 673 -5.58 10.18 -27.91
C ASP A 673 -6.27 8.90 -28.38
N VAL A 674 -5.44 7.93 -28.75
CA VAL A 674 -5.80 6.61 -29.27
C VAL A 674 -4.96 5.55 -28.55
N SER A 675 -5.60 4.64 -27.83
CA SER A 675 -4.90 3.47 -27.27
C SER A 675 -4.55 2.48 -28.38
N PHE A 676 -3.58 1.62 -28.12
CA PHE A 676 -3.12 0.62 -29.09
C PHE A 676 -4.24 -0.35 -29.50
N GLU A 677 -5.11 -0.78 -28.57
CA GLU A 677 -6.23 -1.67 -28.91
C GLU A 677 -7.23 -1.01 -29.87
N LYS A 678 -7.41 0.31 -29.76
CA LYS A 678 -8.39 1.06 -30.55
C LYS A 678 -7.92 1.33 -31.98
N LEU A 679 -6.62 1.16 -32.29
CA LEU A 679 -6.08 1.37 -33.64
C LEU A 679 -6.71 0.45 -34.70
N LYS A 680 -7.12 -0.77 -34.33
CA LYS A 680 -7.85 -1.69 -35.23
C LYS A 680 -9.23 -1.13 -35.62
N CYS A 681 -9.95 -0.50 -34.69
CA CYS A 681 -11.22 0.17 -34.96
C CYS A 681 -11.06 1.42 -35.84
N TYR A 682 -10.00 2.20 -35.63
CA TYR A 682 -9.66 3.33 -36.51
C TYR A 682 -9.34 2.85 -37.93
N SER A 683 -8.55 1.77 -38.09
CA SER A 683 -8.25 1.19 -39.41
C SER A 683 -9.52 0.68 -40.11
N PHE A 684 -10.43 0.02 -39.41
CA PHE A 684 -11.68 -0.47 -39.98
C PHE A 684 -12.58 0.64 -40.51
N LEU A 685 -12.74 1.75 -39.77
CA LEU A 685 -13.57 2.88 -40.21
C LEU A 685 -12.97 3.61 -41.41
N LEU A 686 -11.65 3.58 -41.57
CA LEU A 686 -10.94 4.28 -42.64
C LEU A 686 -10.78 3.44 -43.92
N ASN A 687 -10.51 2.14 -43.77
CA ASN A 687 -10.15 1.25 -44.88
C ASN A 687 -11.25 0.24 -45.22
N GLY A 688 -12.33 0.18 -44.44
CA GLY A 688 -13.35 -0.87 -44.53
C GLY A 688 -12.87 -2.21 -43.96
N GLY A 689 -13.75 -3.21 -43.99
CA GLY A 689 -13.47 -4.57 -43.50
C GLY A 689 -14.74 -5.33 -43.11
N ASP A 690 -14.58 -6.54 -42.56
CA ASP A 690 -15.69 -7.30 -41.97
C ASP A 690 -15.85 -6.93 -40.47
N PRO A 691 -16.96 -6.28 -40.06
CA PRO A 691 -17.19 -5.91 -38.66
C PRO A 691 -17.25 -7.12 -37.73
N GLU A 692 -17.68 -8.29 -38.23
CA GLU A 692 -17.76 -9.50 -37.44
C GLU A 692 -16.36 -10.03 -37.09
N GLN A 693 -15.43 -9.98 -38.05
CA GLN A 693 -14.05 -10.35 -37.81
C GLN A 693 -13.38 -9.40 -36.82
N LEU A 694 -13.60 -8.09 -36.96
CA LEU A 694 -13.07 -7.08 -36.02
C LEU A 694 -13.57 -7.32 -34.59
N ARG A 695 -14.85 -7.66 -34.45
CA ARG A 695 -15.48 -7.98 -33.16
C ARG A 695 -14.80 -9.16 -32.47
N ILE A 696 -14.58 -10.24 -33.21
CA ILE A 696 -13.93 -11.47 -32.72
C ILE A 696 -12.48 -11.19 -32.34
N ASP A 697 -11.73 -10.48 -33.19
CA ASP A 697 -10.31 -10.15 -32.98
C ASP A 697 -10.06 -9.27 -31.75
N LEU A 698 -11.05 -8.46 -31.38
CA LEU A 698 -11.02 -7.59 -30.20
C LEU A 698 -11.72 -8.20 -28.99
N HIS A 699 -12.33 -9.39 -29.13
CA HIS A 699 -13.17 -10.02 -28.12
C HIS A 699 -14.27 -9.11 -27.57
N LEU A 700 -14.94 -8.36 -28.45
CA LEU A 700 -16.03 -7.43 -28.09
C LEU A 700 -17.42 -8.03 -28.40
N SER A 701 -18.46 -7.52 -27.75
CA SER A 701 -19.84 -7.70 -28.20
C SER A 701 -20.17 -6.71 -29.34
N PHE A 702 -21.29 -6.93 -30.04
CA PHE A 702 -21.77 -6.00 -31.06
C PHE A 702 -22.01 -4.59 -30.51
N ARG A 703 -22.58 -4.50 -29.31
CA ARG A 703 -22.85 -3.20 -28.66
C ARG A 703 -21.58 -2.50 -28.21
N GLU A 704 -20.61 -3.23 -27.67
CA GLU A 704 -19.30 -2.66 -27.31
C GLU A 704 -18.56 -2.18 -28.56
N LEU A 705 -18.59 -2.95 -29.64
CA LEU A 705 -18.01 -2.54 -30.91
C LEU A 705 -18.73 -1.31 -31.49
N ASP A 706 -20.06 -1.28 -31.48
CA ASP A 706 -20.85 -0.13 -31.93
C ASP A 706 -20.57 1.13 -31.11
N PHE A 707 -20.49 1.00 -29.78
CA PHE A 707 -20.11 2.10 -28.88
C PHE A 707 -18.69 2.59 -29.17
N GLU A 708 -17.73 1.67 -29.30
CA GLU A 708 -16.34 2.02 -29.62
C GLU A 708 -16.22 2.75 -30.96
N LEU A 709 -16.93 2.29 -31.99
CA LEU A 709 -16.94 2.92 -33.31
C LEU A 709 -17.65 4.29 -33.30
N HIS A 710 -18.74 4.45 -32.56
CA HIS A 710 -19.42 5.73 -32.38
C HIS A 710 -18.60 6.73 -31.57
N GLU A 711 -17.92 6.30 -30.51
CA GLU A 711 -17.00 7.14 -29.74
C GLU A 711 -15.79 7.56 -30.58
N ILE A 712 -15.27 6.65 -31.41
CA ILE A 712 -14.22 6.96 -32.38
C ILE A 712 -14.73 7.94 -33.44
N LYS A 713 -15.95 7.79 -33.97
CA LYS A 713 -16.53 8.76 -34.91
C LYS A 713 -16.74 10.14 -34.28
N LYS A 714 -17.27 10.23 -33.06
CA LYS A 714 -17.42 11.51 -32.34
C LYS A 714 -16.07 12.20 -32.17
N LYS A 715 -15.03 11.42 -31.89
CA LYS A 715 -13.65 11.90 -31.84
C LYS A 715 -13.20 12.40 -33.21
N LEU A 716 -13.29 11.59 -34.27
CA LEU A 716 -12.87 11.97 -35.63
C LEU A 716 -13.64 13.17 -36.19
N HIS A 717 -14.93 13.33 -35.86
CA HIS A 717 -15.73 14.50 -36.23
C HIS A 717 -15.20 15.80 -35.59
N LYS A 718 -14.59 15.75 -34.39
CA LYS A 718 -13.92 16.94 -33.82
C LYS A 718 -12.80 17.42 -34.74
N LEU A 719 -12.12 16.49 -35.41
CA LEU A 719 -11.09 16.77 -36.41
C LEU A 719 -11.63 17.11 -37.81
N GLN A 720 -12.95 17.29 -37.96
CA GLN A 720 -13.65 17.54 -39.24
C GLN A 720 -13.50 16.39 -40.26
N ILE A 721 -13.34 15.15 -39.77
CA ILE A 721 -13.30 13.94 -40.59
C ILE A 721 -14.65 13.24 -40.45
N ASP A 722 -15.46 13.32 -41.50
CA ASP A 722 -16.76 12.65 -41.55
C ASP A 722 -16.64 11.26 -42.17
N ILE A 723 -17.01 10.25 -41.38
CA ILE A 723 -16.94 8.84 -41.78
C ILE A 723 -18.31 8.20 -41.50
N ASN A 724 -18.75 7.37 -42.44
CA ASN A 724 -19.94 6.55 -42.26
C ASN A 724 -19.61 5.33 -41.41
N ILE A 725 -20.32 5.16 -40.30
CA ILE A 725 -20.29 3.90 -39.53
C ILE A 725 -21.18 2.92 -40.29
N PRO A 726 -20.69 1.71 -40.63
CA PRO A 726 -21.55 0.66 -41.17
C PRO A 726 -22.67 0.37 -40.18
N VAL A 727 -23.90 0.16 -40.66
CA VAL A 727 -25.00 -0.23 -39.77
C VAL A 727 -24.71 -1.62 -39.22
N LEU A 728 -24.28 -1.69 -37.96
CA LEU A 728 -23.98 -2.95 -37.26
C LEU A 728 -25.24 -3.61 -36.68
N GLU A 729 -26.33 -2.83 -36.54
CA GLU A 729 -27.59 -3.29 -35.97
C GLU A 729 -28.79 -2.88 -36.84
N ASN A 730 -29.67 -3.85 -37.14
CA ASN A 730 -31.03 -3.56 -37.60
C ASN A 730 -31.96 -3.55 -36.39
N PHE A 731 -32.46 -2.37 -35.99
CA PHE A 731 -33.53 -2.27 -35.00
C PHE A 731 -34.87 -2.65 -35.64
N ASN A 732 -35.29 -3.90 -35.46
CA ASN A 732 -36.66 -4.30 -35.80
C ASN A 732 -37.66 -3.50 -34.95
N LYS A 733 -38.91 -3.36 -35.45
CA LYS A 733 -40.02 -2.78 -34.68
C LYS A 733 -40.19 -3.56 -33.37
N ASN A 734 -40.28 -2.84 -32.25
CA ASN A 734 -40.59 -3.45 -30.97
C ASN A 734 -41.95 -4.16 -31.04
N THR A 735 -42.06 -5.30 -30.39
CA THR A 735 -43.33 -5.95 -30.09
C THR A 735 -44.05 -5.22 -28.96
N GLU A 736 -45.38 -5.23 -28.96
CA GLU A 736 -46.16 -4.78 -27.82
C GLU A 736 -46.01 -5.74 -26.63
N ILE A 737 -46.00 -5.20 -25.42
CA ILE A 737 -45.84 -5.98 -24.19
C ILE A 737 -47.24 -6.39 -23.73
N SER A 738 -47.55 -7.67 -23.78
CA SER A 738 -48.76 -8.23 -23.16
C SER A 738 -48.58 -8.34 -21.64
N SER A 739 -49.60 -7.97 -20.86
CA SER A 739 -49.59 -8.19 -19.42
C SER A 739 -49.56 -9.69 -19.09
N SER A 740 -48.65 -10.10 -18.22
CA SER A 740 -48.53 -11.47 -17.70
C SER A 740 -48.32 -11.45 -16.19
N ASN A 741 -48.49 -12.60 -15.52
CA ASN A 741 -48.17 -12.79 -14.11
C ASN A 741 -46.79 -13.43 -13.88
N HIS A 742 -46.11 -13.92 -14.92
CA HIS A 742 -44.78 -14.54 -14.79
C HIS A 742 -43.65 -13.60 -15.18
N VAL A 743 -42.50 -13.77 -14.53
CA VAL A 743 -41.25 -13.06 -14.82
C VAL A 743 -40.80 -13.36 -16.24
N PHE A 744 -40.64 -12.31 -17.04
CA PHE A 744 -40.19 -12.36 -18.44
C PHE A 744 -41.04 -13.22 -19.38
N GLU A 745 -42.34 -13.44 -19.09
CA GLU A 745 -43.21 -14.30 -19.93
C GLU A 745 -43.19 -13.94 -21.42
N ALA A 746 -43.12 -12.65 -21.76
CA ALA A 746 -43.08 -12.21 -23.15
C ALA A 746 -41.90 -12.82 -23.95
N PHE A 747 -40.81 -13.18 -23.27
CA PHE A 747 -39.61 -13.80 -23.85
C PHE A 747 -39.78 -15.31 -24.11
N SER A 748 -40.90 -15.93 -23.73
CA SER A 748 -41.29 -17.28 -24.18
C SER A 748 -41.40 -17.34 -25.70
N ASN A 749 -41.88 -16.26 -26.32
CA ASN A 749 -41.94 -16.11 -27.77
C ASN A 749 -40.57 -15.72 -28.34
N LYS A 750 -40.03 -16.55 -29.24
CA LYS A 750 -38.75 -16.32 -29.91
C LYS A 750 -38.73 -15.04 -30.76
N GLU A 751 -39.89 -14.64 -31.27
CA GLU A 751 -40.05 -13.45 -32.13
C GLU A 751 -40.29 -12.15 -31.33
N PHE A 752 -40.44 -12.24 -30.00
CA PHE A 752 -40.64 -11.08 -29.16
C PHE A 752 -39.37 -10.23 -29.12
N ASN A 753 -39.51 -8.92 -29.33
CA ASN A 753 -38.37 -8.01 -29.36
C ASN A 753 -38.72 -6.67 -28.70
N ILE A 754 -38.01 -6.32 -27.64
CA ILE A 754 -38.07 -4.98 -27.01
C ILE A 754 -36.69 -4.37 -26.87
N LYS A 755 -35.74 -4.77 -27.72
CA LYS A 755 -34.33 -4.41 -27.61
C LYS A 755 -34.13 -2.90 -27.50
N SER A 756 -34.81 -2.11 -28.34
CA SER A 756 -34.69 -0.64 -28.31
C SER A 756 -35.25 0.00 -27.03
N LYS A 757 -36.19 -0.66 -26.34
CA LYS A 757 -36.73 -0.23 -25.05
C LYS A 757 -35.79 -0.54 -23.89
N LEU A 758 -35.00 -1.61 -23.97
CA LEU A 758 -34.04 -2.01 -22.93
C LEU A 758 -32.70 -1.25 -22.99
N VAL A 759 -32.42 -0.52 -24.09
CA VAL A 759 -31.22 0.31 -24.22
C VAL A 759 -31.10 1.34 -23.09
N SER A 760 -32.20 1.98 -22.71
CA SER A 760 -32.21 2.96 -21.63
C SER A 760 -31.85 2.34 -20.27
N PHE A 761 -32.28 1.10 -20.03
CA PHE A 761 -31.93 0.38 -18.81
C PHE A 761 -30.44 0.04 -18.75
N TYR A 762 -29.89 -0.51 -19.84
CA TYR A 762 -28.45 -0.76 -19.97
C TYR A 762 -27.62 0.52 -19.75
N GLN A 763 -28.04 1.65 -20.33
CA GLN A 763 -27.38 2.94 -20.16
C GLN A 763 -27.41 3.44 -18.71
N ILE A 764 -28.51 3.24 -18.00
CA ILE A 764 -28.62 3.61 -16.58
C ILE A 764 -27.62 2.79 -15.73
N LEU A 765 -27.54 1.47 -15.95
CA LEU A 765 -26.63 0.59 -15.22
C LEU A 765 -25.16 0.99 -15.44
N HIS A 766 -24.78 1.28 -16.69
CA HIS A 766 -23.44 1.79 -16.99
C HIS A 766 -23.17 3.16 -16.39
N ARG A 767 -24.09 4.13 -16.54
CA ARG A 767 -23.93 5.50 -16.04
C ARG A 767 -23.75 5.55 -14.52
N LEU A 768 -24.42 4.65 -13.81
CA LEU A 768 -24.33 4.54 -12.35
C LEU A 768 -23.17 3.65 -11.89
N ASN A 769 -22.31 3.17 -12.80
CA ASN A 769 -21.21 2.26 -12.51
C ASN A 769 -21.63 0.99 -11.76
N TYR A 770 -22.76 0.37 -12.15
CA TYR A 770 -23.22 -0.89 -11.58
C TYR A 770 -22.32 -2.06 -12.02
N ASN A 771 -21.11 -2.17 -11.47
CA ASN A 771 -20.14 -3.21 -11.80
C ASN A 771 -19.62 -3.90 -10.53
N GLN A 772 -19.04 -5.10 -10.69
CA GLN A 772 -18.58 -5.92 -9.56
C GLN A 772 -17.66 -5.16 -8.59
N LYS A 773 -16.69 -4.39 -9.10
CA LYS A 773 -15.74 -3.64 -8.28
C LYS A 773 -16.45 -2.59 -7.42
N GLU A 774 -17.30 -1.76 -8.02
CA GLU A 774 -18.03 -0.72 -7.29
C GLU A 774 -19.04 -1.31 -6.31
N ILE A 775 -19.73 -2.40 -6.68
CA ILE A 775 -20.66 -3.09 -5.77
C ILE A 775 -19.92 -3.66 -4.57
N CYS A 776 -18.78 -4.33 -4.78
CA CYS A 776 -17.91 -4.84 -3.72
C CYS A 776 -17.40 -3.72 -2.80
N ASN A 777 -16.98 -2.59 -3.37
CA ASN A 777 -16.57 -1.40 -2.61
C ASN A 777 -17.71 -0.85 -1.76
N CYS A 778 -18.92 -0.70 -2.34
CA CYS A 778 -20.11 -0.25 -1.63
C CYS A 778 -20.42 -1.16 -0.44
N LEU A 779 -20.32 -2.48 -0.62
CA LEU A 779 -20.65 -3.48 0.40
C LEU A 779 -19.49 -3.83 1.35
N LYS A 780 -18.26 -3.35 1.07
CA LYS A 780 -17.02 -3.69 1.79
C LYS A 780 -16.72 -5.20 1.81
N ILE A 781 -16.84 -5.84 0.65
CA ILE A 781 -16.54 -7.26 0.46
C ILE A 781 -15.58 -7.43 -0.72
N ASP A 782 -14.74 -8.47 -0.70
CA ASP A 782 -13.76 -8.69 -1.77
C ASP A 782 -14.39 -9.28 -3.05
N ASP A 783 -15.49 -10.02 -2.92
CA ASP A 783 -16.17 -10.71 -4.02
C ASP A 783 -17.69 -10.78 -3.79
N LEU A 784 -18.49 -10.76 -4.86
CA LEU A 784 -19.96 -10.84 -4.76
C LEU A 784 -20.45 -12.16 -4.14
N GLN A 785 -19.67 -13.23 -4.24
CA GLN A 785 -19.95 -14.51 -3.60
C GLN A 785 -19.91 -14.41 -2.06
N HIS A 786 -19.29 -13.36 -1.49
CA HIS A 786 -19.24 -13.10 -0.06
C HIS A 786 -20.50 -12.40 0.50
N ILE A 787 -21.51 -12.08 -0.33
CA ILE A 787 -22.81 -11.61 0.15
C ILE A 787 -23.55 -12.77 0.83
N LYS A 788 -23.66 -12.70 2.16
CA LYS A 788 -24.33 -13.72 2.98
C LYS A 788 -25.77 -13.32 3.34
N PRO A 789 -26.72 -14.28 3.44
CA PRO A 789 -28.11 -14.01 3.82
C PRO A 789 -28.23 -13.26 5.14
N THR A 790 -27.42 -13.65 6.12
CA THR A 790 -27.39 -13.08 7.47
C THR A 790 -26.93 -11.63 7.52
N HIS A 791 -26.24 -11.15 6.47
CA HIS A 791 -25.74 -9.79 6.37
C HIS A 791 -26.57 -8.90 5.43
N LEU A 792 -27.60 -9.41 4.75
CA LEU A 792 -28.40 -8.62 3.80
C LEU A 792 -29.01 -7.38 4.47
N ALA A 793 -29.68 -7.57 5.61
CA ALA A 793 -30.25 -6.47 6.38
C ALA A 793 -29.18 -5.53 6.97
N TYR A 794 -28.00 -6.06 7.29
CA TYR A 794 -26.87 -5.25 7.76
C TYR A 794 -26.37 -4.32 6.67
N PHE A 795 -26.13 -4.86 5.47
CA PHE A 795 -25.69 -4.09 4.31
C PHE A 795 -26.73 -3.03 3.94
N GLU A 796 -28.01 -3.42 3.86
CA GLU A 796 -29.09 -2.50 3.50
C GLU A 796 -29.23 -1.33 4.48
N ARG A 797 -29.18 -1.63 5.79
CA ARG A 797 -29.50 -0.67 6.86
C ARG A 797 -28.31 0.20 7.29
N TYR A 798 -27.10 -0.35 7.26
CA TYR A 798 -25.93 0.29 7.88
C TYR A 798 -24.81 0.62 6.89
N ILE A 799 -24.81 0.03 5.70
CA ILE A 799 -23.75 0.23 4.71
C ILE A 799 -24.24 1.07 3.53
N LEU A 800 -25.37 0.69 2.92
CA LEU A 800 -25.92 1.40 1.78
C LEU A 800 -26.55 2.75 2.16
N LYS A 801 -26.19 3.79 1.42
CA LYS A 801 -26.75 5.16 1.53
C LYS A 801 -27.98 5.36 0.63
N GLU A 802 -28.60 6.54 0.73
CA GLU A 802 -29.72 6.97 -0.12
C GLU A 802 -29.23 7.61 -1.42
N GLU A 803 -28.59 6.79 -2.27
CA GLU A 803 -28.00 7.22 -3.54
C GLU A 803 -28.40 6.28 -4.69
N PRO A 804 -28.44 6.74 -5.96
CA PRO A 804 -28.93 5.96 -7.09
C PRO A 804 -28.28 4.57 -7.28
N LEU A 805 -26.94 4.46 -7.19
CA LEU A 805 -26.25 3.17 -7.29
C LEU A 805 -26.63 2.24 -6.13
N HIS A 806 -26.67 2.76 -4.91
CA HIS A 806 -27.07 1.99 -3.74
C HIS A 806 -28.53 1.56 -3.81
N HIS A 807 -29.41 2.35 -4.43
CA HIS A 807 -30.79 1.93 -4.70
C HIS A 807 -30.85 0.72 -5.63
N LEU A 808 -30.00 0.67 -6.67
CA LEU A 808 -29.88 -0.50 -7.54
C LEU A 808 -29.34 -1.72 -6.78
N ILE A 809 -28.29 -1.57 -5.96
CA ILE A 809 -27.73 -2.67 -5.16
C ILE A 809 -28.76 -3.17 -4.14
N ARG A 810 -29.47 -2.25 -3.48
CA ARG A 810 -30.57 -2.56 -2.55
C ARG A 810 -31.66 -3.37 -3.24
N LEU A 811 -32.09 -2.91 -4.41
CA LEU A 811 -33.19 -3.50 -5.17
C LEU A 811 -32.83 -4.87 -5.77
N PHE A 812 -31.65 -5.02 -6.36
CA PHE A 812 -31.29 -6.20 -7.14
C PHE A 812 -30.40 -7.22 -6.42
N LEU A 813 -29.61 -6.85 -5.41
CA LEU A 813 -28.68 -7.79 -4.75
C LEU A 813 -28.98 -8.03 -3.27
N LEU A 814 -29.53 -7.03 -2.56
CA LEU A 814 -29.76 -7.14 -1.11
C LEU A 814 -31.18 -7.49 -0.70
N ARG A 815 -32.09 -7.72 -1.65
CA ARG A 815 -33.51 -8.02 -1.38
C ARG A 815 -34.27 -6.89 -0.68
N GLY A 816 -33.75 -5.67 -0.77
CA GLY A 816 -34.35 -4.48 -0.19
C GLY A 816 -35.43 -3.85 -1.07
N ASN A 817 -36.13 -2.84 -0.53
CA ASN A 817 -37.19 -2.14 -1.25
C ASN A 817 -36.81 -0.68 -1.48
N ILE A 818 -37.33 -0.08 -2.57
CA ILE A 818 -37.20 1.36 -2.82
C ILE A 818 -38.57 2.01 -2.98
N SER A 819 -38.69 3.30 -2.68
CA SER A 819 -39.95 4.03 -2.84
C SER A 819 -40.27 4.29 -4.32
N TRP A 820 -41.57 4.48 -4.62
CA TRP A 820 -42.02 4.88 -5.96
C TRP A 820 -41.32 6.14 -6.50
N LYS A 821 -41.02 7.11 -5.62
CA LYS A 821 -40.30 8.33 -5.98
C LYS A 821 -38.87 8.01 -6.45
N GLN A 822 -38.13 7.21 -5.68
CA GLN A 822 -36.78 6.79 -6.01
C GLN A 822 -36.76 5.97 -7.32
N ALA A 823 -37.73 5.08 -7.51
CA ALA A 823 -37.84 4.32 -8.76
C ALA A 823 -38.09 5.20 -9.98
N LYS A 824 -38.96 6.22 -9.88
CA LYS A 824 -39.15 7.21 -10.95
C LYS A 824 -37.90 8.03 -11.23
N GLU A 825 -37.16 8.42 -10.20
CA GLU A 825 -35.89 9.15 -10.34
C GLU A 825 -34.81 8.29 -11.04
N LEU A 826 -34.78 6.98 -10.76
CA LEU A 826 -33.84 6.05 -11.39
C LEU A 826 -34.17 5.75 -12.85
N PHE A 827 -35.40 5.34 -13.12
CA PHE A 827 -35.77 4.74 -14.39
C PHE A 827 -36.55 5.69 -15.31
N GLY A 828 -37.20 6.72 -14.76
CA GLY A 828 -38.22 7.49 -15.47
C GLY A 828 -39.48 6.67 -15.74
N ASP A 829 -40.59 7.35 -16.06
CA ASP A 829 -41.90 6.70 -16.16
C ASP A 829 -41.98 5.64 -17.27
N ALA A 830 -41.38 5.92 -18.43
CA ALA A 830 -41.43 5.01 -19.58
C ALA A 830 -40.73 3.67 -19.29
N LEU A 831 -39.49 3.70 -18.81
CA LEU A 831 -38.74 2.48 -18.50
C LEU A 831 -39.29 1.79 -17.26
N LEU A 832 -39.69 2.52 -16.23
CA LEU A 832 -40.32 1.93 -15.05
C LEU A 832 -41.55 1.10 -15.42
N ASN A 833 -42.43 1.62 -16.27
CA ASN A 833 -43.59 0.90 -16.77
C ASN A 833 -43.20 -0.35 -17.57
N ILE A 834 -42.11 -0.31 -18.34
CA ILE A 834 -41.59 -1.49 -19.06
C ILE A 834 -41.09 -2.56 -18.07
N LEU A 835 -40.28 -2.17 -17.07
CA LEU A 835 -39.73 -3.08 -16.07
C LEU A 835 -40.82 -3.74 -15.21
N LEU A 836 -41.90 -3.01 -14.92
CA LEU A 836 -43.11 -3.54 -14.31
C LEU A 836 -43.87 -4.49 -15.25
N ALA A 837 -44.05 -4.11 -16.52
CA ALA A 837 -44.82 -4.90 -17.50
C ALA A 837 -44.16 -6.25 -17.86
N ILE A 838 -42.83 -6.34 -17.79
CA ILE A 838 -42.09 -7.61 -17.98
C ILE A 838 -41.89 -8.39 -16.67
N ASN A 839 -42.49 -7.93 -15.57
CA ASN A 839 -42.37 -8.51 -14.22
C ASN A 839 -40.93 -8.61 -13.72
N MET A 840 -40.06 -7.68 -14.09
CA MET A 840 -38.75 -7.54 -13.46
C MET A 840 -38.89 -6.91 -12.07
N LEU A 841 -39.78 -5.92 -11.95
CA LEU A 841 -40.10 -5.22 -10.72
C LEU A 841 -41.55 -5.48 -10.30
N GLY A 842 -41.80 -5.52 -8.99
CA GLY A 842 -43.13 -5.63 -8.40
C GLY A 842 -43.45 -4.44 -7.49
N VAL A 843 -44.73 -4.23 -7.19
CA VAL A 843 -45.21 -3.14 -6.33
C VAL A 843 -45.93 -3.71 -5.11
N LYS A 844 -45.45 -3.36 -3.91
CA LYS A 844 -46.10 -3.70 -2.65
C LYS A 844 -47.32 -2.82 -2.40
N LYS A 845 -48.23 -3.28 -1.53
CA LYS A 845 -49.46 -2.54 -1.15
C LYS A 845 -49.20 -1.11 -0.66
N ASN A 846 -48.03 -0.84 -0.08
CA ASN A 846 -47.60 0.49 0.41
C ASN A 846 -46.88 1.34 -0.65
N LYS A 847 -46.92 0.98 -1.94
CA LYS A 847 -46.23 1.65 -3.05
C LYS A 847 -44.70 1.62 -2.99
N GLN A 848 -44.11 0.69 -2.24
CA GLN A 848 -42.69 0.36 -2.37
C GLN A 848 -42.48 -0.66 -3.50
N LEU A 849 -41.37 -0.54 -4.22
CA LEU A 849 -40.97 -1.47 -5.26
C LEU A 849 -39.94 -2.46 -4.75
N PHE A 850 -40.00 -3.67 -5.28
CA PHE A 850 -39.03 -4.75 -5.08
C PHE A 850 -38.68 -5.40 -6.43
N SER A 851 -37.61 -6.19 -6.48
CA SER A 851 -37.20 -6.92 -7.68
C SER A 851 -37.52 -8.41 -7.57
N TYR A 852 -38.09 -8.97 -8.62
CA TYR A 852 -38.26 -10.43 -8.76
C TYR A 852 -36.97 -11.14 -9.15
N VAL A 853 -35.96 -10.40 -9.63
CA VAL A 853 -34.70 -10.95 -10.14
C VAL A 853 -33.50 -10.36 -9.41
N ALA A 854 -32.42 -11.13 -9.33
CA ALA A 854 -31.10 -10.61 -9.04
C ALA A 854 -30.43 -10.11 -10.33
N LEU A 855 -29.59 -9.07 -10.24
CA LEU A 855 -28.86 -8.54 -11.39
C LEU A 855 -27.36 -8.49 -11.08
N TYR A 856 -26.59 -9.35 -11.73
CA TYR A 856 -25.14 -9.48 -11.58
C TYR A 856 -24.39 -8.77 -12.71
N HIS A 857 -23.14 -8.40 -12.46
CA HIS A 857 -22.21 -7.93 -13.49
C HIS A 857 -21.07 -8.94 -13.66
N VAL A 858 -21.00 -9.60 -14.83
CA VAL A 858 -20.09 -10.73 -15.10
C VAL A 858 -19.36 -10.50 -16.42
N ASP A 859 -18.02 -10.45 -16.40
CA ASP A 859 -17.16 -10.22 -17.59
C ASP A 859 -17.59 -8.99 -18.44
N GLY A 860 -18.19 -7.96 -17.83
CA GLY A 860 -18.68 -6.77 -18.55
C GLY A 860 -20.16 -6.83 -18.99
N PHE A 861 -20.87 -7.93 -18.69
CA PHE A 861 -22.28 -8.12 -19.02
C PHE A 861 -23.19 -8.06 -17.79
N PHE A 862 -24.43 -7.60 -17.97
CA PHE A 862 -25.45 -7.60 -16.93
C PHE A 862 -26.32 -8.85 -17.04
N ILE A 863 -26.32 -9.70 -16.02
CA ILE A 863 -26.99 -10.99 -16.05
C ILE A 863 -28.06 -11.01 -14.97
N ALA A 864 -29.33 -11.01 -15.39
CA ALA A 864 -30.44 -11.27 -14.50
C ALA A 864 -30.56 -12.77 -14.23
N THR A 865 -30.82 -13.12 -12.98
CA THR A 865 -31.11 -14.50 -12.53
C THR A 865 -32.21 -14.47 -11.48
N ASP A 866 -32.71 -15.64 -11.05
CA ASP A 866 -33.43 -15.67 -9.79
C ASP A 866 -32.46 -15.37 -8.63
N HIS A 867 -33.01 -14.93 -7.50
CA HIS A 867 -32.21 -14.56 -6.33
C HIS A 867 -31.51 -15.79 -5.74
N ARG A 868 -30.26 -15.62 -5.30
CA ARG A 868 -29.47 -16.68 -4.65
C ARG A 868 -30.16 -17.31 -3.45
N PHE A 869 -30.97 -16.53 -2.73
CA PHE A 869 -31.65 -16.95 -1.51
C PHE A 869 -33.14 -16.65 -1.63
N LEU A 870 -33.97 -17.68 -1.86
CA LEU A 870 -35.42 -17.56 -2.12
C LEU A 870 -36.25 -17.74 -0.84
N PHE A 871 -36.16 -16.81 0.11
CA PHE A 871 -36.83 -16.93 1.42
C PHE A 871 -37.92 -15.88 1.70
N LEU A 872 -38.14 -14.91 0.80
CA LEU A 872 -39.22 -13.93 0.95
C LEU A 872 -40.54 -14.50 0.42
N LYS A 873 -41.67 -14.00 0.93
CA LYS A 873 -43.01 -14.44 0.49
C LYS A 873 -43.21 -14.25 -1.02
N GLU A 874 -42.61 -13.20 -1.57
CA GLU A 874 -42.65 -12.86 -2.99
C GLU A 874 -41.76 -13.78 -3.86
N ASP A 875 -40.93 -14.66 -3.27
CA ASP A 875 -40.14 -15.67 -3.99
C ASP A 875 -40.91 -16.95 -4.29
N GLN A 876 -42.13 -17.09 -3.76
CA GLN A 876 -42.98 -18.23 -4.07
C GLN A 876 -43.32 -18.23 -5.56
N MET A 877 -42.89 -19.27 -6.26
CA MET A 877 -43.07 -19.42 -7.70
C MET A 877 -43.64 -20.81 -8.03
N GLU A 878 -44.45 -20.87 -9.08
CA GLU A 878 -45.05 -22.11 -9.60
C GLU A 878 -44.18 -22.78 -10.68
N GLU A 879 -43.00 -22.21 -10.98
CA GLU A 879 -42.06 -22.66 -12.01
C GLU A 879 -40.72 -23.08 -11.40
N ASP A 880 -39.95 -23.91 -12.11
CA ASP A 880 -38.59 -24.27 -11.70
C ASP A 880 -37.66 -23.02 -11.72
N PRO A 881 -36.95 -22.70 -10.63
CA PRO A 881 -36.06 -21.53 -10.57
C PRO A 881 -34.84 -21.65 -11.49
N VAL A 882 -34.30 -20.50 -11.90
CA VAL A 882 -33.07 -20.38 -12.69
C VAL A 882 -31.88 -20.16 -11.77
N MET A 883 -30.80 -20.92 -11.99
CA MET A 883 -29.59 -20.83 -11.19
C MET A 883 -29.02 -19.39 -11.13
N TYR A 884 -28.73 -18.93 -9.93
CA TYR A 884 -28.03 -17.67 -9.69
C TYR A 884 -26.56 -17.76 -10.13
N ILE A 885 -25.86 -16.63 -10.23
CA ILE A 885 -24.42 -16.64 -10.56
C ILE A 885 -23.62 -17.07 -9.32
N GLY A 886 -23.30 -18.36 -9.25
CA GLY A 886 -22.44 -18.96 -8.23
C GLY A 886 -20.96 -19.03 -8.65
N SER A 887 -20.15 -19.59 -7.76
CA SER A 887 -18.71 -19.80 -7.99
C SER A 887 -18.43 -20.84 -9.08
N ASP A 888 -19.38 -21.73 -9.35
CA ASP A 888 -19.42 -22.67 -10.46
C ASP A 888 -19.54 -21.97 -11.82
N SER A 889 -20.54 -21.12 -11.97
CA SER A 889 -20.79 -20.34 -13.18
C SER A 889 -19.62 -19.40 -13.47
N LEU A 890 -19.13 -18.69 -12.44
CA LEU A 890 -18.01 -17.78 -12.59
C LEU A 890 -16.71 -18.53 -12.91
N GLY A 891 -16.43 -19.62 -12.18
CA GLY A 891 -15.20 -20.37 -12.37
C GLY A 891 -15.11 -21.02 -13.76
N LEU A 892 -16.22 -21.45 -14.36
CA LEU A 892 -16.23 -21.92 -15.76
C LEU A 892 -15.83 -20.81 -16.74
N ILE A 893 -16.35 -19.59 -16.56
CA ILE A 893 -16.01 -18.40 -17.37
C ILE A 893 -14.52 -18.06 -17.26
N GLN A 894 -13.98 -18.17 -16.04
CA GLN A 894 -12.58 -17.87 -15.80
C GLN A 894 -11.64 -18.94 -16.36
N THR A 895 -12.08 -20.19 -16.43
CA THR A 895 -11.23 -21.34 -16.75
C THR A 895 -11.27 -21.74 -18.23
N ALA A 896 -12.42 -21.58 -18.90
CA ALA A 896 -12.63 -22.04 -20.27
C ALA A 896 -11.81 -21.22 -21.30
N PRO A 897 -10.86 -21.85 -22.04
CA PRO A 897 -10.12 -21.25 -23.15
C PRO A 897 -11.00 -20.57 -24.20
N ARG A 898 -10.73 -19.28 -24.43
CA ARG A 898 -11.44 -18.43 -25.40
C ARG A 898 -10.85 -18.54 -26.80
N TYR A 899 -10.90 -19.73 -27.41
CA TYR A 899 -10.52 -19.91 -28.82
C TYR A 899 -11.62 -19.38 -29.75
N TYR A 900 -11.24 -18.95 -30.95
CA TYR A 900 -12.21 -18.68 -31.99
C TYR A 900 -13.05 -19.94 -32.28
N SER A 901 -14.36 -19.76 -32.38
CA SER A 901 -15.33 -20.83 -32.61
C SER A 901 -16.35 -20.39 -33.67
N ASN A 902 -16.59 -21.21 -34.69
CA ASN A 902 -17.68 -20.93 -35.63
C ASN A 902 -19.03 -21.22 -34.95
N HIS A 903 -19.11 -22.35 -34.24
CA HIS A 903 -20.31 -22.76 -33.51
C HIS A 903 -19.96 -23.18 -32.08
N THR A 904 -20.49 -22.45 -31.11
CA THR A 904 -20.41 -22.80 -29.68
C THR A 904 -21.76 -23.30 -29.19
N LEU A 905 -21.77 -24.39 -28.42
CA LEU A 905 -22.95 -24.90 -27.73
C LEU A 905 -22.81 -24.65 -26.23
N ASP A 906 -23.83 -24.07 -25.61
CA ASP A 906 -23.96 -23.93 -24.16
C ASP A 906 -25.09 -24.84 -23.68
N LEU A 907 -24.74 -25.92 -22.99
CA LEU A 907 -25.65 -26.92 -22.45
C LEU A 907 -26.01 -26.59 -21.00
N CYS A 908 -27.28 -26.77 -20.65
CA CYS A 908 -27.81 -26.36 -19.35
C CYS A 908 -27.56 -24.86 -19.13
N THR A 909 -27.94 -24.05 -20.12
CA THR A 909 -27.52 -22.64 -20.23
C THR A 909 -28.02 -21.77 -19.07
N GLY A 910 -29.12 -22.16 -18.41
CA GLY A 910 -29.69 -21.42 -17.29
C GLY A 910 -29.99 -19.97 -17.66
N SER A 911 -29.29 -19.03 -17.02
CA SER A 911 -29.40 -17.59 -17.29
C SER A 911 -28.77 -17.15 -18.62
N GLY A 912 -28.07 -18.02 -19.34
CA GLY A 912 -27.36 -17.71 -20.56
C GLY A 912 -25.94 -17.18 -20.34
N VAL A 913 -25.42 -17.18 -19.11
CA VAL A 913 -24.16 -16.51 -18.78
C VAL A 913 -22.97 -17.02 -19.60
N GLN A 914 -22.82 -18.33 -19.79
CA GLN A 914 -21.72 -18.90 -20.56
C GLN A 914 -21.88 -18.57 -22.05
N ALA A 915 -23.09 -18.72 -22.59
CA ALA A 915 -23.39 -18.36 -23.97
C ALA A 915 -23.14 -16.87 -24.28
N ILE A 916 -23.49 -15.97 -23.35
CA ILE A 916 -23.29 -14.52 -23.50
C ILE A 916 -21.80 -14.18 -23.53
N VAL A 917 -21.00 -14.76 -22.63
CA VAL A 917 -19.54 -14.56 -22.67
C VAL A 917 -18.94 -15.16 -23.94
N ALA A 918 -19.37 -16.37 -24.30
CA ALA A 918 -18.91 -17.06 -25.50
C ALA A 918 -19.19 -16.31 -26.80
N SER A 919 -20.23 -15.47 -26.80
CA SER A 919 -20.59 -14.65 -27.97
C SER A 919 -19.45 -13.76 -28.46
N ARG A 920 -18.51 -13.34 -27.60
CA ARG A 920 -17.35 -12.48 -27.94
C ARG A 920 -16.31 -13.14 -28.85
N TYR A 921 -16.19 -14.47 -28.78
CA TYR A 921 -15.20 -15.24 -29.55
C TYR A 921 -15.85 -16.30 -30.44
N SER A 922 -17.19 -16.33 -30.50
CA SER A 922 -17.95 -17.24 -31.35
C SER A 922 -18.69 -16.50 -32.44
N ARG A 923 -18.74 -17.07 -33.65
CA ARG A 923 -19.58 -16.55 -34.73
C ARG A 923 -21.06 -16.82 -34.49
N GLN A 924 -21.39 -18.00 -33.96
CA GLN A 924 -22.73 -18.34 -33.48
C GLN A 924 -22.68 -19.16 -32.19
N VAL A 925 -23.60 -18.86 -31.28
CA VAL A 925 -23.78 -19.56 -30.01
C VAL A 925 -25.19 -20.15 -29.99
N LEU A 926 -25.31 -21.43 -29.66
CA LEU A 926 -26.55 -22.12 -29.40
C LEU A 926 -26.63 -22.41 -27.90
N ALA A 927 -27.67 -21.91 -27.25
CA ALA A 927 -27.89 -22.04 -25.81
C ALA A 927 -29.14 -22.88 -25.56
N ILE A 928 -29.02 -23.94 -24.74
CA ILE A 928 -30.08 -24.93 -24.55
C ILE A 928 -30.32 -25.19 -23.08
N ASP A 929 -31.61 -25.15 -22.71
CA ASP A 929 -32.07 -25.56 -21.41
C ASP A 929 -33.38 -26.34 -21.51
N ILE A 930 -33.63 -27.21 -20.54
CA ILE A 930 -34.91 -27.92 -20.41
C ILE A 930 -35.94 -27.08 -19.65
N ASN A 931 -35.49 -26.10 -18.84
CA ASN A 931 -36.35 -25.21 -18.08
C ASN A 931 -36.88 -24.06 -18.96
N PRO A 932 -38.20 -23.96 -19.23
CA PRO A 932 -38.77 -22.85 -20.00
C PRO A 932 -38.46 -21.47 -19.41
N ARG A 933 -38.35 -21.36 -18.08
CA ARG A 933 -37.99 -20.11 -17.39
C ARG A 933 -36.57 -19.69 -17.72
N ALA A 934 -35.61 -20.62 -17.73
CA ALA A 934 -34.22 -20.38 -18.13
C ALA A 934 -34.13 -19.78 -19.54
N ILE A 935 -34.94 -20.30 -20.48
CA ILE A 935 -35.02 -19.76 -21.86
C ILE A 935 -35.44 -18.28 -21.86
N ARG A 936 -36.39 -17.88 -21.00
CA ARG A 936 -36.83 -16.48 -20.89
C ARG A 936 -35.73 -15.58 -20.33
N PHE A 937 -35.02 -16.03 -19.30
CA PHE A 937 -33.89 -15.32 -18.72
C PHE A 937 -32.73 -15.17 -19.72
N ALA A 938 -32.33 -16.25 -20.40
CA ALA A 938 -31.27 -16.22 -21.40
C ALA A 938 -31.60 -15.27 -22.56
N ARG A 939 -32.86 -15.25 -23.04
CA ARG A 939 -33.31 -14.29 -24.07
C ARG A 939 -33.34 -12.86 -23.57
N PHE A 940 -33.85 -12.62 -22.35
CA PHE A 940 -33.84 -11.30 -21.73
C PHE A 940 -32.40 -10.79 -21.57
N ASN A 941 -31.50 -11.61 -21.04
CA ASN A 941 -30.09 -11.26 -20.82
C ASN A 941 -29.37 -11.00 -22.14
N ALA A 942 -29.61 -11.81 -23.17
CA ALA A 942 -29.08 -11.57 -24.51
C ALA A 942 -29.56 -10.20 -25.05
N MET A 943 -30.86 -9.89 -24.95
CA MET A 943 -31.40 -8.60 -25.42
C MET A 943 -30.92 -7.40 -24.58
N LEU A 944 -30.84 -7.54 -23.26
CA LEU A 944 -30.33 -6.53 -22.34
C LEU A 944 -28.90 -6.15 -22.71
N ASN A 945 -28.05 -7.12 -23.03
CA ASN A 945 -26.64 -6.91 -23.41
C ASN A 945 -26.42 -6.68 -24.90
N GLY A 946 -27.46 -6.81 -25.73
CA GLY A 946 -27.37 -6.61 -27.18
C GLY A 946 -26.65 -7.73 -27.93
N ILE A 947 -26.77 -8.97 -27.45
CA ILE A 947 -26.20 -10.16 -28.09
C ILE A 947 -27.15 -10.65 -29.20
N HIS A 948 -26.60 -10.86 -30.40
CA HIS A 948 -27.35 -11.20 -31.62
C HIS A 948 -27.03 -12.56 -32.21
N ASN A 949 -25.79 -12.99 -32.00
CA ASN A 949 -25.26 -14.25 -32.48
C ASN A 949 -25.59 -15.41 -31.53
N MET A 950 -26.63 -15.29 -30.71
CA MET A 950 -27.07 -16.29 -29.73
C MET A 950 -28.49 -16.76 -30.07
N ASP A 951 -28.65 -18.06 -30.30
CA ASP A 951 -29.95 -18.72 -30.45
C ASP A 951 -30.27 -19.49 -29.16
N VAL A 952 -31.45 -19.29 -28.59
CA VAL A 952 -31.86 -19.90 -27.31
C VAL A 952 -33.03 -20.85 -27.54
N GLN A 953 -32.83 -22.14 -27.22
CA GLN A 953 -33.76 -23.22 -27.53
C GLN A 953 -34.15 -24.02 -26.28
N LEU A 954 -35.45 -24.30 -26.15
CA LEU A 954 -35.97 -25.24 -25.18
C LEU A 954 -35.68 -26.66 -25.68
N GLY A 955 -34.93 -27.46 -24.91
CA GLY A 955 -34.56 -28.81 -25.31
C GLY A 955 -33.76 -29.57 -24.26
N ASN A 956 -33.72 -30.90 -24.39
CA ASN A 956 -32.95 -31.76 -23.51
C ASN A 956 -31.57 -32.06 -24.12
N LEU A 957 -30.52 -31.44 -23.58
CA LEU A 957 -29.13 -31.61 -23.98
C LEU A 957 -28.92 -31.56 -25.51
N TYR A 958 -28.68 -32.71 -26.16
CA TYR A 958 -28.37 -32.83 -27.58
C TYR A 958 -29.57 -33.16 -28.48
N GLU A 959 -30.80 -33.11 -27.95
CA GLU A 959 -32.01 -33.38 -28.71
C GLU A 959 -32.39 -32.20 -29.63
N LYS A 960 -32.71 -32.51 -30.90
CA LYS A 960 -33.24 -31.55 -31.89
C LYS A 960 -32.39 -30.28 -32.11
N LEU A 961 -31.06 -30.42 -32.07
CA LEU A 961 -30.13 -29.31 -32.31
C LEU A 961 -30.19 -28.78 -33.74
N LYS A 962 -30.03 -27.46 -33.86
CA LYS A 962 -29.90 -26.75 -35.15
C LYS A 962 -28.62 -27.12 -35.91
N PHE A 963 -27.54 -27.42 -35.19
CA PHE A 963 -26.24 -27.78 -35.77
C PHE A 963 -25.86 -29.20 -35.34
N ASN A 964 -25.22 -29.94 -36.25
CA ASN A 964 -24.79 -31.30 -35.97
C ASN A 964 -23.40 -31.37 -35.30
N CYS A 965 -22.60 -30.31 -35.40
CA CYS A 965 -21.22 -30.26 -34.96
C CYS A 965 -20.85 -28.88 -34.39
N PHE A 966 -19.99 -28.83 -33.37
CA PHE A 966 -19.59 -27.63 -32.63
C PHE A 966 -18.09 -27.58 -32.40
N ASP A 967 -17.50 -26.39 -32.44
CA ASP A 967 -16.07 -26.19 -32.14
C ASP A 967 -15.83 -26.08 -30.63
N THR A 968 -16.80 -25.53 -29.89
CA THR A 968 -16.77 -25.45 -28.42
C THR A 968 -18.09 -25.91 -27.85
N ILE A 969 -18.06 -26.76 -26.82
CA ILE A 969 -19.21 -27.09 -25.98
C ILE A 969 -18.88 -26.66 -24.55
N LEU A 970 -19.75 -25.85 -23.97
CA LEU A 970 -19.71 -25.43 -22.57
C LEU A 970 -20.88 -26.11 -21.84
N ALA A 971 -20.67 -26.51 -20.59
CA ALA A 971 -21.77 -27.02 -19.77
C ALA A 971 -21.60 -26.66 -18.30
N ASN A 972 -22.67 -26.13 -17.71
CA ASN A 972 -22.87 -26.02 -16.27
C ASN A 972 -24.11 -26.82 -15.87
N PRO A 973 -24.03 -28.16 -15.85
CA PRO A 973 -25.19 -29.01 -15.57
C PRO A 973 -25.55 -29.04 -14.08
N PRO A 974 -26.73 -29.55 -13.70
CA PRO A 974 -26.96 -30.05 -12.35
C PRO A 974 -26.03 -31.23 -12.06
N PHE A 975 -25.21 -31.13 -11.01
CA PHE A 975 -24.17 -32.11 -10.71
C PHE A 975 -24.06 -32.49 -9.23
N VAL A 976 -24.86 -31.90 -8.34
CA VAL A 976 -24.77 -32.18 -6.89
C VAL A 976 -25.37 -33.56 -6.59
N PRO A 977 -24.61 -34.51 -5.99
CA PRO A 977 -25.16 -35.78 -5.52
C PRO A 977 -26.18 -35.55 -4.39
N SER A 978 -27.47 -35.73 -4.67
CA SER A 978 -28.56 -35.31 -3.77
C SER A 978 -29.53 -36.46 -3.47
N PRO A 979 -30.04 -36.58 -2.22
CA PRO A 979 -31.07 -37.55 -1.85
C PRO A 979 -32.45 -37.25 -2.47
N ASN A 980 -32.67 -36.02 -2.93
CA ASN A 980 -33.92 -35.60 -3.58
C ASN A 980 -33.65 -34.78 -4.86
N LEU A 981 -34.69 -34.62 -5.69
CA LEU A 981 -34.63 -33.91 -6.98
C LEU A 981 -35.47 -32.61 -6.96
N GLU A 982 -35.65 -32.02 -5.79
CA GLU A 982 -36.51 -30.85 -5.61
C GLU A 982 -35.90 -29.61 -6.29
N THR A 983 -34.57 -29.47 -6.29
CA THR A 983 -33.86 -28.34 -6.91
C THR A 983 -33.20 -28.76 -8.22
N LYS A 984 -34.00 -28.89 -9.29
CA LYS A 984 -33.56 -29.46 -10.59
C LYS A 984 -32.37 -28.78 -11.27
N PHE A 985 -32.09 -27.51 -10.99
CA PHE A 985 -30.91 -26.82 -11.56
C PHE A 985 -29.60 -27.19 -10.85
N ARG A 986 -29.67 -27.79 -9.66
CA ARG A 986 -28.54 -28.14 -8.79
C ARG A 986 -28.38 -29.65 -8.68
N ASP A 987 -29.48 -30.35 -8.42
CA ASP A 987 -29.50 -31.76 -8.04
C ASP A 987 -29.26 -32.65 -9.27
N GLY A 988 -28.11 -33.33 -9.29
CA GLY A 988 -27.66 -34.18 -10.41
C GLY A 988 -28.08 -35.65 -10.29
N GLY A 989 -29.03 -35.98 -9.41
CA GLY A 989 -29.39 -37.35 -9.04
C GLY A 989 -28.62 -37.86 -7.81
N SER A 990 -28.88 -39.11 -7.41
CA SER A 990 -28.27 -39.71 -6.21
C SER A 990 -26.74 -39.75 -6.27
N SER A 991 -26.20 -40.03 -7.47
CA SER A 991 -24.76 -40.04 -7.75
C SER A 991 -24.19 -38.70 -8.22
N GLY A 992 -25.01 -37.77 -8.72
CA GLY A 992 -24.59 -36.52 -9.33
C GLY A 992 -23.95 -36.64 -10.74
N GLU A 993 -23.67 -37.84 -11.25
CA GLU A 993 -22.84 -38.06 -12.45
C GLU A 993 -23.61 -38.44 -13.73
N ASP A 994 -24.92 -38.70 -13.65
CA ASP A 994 -25.69 -39.24 -14.79
C ASP A 994 -25.81 -38.25 -15.96
N ILE A 995 -26.08 -36.97 -15.65
CA ILE A 995 -26.13 -35.90 -16.64
C ILE A 995 -24.71 -35.65 -17.19
N LEU A 996 -23.70 -35.60 -16.32
CA LEU A 996 -22.30 -35.43 -16.70
C LEU A 996 -21.85 -36.48 -17.73
N LYS A 997 -22.12 -37.76 -17.43
CA LYS A 997 -21.83 -38.88 -18.33
C LYS A 997 -22.51 -38.71 -19.69
N THR A 998 -23.77 -38.28 -19.70
CA THR A 998 -24.54 -38.05 -20.93
C THR A 998 -23.95 -36.93 -21.77
N ILE A 999 -23.55 -35.82 -21.12
CA ILE A 999 -22.89 -34.69 -21.77
C ILE A 999 -21.57 -35.13 -22.42
N ILE A 1000 -20.69 -35.80 -21.69
CA ILE A 1000 -19.38 -36.25 -22.20
C ILE A 1000 -19.54 -37.26 -23.34
N SER A 1001 -20.44 -38.23 -23.17
CA SER A 1001 -20.70 -39.26 -24.19
C SER A 1001 -21.31 -38.67 -25.47
N GLY A 1002 -22.11 -37.61 -25.37
CA GLY A 1002 -22.66 -36.91 -26.53
C GLY A 1002 -21.65 -35.98 -27.21
N ALA A 1003 -20.81 -35.30 -26.43
CA ALA A 1003 -19.80 -34.38 -26.94
C ALA A 1003 -18.80 -35.06 -27.88
N SER A 1004 -18.44 -36.32 -27.62
CA SER A 1004 -17.52 -37.11 -28.47
C SER A 1004 -18.01 -37.24 -29.92
N LYS A 1005 -19.32 -37.24 -30.13
CA LYS A 1005 -19.98 -37.32 -31.44
C LYS A 1005 -20.31 -35.96 -32.05
N ARG A 1006 -20.31 -34.89 -31.25
CA ARG A 1006 -20.78 -33.55 -31.63
C ARG A 1006 -19.65 -32.52 -31.75
N LEU A 1007 -18.44 -32.81 -31.27
CA LEU A 1007 -17.30 -31.92 -31.45
C LEU A 1007 -16.66 -32.04 -32.84
N SER A 1008 -16.29 -30.89 -33.41
CA SER A 1008 -15.54 -30.78 -34.66
C SER A 1008 -14.14 -31.38 -34.53
N ASN A 1009 -13.46 -31.56 -35.66
CA ASN A 1009 -12.05 -31.93 -35.63
C ASN A 1009 -11.28 -30.76 -35.00
N LYS A 1010 -10.56 -31.04 -33.91
CA LYS A 1010 -9.94 -30.02 -33.03
C LYS A 1010 -10.89 -29.27 -32.09
N GLY A 1011 -12.15 -29.70 -31.98
CA GLY A 1011 -13.14 -29.12 -31.07
C GLY A 1011 -12.88 -29.44 -29.59
N GLN A 1012 -13.54 -28.69 -28.70
CA GLN A 1012 -13.28 -28.72 -27.26
C GLN A 1012 -14.56 -28.69 -26.40
N LEU A 1013 -14.52 -29.36 -25.26
CA LEU A 1013 -15.58 -29.44 -24.24
C LEU A 1013 -15.06 -28.93 -22.90
N PHE A 1014 -15.82 -28.04 -22.25
CA PHE A 1014 -15.55 -27.56 -20.89
C PHE A 1014 -16.78 -27.73 -20.02
N ILE A 1015 -16.61 -28.41 -18.90
CA ILE A 1015 -17.70 -28.69 -17.96
C ILE A 1015 -17.23 -28.35 -16.55
N VAL A 1016 -18.08 -27.67 -15.78
CA VAL A 1016 -17.94 -27.56 -14.33
C VAL A 1016 -18.79 -28.63 -13.66
N THR A 1017 -18.28 -29.30 -12.62
CA THR A 1017 -18.98 -30.40 -11.96
C THR A 1017 -18.44 -30.67 -10.55
N ASP A 1018 -19.23 -31.38 -9.75
CA ASP A 1018 -18.69 -32.16 -8.64
C ASP A 1018 -18.10 -33.49 -9.20
N LEU A 1019 -16.90 -33.81 -8.75
CA LEU A 1019 -16.05 -34.93 -9.10
C LEU A 1019 -16.12 -35.98 -7.99
N VAL A 1020 -16.97 -36.99 -8.20
CA VAL A 1020 -17.24 -38.04 -7.22
C VAL A 1020 -16.21 -39.16 -7.30
N ASN A 1021 -15.45 -39.38 -6.23
CA ASN A 1021 -14.35 -40.34 -6.18
C ASN A 1021 -13.28 -40.04 -7.24
N VAL A 1022 -12.61 -38.90 -7.13
CA VAL A 1022 -11.70 -38.33 -8.14
C VAL A 1022 -10.63 -39.32 -8.65
N SER A 1023 -10.16 -40.23 -7.79
CA SER A 1023 -9.19 -41.28 -8.15
C SER A 1023 -9.67 -42.25 -9.25
N LYS A 1024 -10.98 -42.33 -9.49
CA LYS A 1024 -11.58 -43.18 -10.53
C LYS A 1024 -11.82 -42.44 -11.86
N TYR A 1025 -11.54 -41.13 -11.94
CA TYR A 1025 -11.96 -40.32 -13.11
C TYR A 1025 -11.25 -40.64 -14.41
N GLU A 1026 -9.99 -41.04 -14.38
CA GLU A 1026 -9.30 -41.48 -15.61
C GLU A 1026 -10.06 -42.65 -16.28
N GLN A 1027 -10.48 -43.64 -15.48
CA GLN A 1027 -11.22 -44.80 -15.96
C GLN A 1027 -12.65 -44.43 -16.38
N LYS A 1028 -13.33 -43.60 -15.59
CA LYS A 1028 -14.69 -43.11 -15.89
C LYS A 1028 -14.71 -42.34 -17.22
N LEU A 1029 -13.80 -41.38 -17.40
CA LEU A 1029 -13.73 -40.55 -18.61
C LEU A 1029 -13.34 -41.36 -19.85
N LYS A 1030 -12.38 -42.29 -19.74
CA LYS A 1030 -12.09 -43.25 -20.82
C LYS A 1030 -13.34 -44.04 -21.24
N LYS A 1031 -14.14 -44.47 -20.26
CA LYS A 1031 -15.40 -45.18 -20.52
C LYS A 1031 -16.48 -44.29 -21.13
N TRP A 1032 -16.62 -43.04 -20.72
CA TRP A 1032 -17.70 -42.16 -21.21
C TRP A 1032 -17.37 -41.52 -22.56
N TRP A 1033 -16.11 -41.16 -22.79
CA TRP A 1033 -15.69 -40.46 -24.01
C TRP A 1033 -15.60 -41.38 -25.24
N HIS A 1034 -15.26 -42.67 -25.05
CA HIS A 1034 -15.24 -43.72 -26.08
C HIS A 1034 -14.34 -43.40 -27.32
N ASN A 1035 -13.36 -42.52 -27.19
CA ASN A 1035 -12.45 -42.12 -28.29
C ASN A 1035 -11.04 -41.77 -27.76
N ASP A 1036 -9.99 -42.45 -28.22
CA ASP A 1036 -8.63 -42.24 -27.68
C ASP A 1036 -7.92 -40.99 -28.23
N ASN A 1037 -8.54 -40.25 -29.16
CA ASN A 1037 -7.95 -39.09 -29.82
C ASN A 1037 -8.35 -37.74 -29.16
N ALA A 1038 -8.19 -37.64 -27.84
CA ALA A 1038 -8.43 -36.38 -27.12
C ALA A 1038 -7.51 -36.24 -25.91
N ASP A 1039 -7.03 -35.01 -25.67
CA ASP A 1039 -6.39 -34.65 -24.42
C ASP A 1039 -7.46 -34.26 -23.40
N ILE A 1040 -7.38 -34.85 -22.21
CA ILE A 1040 -8.30 -34.63 -21.10
C ILE A 1040 -7.50 -34.00 -19.96
N LEU A 1041 -7.91 -32.81 -19.54
CA LEU A 1041 -7.40 -32.11 -18.37
C LEU A 1041 -8.51 -31.99 -17.32
N LEU A 1042 -8.26 -32.56 -16.14
CA LEU A 1042 -9.14 -32.52 -14.99
C LEU A 1042 -8.59 -31.53 -13.96
N LEU A 1043 -9.29 -30.42 -13.73
CA LEU A 1043 -8.92 -29.46 -12.71
C LEU A 1043 -9.78 -29.70 -11.46
N LYS A 1044 -9.18 -30.08 -10.35
CA LYS A 1044 -9.88 -30.48 -9.11
C LYS A 1044 -9.54 -29.54 -7.96
N THR A 1045 -10.42 -29.39 -7.00
CA THR A 1045 -10.18 -28.68 -5.73
C THR A 1045 -9.90 -29.69 -4.62
N ALA A 1046 -10.48 -29.54 -3.42
CA ALA A 1046 -10.27 -30.43 -2.28
C ALA A 1046 -11.40 -31.44 -2.11
N ASP A 1047 -11.04 -32.63 -1.60
CA ASP A 1047 -11.98 -33.70 -1.29
C ASP A 1047 -12.83 -33.32 -0.05
N ARG A 1048 -14.16 -33.48 -0.18
CA ARG A 1048 -15.12 -33.39 0.92
C ARG A 1048 -15.62 -34.78 1.26
N ASP A 1049 -15.44 -35.18 2.52
CA ASP A 1049 -16.01 -36.41 3.06
C ASP A 1049 -17.52 -36.29 3.30
N GLU A 1050 -18.14 -37.36 3.80
CA GLU A 1050 -19.59 -37.44 4.01
C GLU A 1050 -20.16 -36.29 4.86
N ILE A 1051 -19.42 -35.77 5.84
CA ILE A 1051 -19.89 -34.69 6.71
C ILE A 1051 -19.62 -33.33 6.07
N LEU A 1052 -18.40 -33.13 5.57
CA LEU A 1052 -18.01 -31.87 4.93
C LEU A 1052 -18.82 -31.58 3.67
N PHE A 1053 -19.30 -32.62 2.99
CA PHE A 1053 -20.21 -32.51 1.85
C PHE A 1053 -21.67 -32.32 2.28
N SER A 1054 -22.18 -33.08 3.26
CA SER A 1054 -23.62 -33.06 3.59
C SER A 1054 -24.08 -31.81 4.35
N VAL A 1055 -23.28 -31.31 5.29
CA VAL A 1055 -23.67 -30.19 6.16
C VAL A 1055 -24.00 -28.90 5.38
N PRO A 1056 -23.19 -28.47 4.38
CA PRO A 1056 -23.51 -27.28 3.58
C PRO A 1056 -24.72 -27.44 2.64
N HIS A 1057 -25.30 -28.63 2.49
CA HIS A 1057 -26.48 -28.84 1.65
C HIS A 1057 -27.77 -28.98 2.45
N CYS A 1058 -27.68 -29.02 3.79
CA CYS A 1058 -28.81 -28.98 4.71
C CYS A 1058 -29.26 -27.52 4.89
N HIS A 1059 -30.30 -27.08 4.17
CA HIS A 1059 -30.67 -25.66 4.13
C HIS A 1059 -32.19 -25.43 4.18
N HIS A 1060 -32.70 -25.13 5.37
CA HIS A 1060 -33.82 -24.20 5.56
C HIS A 1060 -33.31 -22.96 6.33
N PRO A 1061 -33.14 -21.82 5.67
CA PRO A 1061 -32.31 -20.72 6.19
C PRO A 1061 -32.85 -20.07 7.47
N PHE A 1062 -34.14 -20.24 7.80
CA PHE A 1062 -34.72 -19.77 9.07
C PHE A 1062 -35.93 -20.63 9.47
N GLY A 1063 -36.00 -21.05 10.75
CA GLY A 1063 -37.17 -21.74 11.31
C GLY A 1063 -37.17 -23.27 11.25
N GLN A 1064 -36.08 -23.90 10.78
CA GLN A 1064 -35.90 -25.35 10.87
C GLN A 1064 -35.70 -25.77 12.34
N SER A 1065 -36.45 -26.76 12.81
CA SER A 1065 -36.19 -27.35 14.14
C SER A 1065 -34.90 -28.17 14.11
N TYR A 1066 -34.28 -28.37 15.26
CA TYR A 1066 -33.09 -29.21 15.38
C TYR A 1066 -33.33 -30.64 14.86
N GLU A 1067 -34.53 -31.17 15.08
CA GLU A 1067 -34.95 -32.49 14.60
C GLU A 1067 -35.08 -32.54 13.08
N ALA A 1068 -35.62 -31.47 12.47
CA ALA A 1068 -35.74 -31.36 11.03
C ALA A 1068 -34.35 -31.24 10.36
N PHE A 1069 -33.43 -30.47 10.95
CA PHE A 1069 -32.04 -30.38 10.48
C PHE A 1069 -31.34 -31.73 10.55
N ASN A 1070 -31.44 -32.43 11.69
CA ASN A 1070 -30.82 -33.74 11.84
C ASN A 1070 -31.42 -34.75 10.86
N SER A 1071 -32.74 -34.73 10.64
CA SER A 1071 -33.40 -35.64 9.69
C SER A 1071 -32.92 -35.42 8.25
N GLU A 1072 -32.78 -34.15 7.84
CA GLU A 1072 -32.22 -33.79 6.53
C GLU A 1072 -30.76 -34.24 6.42
N LEU A 1073 -29.93 -33.92 7.43
CA LEU A 1073 -28.53 -34.35 7.47
C LEU A 1073 -28.36 -35.86 7.40
N PHE A 1074 -29.20 -36.62 8.11
CA PHE A 1074 -29.21 -38.08 8.03
C PHE A 1074 -29.53 -38.56 6.61
N SER A 1075 -30.50 -37.95 5.91
CA SER A 1075 -30.83 -38.31 4.53
C SER A 1075 -29.67 -38.05 3.56
N TRP A 1076 -28.96 -36.93 3.71
CA TRP A 1076 -27.76 -36.63 2.90
C TRP A 1076 -26.61 -37.62 3.17
N ILE A 1077 -26.33 -37.94 4.44
CA ILE A 1077 -25.30 -38.92 4.81
C ILE A 1077 -25.68 -40.33 4.32
N GLU A 1078 -26.96 -40.71 4.43
CA GLU A 1078 -27.45 -41.99 3.96
C GLU A 1078 -27.31 -42.12 2.44
N ASN A 1079 -27.65 -41.08 1.67
CA ASN A 1079 -27.40 -41.05 0.22
C ASN A 1079 -25.90 -41.22 -0.09
N PHE A 1080 -25.02 -40.48 0.61
CA PHE A 1080 -23.57 -40.56 0.44
C PHE A 1080 -23.04 -42.00 0.64
N ARG A 1081 -23.54 -42.69 1.68
CA ARG A 1081 -23.16 -44.08 2.00
C ARG A 1081 -23.78 -45.09 1.04
N THR A 1082 -25.05 -44.90 0.66
CA THR A 1082 -25.80 -45.82 -0.20
C THR A 1082 -25.21 -45.86 -1.60
N GLU A 1083 -24.83 -44.69 -2.14
CA GLU A 1083 -24.17 -44.54 -3.44
C GLU A 1083 -22.66 -44.86 -3.39
N GLN A 1084 -22.14 -45.24 -2.22
CA GLN A 1084 -20.73 -45.58 -1.99
C GLN A 1084 -19.78 -44.44 -2.40
N LEU A 1085 -20.17 -43.21 -2.09
CA LEU A 1085 -19.32 -42.05 -2.26
C LEU A 1085 -18.23 -42.09 -1.17
N THR A 1086 -16.98 -41.88 -1.56
CA THR A 1086 -15.83 -41.82 -0.64
C THR A 1086 -15.36 -40.38 -0.45
N ALA A 1087 -15.45 -39.57 -1.51
CA ALA A 1087 -15.19 -38.14 -1.48
C ALA A 1087 -15.89 -37.44 -2.65
N VAL A 1088 -16.27 -36.18 -2.45
CA VAL A 1088 -16.82 -35.31 -3.50
C VAL A 1088 -15.96 -34.05 -3.61
N ASN A 1089 -15.43 -33.80 -4.81
CA ASN A 1089 -14.48 -32.72 -5.07
C ASN A 1089 -15.05 -31.76 -6.11
N PHE A 1090 -15.02 -30.45 -5.90
CA PHE A 1090 -15.50 -29.53 -6.93
C PHE A 1090 -14.45 -29.31 -8.02
N GLY A 1091 -14.80 -29.26 -9.31
CA GLY A 1091 -13.80 -29.10 -10.37
C GLY A 1091 -14.33 -28.90 -11.79
N TYR A 1092 -13.41 -29.02 -12.75
CA TYR A 1092 -13.64 -28.80 -14.17
C TYR A 1092 -13.07 -29.94 -15.00
N ILE A 1093 -13.82 -30.35 -16.03
CA ILE A 1093 -13.38 -31.32 -17.03
C ILE A 1093 -13.20 -30.60 -18.36
N LEU A 1094 -12.00 -30.67 -18.90
CA LEU A 1094 -11.60 -30.03 -20.13
C LEU A 1094 -11.17 -31.12 -21.12
N ILE A 1095 -11.84 -31.24 -22.26
CA ILE A 1095 -11.52 -32.23 -23.29
C ILE A 1095 -11.25 -31.48 -24.58
N LYS A 1096 -10.06 -31.67 -25.19
CA LYS A 1096 -9.73 -31.16 -26.51
C LYS A 1096 -9.49 -32.32 -27.46
N LYS A 1097 -10.27 -32.40 -28.53
CA LYS A 1097 -10.14 -33.44 -29.55
C LYS A 1097 -8.93 -33.15 -30.43
N HIS A 1098 -8.25 -34.19 -30.86
CA HIS A 1098 -7.08 -34.09 -31.73
C HIS A 1098 -7.14 -35.17 -32.83
N ASP A 1099 -6.24 -35.08 -33.80
CA ASP A 1099 -6.07 -36.10 -34.85
C ASP A 1099 -5.07 -37.20 -34.42
N PHE A 1100 -4.61 -37.15 -33.17
CA PHE A 1100 -3.63 -38.04 -32.58
C PHE A 1100 -4.07 -38.55 -31.21
N LYS A 1101 -3.42 -39.62 -30.74
CA LYS A 1101 -3.71 -40.24 -29.44
C LYS A 1101 -3.40 -39.24 -28.32
N GLY A 1102 -4.42 -38.88 -27.54
CA GLY A 1102 -4.29 -37.93 -26.44
C GLY A 1102 -3.96 -38.61 -25.10
N GLY A 1103 -3.87 -37.80 -24.04
CA GLY A 1103 -3.58 -38.25 -22.68
C GLY A 1103 -4.56 -37.72 -21.63
N TYR A 1104 -4.51 -38.30 -20.42
CA TYR A 1104 -5.24 -37.83 -19.26
C TYR A 1104 -4.29 -37.12 -18.29
N PHE A 1105 -4.71 -35.97 -17.80
CA PHE A 1105 -3.96 -35.14 -16.85
C PHE A 1105 -4.93 -34.61 -15.81
N ASP A 1106 -4.51 -34.56 -14.55
CA ASP A 1106 -5.26 -33.90 -13.51
C ASP A 1106 -4.37 -32.95 -12.70
N LYS A 1107 -4.97 -31.87 -12.19
CA LYS A 1107 -4.27 -30.83 -11.43
C LYS A 1107 -5.16 -30.27 -10.34
N THR A 1108 -4.59 -30.11 -9.14
CA THR A 1108 -5.28 -29.43 -8.04
C THR A 1108 -5.21 -27.92 -8.22
N ILE A 1109 -6.33 -27.22 -8.11
CA ILE A 1109 -6.44 -25.77 -8.29
C ILE A 1109 -7.30 -25.14 -7.18
N HIS A 1110 -7.17 -23.83 -7.01
CA HIS A 1110 -8.20 -23.04 -6.34
C HIS A 1110 -9.35 -22.75 -7.29
N ASN A 1111 -10.56 -22.64 -6.75
CA ASN A 1111 -11.69 -22.18 -7.55
C ASN A 1111 -11.40 -20.76 -8.07
N PRO A 1112 -11.28 -20.52 -9.39
CA PRO A 1112 -10.73 -19.27 -9.89
C PRO A 1112 -11.69 -18.08 -9.72
N SER A 1113 -11.23 -17.04 -9.01
CA SER A 1113 -11.92 -15.75 -8.92
C SER A 1113 -11.43 -14.73 -9.96
N SER A 1114 -10.40 -15.07 -10.73
CA SER A 1114 -9.83 -14.25 -11.80
C SER A 1114 -9.59 -15.11 -13.05
N PRO A 1115 -9.38 -14.51 -14.24
CA PRO A 1115 -9.30 -15.28 -15.49
C PRO A 1115 -7.99 -16.03 -15.64
N ILE A 1116 -8.11 -17.32 -15.98
CA ILE A 1116 -7.00 -18.30 -16.03
C ILE A 1116 -7.09 -19.21 -17.26
N TYR A 1117 -8.03 -18.88 -18.14
CA TYR A 1117 -8.15 -19.42 -19.47
C TYR A 1117 -6.88 -19.27 -20.35
N PRO A 1118 -5.97 -18.28 -20.14
CA PRO A 1118 -4.70 -18.25 -20.87
C PRO A 1118 -3.77 -19.43 -20.53
N GLU A 1119 -3.74 -19.84 -19.27
CA GLU A 1119 -2.92 -20.95 -18.77
C GLU A 1119 -3.47 -22.30 -19.26
N THR A 1120 -4.78 -22.53 -19.17
CA THR A 1120 -5.42 -23.73 -19.75
C THR A 1120 -5.28 -23.77 -21.26
N ARG A 1121 -5.35 -22.62 -21.94
CA ARG A 1121 -5.05 -22.52 -23.38
C ARG A 1121 -3.61 -22.94 -23.68
N SER A 1122 -2.65 -22.37 -22.97
CA SER A 1122 -1.22 -22.67 -23.15
C SER A 1122 -0.91 -24.15 -22.96
N PHE A 1123 -1.58 -24.84 -22.04
CA PHE A 1123 -1.45 -26.29 -21.84
C PHE A 1123 -1.78 -27.07 -23.12
N PHE A 1124 -2.96 -26.83 -23.70
CA PHE A 1124 -3.39 -27.51 -24.92
C PHE A 1124 -2.61 -27.08 -26.17
N ASP A 1125 -2.21 -25.81 -26.27
CA ASP A 1125 -1.39 -25.33 -27.39
C ASP A 1125 0.01 -25.97 -27.38
N THR A 1126 0.59 -26.18 -26.19
CA THR A 1126 1.88 -26.87 -26.03
C THR A 1126 1.81 -28.33 -26.51
N LYS A 1127 0.71 -29.02 -26.25
CA LYS A 1127 0.45 -30.39 -26.74
C LYS A 1127 0.41 -30.47 -28.26
N ILE A 1128 -0.30 -29.54 -28.89
CA ILE A 1128 -0.37 -29.43 -30.35
C ILE A 1128 1.03 -29.22 -30.93
N ILE A 1129 1.81 -28.31 -30.34
CA ILE A 1129 3.19 -28.05 -30.74
C ILE A 1129 4.05 -29.31 -30.64
N LEU A 1130 4.03 -30.01 -29.50
CA LEU A 1130 4.79 -31.25 -29.31
C LEU A 1130 4.44 -32.34 -30.33
N HIS A 1131 3.17 -32.41 -30.75
CA HIS A 1131 2.71 -33.41 -31.69
C HIS A 1131 2.93 -33.04 -33.16
N GLU A 1132 2.63 -31.81 -33.57
CA GLU A 1132 2.69 -31.36 -34.97
C GLU A 1132 4.14 -31.06 -35.43
N GLN A 1133 5.06 -30.78 -34.50
CA GLN A 1133 6.44 -30.37 -34.79
C GLN A 1133 7.49 -31.44 -34.44
N LYS A 1134 7.16 -32.73 -34.55
CA LYS A 1134 8.06 -33.86 -34.19
C LYS A 1134 9.41 -33.90 -34.93
N GLN A 1135 9.58 -33.11 -36.00
CA GLN A 1135 10.83 -33.01 -36.76
C GLN A 1135 11.65 -31.74 -36.44
N SER A 1136 11.09 -30.83 -35.64
CA SER A 1136 11.73 -29.58 -35.23
C SER A 1136 12.49 -29.75 -33.92
N GLY A 1137 13.52 -28.93 -33.73
CA GLY A 1137 14.24 -28.89 -32.47
C GLY A 1137 13.50 -28.06 -31.42
N PHE A 1138 13.38 -28.56 -30.20
CA PHE A 1138 12.72 -27.83 -29.09
C PHE A 1138 13.75 -27.24 -28.13
N ARG A 1139 13.59 -25.97 -27.78
CA ARG A 1139 14.37 -25.31 -26.73
C ARG A 1139 13.61 -25.41 -25.41
N LEU A 1140 14.27 -25.90 -24.36
CA LEU A 1140 13.70 -26.02 -23.02
C LEU A 1140 14.05 -24.83 -22.13
N HIS A 1141 13.08 -24.31 -21.37
CA HIS A 1141 13.31 -23.30 -20.35
C HIS A 1141 12.47 -23.56 -19.10
N ILE A 1142 13.00 -23.24 -17.92
CA ILE A 1142 12.18 -23.23 -16.69
C ILE A 1142 11.25 -22.00 -16.70
N GLU A 1143 10.03 -22.20 -16.24
CA GLU A 1143 9.07 -21.11 -16.06
C GLU A 1143 9.62 -20.01 -15.12
N LYS A 1144 9.57 -18.75 -15.57
CA LYS A 1144 10.24 -17.61 -14.90
C LYS A 1144 9.76 -17.31 -13.48
N SER A 1145 8.55 -17.72 -13.11
CA SER A 1145 7.94 -17.60 -11.79
C SER A 1145 8.37 -18.70 -10.81
N ILE A 1146 8.96 -19.79 -11.30
CA ILE A 1146 9.38 -20.91 -10.45
C ILE A 1146 10.63 -20.55 -9.65
N ARG A 1147 10.61 -20.92 -8.38
CA ARG A 1147 11.67 -20.77 -7.40
C ARG A 1147 11.91 -22.11 -6.74
N ILE A 1148 13.18 -22.49 -6.58
CA ILE A 1148 13.57 -23.71 -5.89
C ILE A 1148 14.01 -23.35 -4.47
N LYS A 1149 13.36 -23.94 -3.47
CA LYS A 1149 13.68 -23.82 -2.05
C LYS A 1149 14.31 -25.12 -1.57
N THR A 1150 15.47 -25.03 -0.90
CA THR A 1150 16.13 -26.20 -0.30
C THR A 1150 15.95 -26.14 1.22
N GLN A 1151 15.52 -27.25 1.84
CA GLN A 1151 15.44 -27.41 3.29
C GLN A 1151 16.39 -28.53 3.72
N THR A 1152 17.16 -28.32 4.78
CA THR A 1152 18.06 -29.34 5.36
C THR A 1152 17.53 -29.71 6.74
N SER A 1153 17.21 -30.98 6.95
CA SER A 1153 16.80 -31.50 8.26
C SER A 1153 18.04 -32.01 9.01
N PHE A 1154 18.19 -31.60 10.27
CA PHE A 1154 19.32 -31.98 11.13
C PHE A 1154 18.96 -33.06 12.16
N ALA A 1155 17.93 -33.86 11.90
CA ALA A 1155 17.34 -34.74 12.91
C ALA A 1155 18.13 -36.03 13.22
N THR A 1156 19.13 -36.42 12.43
CA THR A 1156 20.05 -37.54 12.74
C THR A 1156 21.43 -37.29 12.14
N ASN A 1157 22.45 -38.08 12.49
CA ASN A 1157 23.86 -37.96 12.03
C ASN A 1157 24.08 -37.99 10.50
N ASN A 1158 23.02 -37.98 9.68
CA ASN A 1158 23.05 -37.71 8.25
C ASN A 1158 22.17 -36.49 7.95
N SER A 1159 22.74 -35.45 7.35
CA SER A 1159 22.01 -34.27 6.88
C SER A 1159 21.23 -34.62 5.60
N GLU A 1160 19.93 -34.84 5.70
CA GLU A 1160 19.08 -35.09 4.53
C GLU A 1160 18.56 -33.76 3.96
N LYS A 1161 18.72 -33.57 2.64
CA LYS A 1161 18.30 -32.36 1.91
C LYS A 1161 17.01 -32.63 1.15
N HIS A 1162 16.01 -31.78 1.34
CA HIS A 1162 14.76 -31.78 0.60
C HIS A 1162 14.68 -30.54 -0.30
N TYR A 1163 14.16 -30.69 -1.51
CA TYR A 1163 14.04 -29.63 -2.50
C TYR A 1163 12.56 -29.41 -2.83
N PHE A 1164 12.14 -28.15 -2.91
CA PHE A 1164 10.76 -27.75 -3.17
C PHE A 1164 10.69 -26.73 -4.30
N LEU A 1165 9.78 -26.91 -5.25
CA LEU A 1165 9.45 -25.95 -6.31
C LEU A 1165 8.24 -25.14 -5.89
N THR A 1166 8.35 -23.82 -5.93
CA THR A 1166 7.27 -22.87 -5.59
C THR A 1166 7.16 -21.82 -6.68
N ALA A 1167 5.96 -21.30 -6.94
CA ALA A 1167 5.79 -20.08 -7.73
C ALA A 1167 5.01 -19.05 -6.90
N GLN A 1168 5.63 -17.91 -6.59
CA GLN A 1168 5.07 -16.95 -5.62
C GLN A 1168 3.82 -16.22 -6.14
N ASP A 1169 3.75 -16.00 -7.45
CA ASP A 1169 2.73 -15.17 -8.10
C ASP A 1169 1.77 -15.96 -9.01
N ASN A 1170 1.88 -17.29 -9.05
CA ASN A 1170 1.03 -18.12 -9.89
C ASN A 1170 0.02 -18.91 -9.03
N PRO A 1171 -1.29 -18.58 -9.10
CA PRO A 1171 -2.32 -19.21 -8.26
C PRO A 1171 -2.56 -20.70 -8.57
N TYR A 1172 -1.93 -21.26 -9.62
CA TYR A 1172 -2.00 -22.66 -10.04
C TYR A 1172 -0.81 -23.52 -9.59
N TYR A 1173 0.25 -22.94 -9.02
CA TYR A 1173 1.42 -23.73 -8.65
C TYR A 1173 1.27 -24.26 -7.24
N CYS A 1174 1.07 -25.56 -7.18
CA CYS A 1174 1.27 -26.34 -5.97
C CYS A 1174 2.75 -26.30 -5.59
N GLU A 1175 3.05 -26.37 -4.30
CA GLU A 1175 4.42 -26.63 -3.87
C GLU A 1175 4.76 -28.08 -4.23
N TYR A 1176 5.78 -28.30 -5.05
CA TYR A 1176 6.22 -29.64 -5.43
C TYR A 1176 7.49 -30.00 -4.67
N ARG A 1177 7.50 -31.10 -3.92
CA ARG A 1177 8.73 -31.72 -3.43
C ARG A 1177 9.40 -32.50 -4.56
N ILE A 1178 10.69 -32.26 -4.79
CA ILE A 1178 11.47 -32.93 -5.83
C ILE A 1178 12.68 -33.67 -5.24
N SER A 1179 13.08 -34.75 -5.90
CA SER A 1179 14.33 -35.47 -5.62
C SER A 1179 15.58 -34.62 -5.94
N GLU A 1180 16.73 -34.99 -5.37
CA GLU A 1180 18.01 -34.33 -5.67
C GLU A 1180 18.41 -34.45 -7.15
N SER A 1181 18.13 -35.60 -7.77
CA SER A 1181 18.41 -35.84 -9.19
C SER A 1181 17.55 -34.95 -10.09
N LEU A 1182 16.27 -34.75 -9.74
CA LEU A 1182 15.37 -33.84 -10.46
C LEU A 1182 15.79 -32.36 -10.29
N TYR A 1183 16.26 -31.98 -9.10
CA TYR A 1183 16.84 -30.66 -8.87
C TYR A 1183 18.06 -30.40 -9.76
N LYS A 1184 18.97 -31.37 -9.87
CA LYS A 1184 20.15 -31.28 -10.75
C LYS A 1184 19.75 -31.18 -12.23
N LEU A 1185 18.73 -31.93 -12.67
CA LEU A 1185 18.17 -31.85 -14.02
C LEU A 1185 17.64 -30.45 -14.34
N LEU A 1186 16.83 -29.88 -13.45
CA LEU A 1186 16.29 -28.53 -13.61
C LEU A 1186 17.40 -27.48 -13.64
N LEU A 1187 18.41 -27.59 -12.78
CA LEU A 1187 19.58 -26.71 -12.86
C LEU A 1187 20.29 -26.81 -14.21
N GLN A 1188 20.43 -28.00 -14.79
CA GLN A 1188 21.07 -28.21 -16.08
C GLN A 1188 20.25 -27.62 -17.24
N ILE A 1189 18.92 -27.73 -17.19
CA ILE A 1189 17.99 -27.06 -18.13
C ILE A 1189 18.10 -25.54 -17.98
N SER A 1190 18.16 -25.01 -16.75
CA SER A 1190 18.26 -23.56 -16.50
C SER A 1190 19.56 -22.93 -16.98
N LYS A 1191 20.67 -23.69 -16.90
CA LYS A 1191 22.02 -23.20 -17.25
C LYS A 1191 22.31 -23.22 -18.75
N ASN A 1192 21.63 -24.07 -19.51
CA ASN A 1192 21.86 -24.22 -20.94
C ASN A 1192 20.65 -23.71 -21.73
N THR A 1193 20.60 -22.40 -21.97
CA THR A 1193 19.50 -21.71 -22.68
C THR A 1193 19.34 -22.08 -24.16
N ASP A 1194 20.20 -22.95 -24.70
CA ASP A 1194 20.21 -23.35 -26.12
C ASP A 1194 20.24 -24.88 -26.31
N LEU A 1195 19.78 -25.67 -25.34
CA LEU A 1195 19.59 -27.11 -25.54
C LEU A 1195 18.47 -27.34 -26.56
N ILE A 1196 18.80 -27.91 -27.71
CA ILE A 1196 17.85 -28.30 -28.74
C ILE A 1196 17.64 -29.81 -28.65
N LEU A 1197 16.46 -30.21 -28.17
CA LEU A 1197 16.08 -31.63 -28.10
C LEU A 1197 15.50 -32.10 -29.44
N HIS A 1198 15.90 -33.31 -29.85
CA HIS A 1198 15.36 -33.99 -31.04
C HIS A 1198 14.01 -34.68 -30.76
N ASN A 1199 13.76 -35.10 -29.51
CA ASN A 1199 12.49 -35.71 -29.10
C ASN A 1199 12.13 -35.28 -27.66
N CYS A 1200 10.85 -34.97 -27.43
CA CYS A 1200 10.30 -34.59 -26.12
C CYS A 1200 9.39 -35.66 -25.49
N ASP A 1201 9.29 -36.86 -26.05
CA ASP A 1201 8.37 -37.92 -25.59
C ASP A 1201 8.79 -38.59 -24.26
N HIS A 1202 9.85 -38.13 -23.61
CA HIS A 1202 10.32 -38.73 -22.36
C HIS A 1202 9.34 -38.46 -21.19
N PRO A 1203 8.86 -39.49 -20.46
CA PRO A 1203 7.82 -39.34 -19.43
C PRO A 1203 8.11 -38.27 -18.37
N ILE A 1204 9.35 -38.18 -17.89
CA ILE A 1204 9.78 -37.18 -16.91
C ILE A 1204 9.72 -35.75 -17.47
N LEU A 1205 10.18 -35.54 -18.70
CA LEU A 1205 10.16 -34.22 -19.35
C LEU A 1205 8.72 -33.79 -19.62
N LEU A 1206 7.90 -34.71 -20.12
CA LEU A 1206 6.48 -34.48 -20.32
C LEU A 1206 5.79 -34.11 -19.01
N ASN A 1207 6.08 -34.81 -17.90
CA ASN A 1207 5.54 -34.47 -16.58
C ASN A 1207 5.94 -33.04 -16.18
N LEU A 1208 7.21 -32.65 -16.33
CA LEU A 1208 7.67 -31.28 -16.05
C LEU A 1208 7.02 -30.23 -16.95
N ILE A 1209 6.78 -30.53 -18.22
CA ILE A 1209 6.12 -29.61 -19.15
C ILE A 1209 4.65 -29.43 -18.76
N TYR A 1210 3.96 -30.52 -18.46
CA TYR A 1210 2.53 -30.50 -18.13
C TYR A 1210 2.24 -29.97 -16.72
N SER A 1211 3.16 -30.11 -15.77
CA SER A 1211 3.12 -29.37 -14.49
C SER A 1211 3.38 -27.86 -14.65
N GLY A 1212 3.76 -27.42 -15.86
CA GLY A 1212 4.16 -26.04 -16.16
C GLY A 1212 5.59 -25.72 -15.70
N ILE A 1213 6.35 -26.69 -15.19
CA ILE A 1213 7.69 -26.45 -14.63
C ILE A 1213 8.69 -26.06 -15.73
N VAL A 1214 8.56 -26.70 -16.89
CA VAL A 1214 9.38 -26.46 -18.08
C VAL A 1214 8.48 -26.00 -19.23
N LYS A 1215 8.83 -24.89 -19.87
CA LYS A 1215 8.22 -24.43 -21.13
C LYS A 1215 9.11 -24.82 -22.31
N ILE A 1216 8.50 -24.99 -23.47
CA ILE A 1216 9.18 -25.30 -24.72
C ILE A 1216 9.00 -24.16 -25.73
N GLU A 1217 10.01 -23.92 -26.55
CA GLU A 1217 9.98 -23.00 -27.68
C GLU A 1217 10.45 -23.74 -28.95
N ILE A 1218 9.76 -23.56 -30.07
CA ILE A 1218 10.16 -24.15 -31.35
C ILE A 1218 11.36 -23.37 -31.88
N SER A 1219 12.48 -24.06 -32.11
CA SER A 1219 13.66 -23.45 -32.75
C SER A 1219 13.64 -23.73 -34.26
N SER A 1220 13.69 -22.66 -35.06
CA SER A 1220 13.85 -22.74 -36.53
C SER A 1220 15.31 -22.81 -36.99
N ASN A 1221 16.28 -22.59 -36.09
CA ASN A 1221 17.71 -22.56 -36.41
C ASN A 1221 18.36 -23.95 -36.35
N LEU A 1222 18.86 -24.41 -37.51
CA LEU A 1222 19.49 -25.73 -37.73
C LEU A 1222 20.97 -25.83 -37.30
N LEU A 1223 21.54 -24.85 -36.60
CA LEU A 1223 23.00 -24.67 -36.48
C LEU A 1223 23.63 -25.11 -35.14
N LYS A 1224 22.93 -25.81 -34.23
CA LYS A 1224 23.53 -26.38 -33.01
C LYS A 1224 23.28 -27.90 -32.93
N GLU A 1225 24.26 -28.63 -32.40
CA GLU A 1225 24.17 -30.08 -32.15
C GLU A 1225 22.90 -30.42 -31.36
N LYS A 1226 22.07 -31.31 -31.91
CA LYS A 1226 20.87 -31.81 -31.25
C LYS A 1226 21.27 -32.87 -30.23
N ILE A 1227 20.68 -32.83 -29.04
CA ILE A 1227 20.97 -33.76 -27.94
C ILE A 1227 19.71 -34.56 -27.65
N GLU A 1228 19.87 -35.84 -27.28
CA GLU A 1228 18.75 -36.67 -26.83
C GLU A 1228 18.48 -36.43 -25.33
N PHE A 1229 17.21 -36.42 -24.90
CA PHE A 1229 16.90 -36.17 -23.48
C PHE A 1229 17.52 -37.24 -22.54
N ASN A 1230 17.74 -38.45 -23.04
CA ASN A 1230 18.44 -39.52 -22.32
C ASN A 1230 19.93 -39.20 -22.06
N GLU A 1231 20.57 -38.44 -22.95
CA GLU A 1231 21.95 -37.98 -22.76
C GLU A 1231 22.03 -36.87 -21.70
N LEU A 1232 20.95 -36.07 -21.56
CA LEU A 1232 20.81 -35.10 -20.48
C LEU A 1232 20.66 -35.80 -19.12
N LEU A 1233 19.92 -36.91 -19.06
CA LEU A 1233 19.73 -37.72 -17.86
C LEU A 1233 21.01 -38.47 -17.43
N SER A 1234 21.78 -39.01 -18.38
CA SER A 1234 23.01 -39.76 -18.07
C SER A 1234 24.10 -38.87 -17.44
N GLY A 1235 24.09 -37.56 -17.73
CA GLY A 1235 25.01 -36.59 -17.13
C GLY A 1235 24.80 -36.30 -15.63
N ILE A 1236 23.67 -36.73 -15.06
CA ILE A 1236 23.27 -36.42 -13.66
C ILE A 1236 23.69 -37.54 -12.69
N ASN A 1237 23.77 -38.79 -13.17
CA ASN A 1237 24.13 -39.96 -12.38
C ASN A 1237 25.63 -40.30 -12.55
N GLN A 1238 26.51 -39.62 -11.80
CA GLN A 1238 27.94 -39.97 -11.74
C GLN A 1238 28.29 -41.02 -10.65
N ALA A 1239 27.33 -41.87 -10.25
CA ALA A 1239 27.60 -42.98 -9.35
C ALA A 1239 27.08 -44.32 -9.93
N ASN A 1240 28.02 -45.04 -10.53
CA ASN A 1240 28.05 -46.48 -10.86
C ASN A 1240 27.27 -47.03 -12.07
N THR A 1241 28.08 -47.65 -12.94
CA THR A 1241 27.82 -48.72 -13.92
C THR A 1241 26.90 -48.44 -15.11
N TRP A 1242 27.56 -48.46 -16.28
CA TRP A 1242 26.96 -48.47 -17.60
C TRP A 1242 26.07 -49.72 -17.78
N ASN A 1243 24.90 -49.51 -18.41
CA ASN A 1243 23.91 -50.49 -18.90
C ASN A 1243 22.61 -50.74 -18.12
N GLN A 1244 22.19 -49.88 -17.18
CA GLN A 1244 20.79 -49.89 -16.71
C GLN A 1244 20.12 -48.55 -16.98
N LYS A 1245 18.93 -48.60 -17.62
CA LYS A 1245 18.04 -47.43 -17.74
C LYS A 1245 17.76 -46.91 -16.32
N PRO A 1246 17.82 -45.60 -16.06
CA PRO A 1246 17.45 -45.05 -14.76
C PRO A 1246 16.04 -45.51 -14.41
N ASN A 1247 15.86 -46.11 -13.24
CA ASN A 1247 14.53 -46.46 -12.72
C ASN A 1247 13.78 -45.15 -12.40
N ASN A 1248 12.46 -45.14 -12.63
CA ASN A 1248 11.59 -44.00 -12.34
C ASN A 1248 11.63 -43.53 -10.86
N GLU A 1249 12.23 -44.30 -9.95
CA GLU A 1249 12.32 -44.02 -8.52
C GLU A 1249 13.37 -42.94 -8.17
N ASP A 1250 14.36 -42.66 -9.03
CA ASP A 1250 15.41 -41.66 -8.75
C ASP A 1250 14.99 -40.20 -9.04
N ILE A 1251 13.89 -39.99 -9.77
CA ILE A 1251 13.40 -38.68 -10.23
C ILE A 1251 11.92 -38.53 -9.86
N GLU A 1252 11.68 -38.20 -8.59
CA GLU A 1252 10.32 -38.04 -8.05
C GLU A 1252 9.87 -36.57 -8.03
N LEU A 1253 8.61 -36.32 -8.42
CA LEU A 1253 7.88 -35.05 -8.31
C LEU A 1253 6.61 -35.31 -7.48
N ILE A 1254 6.58 -34.84 -6.24
CA ILE A 1254 5.46 -35.03 -5.31
C ILE A 1254 4.79 -33.69 -5.06
N GLU A 1255 3.49 -33.58 -5.33
CA GLU A 1255 2.68 -32.41 -4.98
C GLU A 1255 2.43 -32.39 -3.46
N PHE A 1256 2.95 -31.39 -2.74
CA PHE A 1256 2.99 -31.36 -1.27
C PHE A 1256 1.84 -30.55 -0.66
N GLU A 1257 1.56 -29.33 -1.16
CA GLU A 1257 0.42 -28.50 -0.69
C GLU A 1257 -0.07 -27.49 -1.75
N THR A 1258 -1.40 -27.31 -1.83
CA THR A 1258 -2.04 -26.08 -2.35
C THR A 1258 -2.24 -25.09 -1.21
N LYS A 1259 -2.01 -23.79 -1.42
CA LYS A 1259 -2.11 -22.73 -0.37
C LYS A 1259 -3.49 -22.55 0.28
N THR A 1260 -4.52 -23.29 -0.14
CA THR A 1260 -5.79 -23.35 0.59
C THR A 1260 -6.39 -24.75 0.53
N THR A 1261 -6.45 -25.41 1.67
CA THR A 1261 -7.71 -26.02 2.11
C THR A 1261 -7.88 -25.68 3.58
N PRO A 1262 -8.63 -24.63 3.96
CA PRO A 1262 -9.37 -24.76 5.19
C PRO A 1262 -10.28 -25.96 4.94
N THR A 1263 -10.07 -27.04 5.69
CA THR A 1263 -11.08 -28.10 5.82
C THR A 1263 -12.43 -27.39 6.01
N CYS A 1264 -13.49 -27.83 5.31
CA CYS A 1264 -14.76 -27.09 5.30
C CYS A 1264 -15.27 -26.80 6.72
N LEU A 1265 -14.88 -27.60 7.73
CA LEU A 1265 -15.11 -27.32 9.14
C LEU A 1265 -14.48 -26.01 9.64
N THR A 1266 -13.23 -25.67 9.29
CA THR A 1266 -12.63 -24.40 9.73
C THR A 1266 -13.22 -23.19 9.03
N ALA A 1267 -13.68 -23.32 7.79
CA ALA A 1267 -14.41 -22.25 7.10
C ALA A 1267 -15.88 -22.11 7.55
N TYR A 1268 -16.47 -23.17 8.12
CA TYR A 1268 -17.82 -23.17 8.69
C TYR A 1268 -17.82 -22.76 10.18
N LEU A 1269 -16.78 -23.14 10.94
CA LEU A 1269 -16.59 -22.81 12.36
C LEU A 1269 -15.94 -21.44 12.60
N ARG A 1270 -15.33 -20.83 11.57
CA ARG A 1270 -14.85 -19.42 11.62
C ARG A 1270 -15.92 -18.40 11.22
N GLN A 1271 -17.14 -18.84 10.87
CA GLN A 1271 -18.26 -17.97 10.52
C GLN A 1271 -19.12 -17.60 11.73
#